data_AF-Q9P7R0-F1
#
_entry.id   AF-Q9P7R0-F1
#
_cell.length_a   1.000
_cell.length_b   1.000
_cell.length_c   1.000
_cell.angle_alpha   90.00
_cell.angle_beta   90.00
_cell.angle_gamma   90.00
#
_symmetry.space_group_name_H-M   'P 1'
#
loop_
_entity.id
_entity.type
_entity.pdbx_description
1 polymer ?
#
loop_
_entity_poly.entity_id
_entity_poly.type
_entity_poly.pdbx_seq_one_letter_code
_entity_poly.pdbx_strand_id
1 'polypeptide(L)'
;MSNESNIITVPILGKDTVRVGFGIHQYICTEILENFKSSTYVVITDSNIAPLYLEKIESTFNKSIKDAKAEARLLTYVIPPGESSKCRAMKAEIEDWLLTQSCTRDTILIAMGGGVIGDLVGYVAASFMRGIRFIQMPTTLLAMVDSSIGGKTGIDTPLGKNLVGAFWQPLRVYVDMVFLHTLPPRQVINGLSEIIKTAAMWNENDFQLLENNSAVLLDALNKPSVPGEYKFDSIKPLLQKIILSSIRTKCEVVTLDEHEGGLRNLLNFGHSIGHAYEAILYPQILHGECVAIGMVKEAELARYLGILKPNAVGRLTKCLVSYNLPISVNDPKVKKYASFKHCPVEKLIEYMAVDKKNQGSKKRIVILKAIGETYEKHATVVSDDDIRFILSRDVKVDEFTKSSWDVVVTPPGSKSISNRALVLAAMGNGTCRLTNMLHSDDTQFMMSALESLGAATFSWEDGGETLVVKGNGGKLAVPKEELYLGNAGTAARFLTGIAALVSSKDGAKVVLTGNHRMKVRPIGPLVDALRANGCEINYLEKQGSLPLDLSSKNGLKGGIIELAATVSSQYVSSILMCAPYASQPVTLKLVGGKPISQLYIDMTIAMMASFGVNVTKSTTEENTYNIPCGKYQNPPHYEIESDASSATYPLAIAAITGTKCTVPNIGSASLQGDARFACDVLRPMGCTVEQTATSTTVQGPPKGTLKPLESIDMETMTDAFLTASVVAAVACNVSEGDPVTRITGIANQRVKECNRIAAMVHELAKFGVRTGELEDGIYIFGKNYKELKKPEEGIYTYDDHRIAMSFSVLSLICPSRTLIIDKACVEKTWPYWWDVLHQSFGVKLTGATSVASDPLKGSISKNASIILIGMRGAGKTTIGKIIAKQLNFKFLDLDELLEDYLEMPIAEVIFRMGWDAFRLEEHKVLRKFITEHPEGYVAASGGGVIEMDESRNLLSNFVKEGGIVLHVHRNLEHIKSYLSEDQTRPTYKDQESIDDVYKRRHVWYRECRSHYFISPVLSNQVIDEKIQYSMSRFLDVVTGSSQVLQKFKTKKRSTFLTLNYPRIEDALPTLRDVTVGCDAIEVRVDYLKDPKSSNGISSLDFVAEQISLLRCSTTLPIIFTIRTISQGGLFPNDKEEEAKELMLSAMRYGCDFVDVELGWSSETINILYQHKGYTKLIMSWHDLSGTWSWARPHEWMQKVELASSYADVIKLVGMANNLNDNLELEEFRTRITNSMDIPLILFNMGRFGQLSRILNKFMTPVTHPLLPSKAAPGQLTVKQLNEARVLIGEILPEKFFLFGKPIKHSRSPILHSTAYELLGLPHTYEAFETDTVDEVQKVLNLPDFGGANVTIPYKLSVMKFMDELSDEARFFGAVNTIIPIRIGDKLVLRGDNTDWRGIYDTFANALDGVSLRDTNGLVIGAGGTSRAAIYSLHRLGVSRIYLLNRTLANSYRVQDVFPPDYNIHIIDSDNIPSEELSSVTLSAVVSTIPADIELPEKVASVIKALLANKADGGVFLDMAYKPLHTPLMAVASDLEWKCCNGLEALVRQGLASFHLWTGMTAPFDAVYQKVIE
;
A
#
# COMPACT_ATOMS: atom_id res chain seq x y z
N MET A 1 17.65 -33.53 42.08
CA MET A 1 16.75 -34.46 42.77
C MET A 1 15.32 -34.10 42.39
N SER A 2 14.71 -34.84 41.47
CA SER A 2 13.29 -34.70 41.16
C SER A 2 12.51 -35.23 42.36
N ASN A 3 11.93 -34.33 43.17
CA ASN A 3 10.90 -34.75 44.10
C ASN A 3 9.71 -35.22 43.25
N GLU A 4 9.57 -36.54 43.07
CA GLU A 4 8.40 -37.16 42.42
C GLU A 4 7.08 -36.66 43.05
N SER A 5 7.12 -36.20 44.30
CA SER A 5 6.00 -35.58 45.01
C SER A 5 5.39 -34.34 44.31
N ASN A 6 6.06 -33.73 43.33
CA ASN A 6 5.58 -32.52 42.64
C ASN A 6 4.98 -32.80 41.24
N ILE A 7 4.88 -34.06 40.82
CA ILE A 7 4.30 -34.42 39.51
C ILE A 7 2.79 -34.53 39.65
N ILE A 8 2.07 -33.70 38.90
CA ILE A 8 0.61 -33.71 38.88
C ILE A 8 0.13 -34.60 37.75
N THR A 9 -0.84 -35.46 38.03
CA THR A 9 -1.42 -36.39 37.07
C THR A 9 -2.84 -35.96 36.71
N VAL A 10 -3.15 -35.94 35.43
CA VAL A 10 -4.50 -35.64 34.93
C VAL A 10 -4.94 -36.77 34.00
N PRO A 11 -6.06 -37.44 34.33
CA PRO A 11 -6.53 -38.56 33.53
C PRO A 11 -7.24 -38.11 32.25
N ILE A 12 -7.17 -38.94 31.21
CA ILE A 12 -7.96 -38.85 29.97
C ILE A 12 -8.57 -40.23 29.73
N LEU A 13 -9.88 -40.32 29.51
CA LEU A 13 -10.59 -41.58 29.26
C LEU A 13 -10.34 -42.65 30.35
N GLY A 14 -10.30 -42.20 31.62
CA GLY A 14 -10.06 -43.05 32.79
C GLY A 14 -8.62 -43.58 32.92
N LYS A 15 -7.70 -43.16 32.04
CA LYS A 15 -6.28 -43.51 32.14
C LYS A 15 -5.49 -42.30 32.60
N ASP A 16 -4.50 -42.57 33.43
CA ASP A 16 -3.21 -41.90 33.62
C ASP A 16 -2.85 -40.53 33.01
N THR A 17 -3.30 -40.19 31.80
CA THR A 17 -2.47 -39.89 30.63
C THR A 17 -1.48 -38.74 30.75
N VAL A 18 -1.86 -37.61 31.34
CA VAL A 18 -1.03 -36.40 31.35
C VAL A 18 -0.23 -36.29 32.65
N ARG A 19 1.09 -36.13 32.53
CA ARG A 19 2.02 -35.87 33.64
C ARG A 19 2.54 -34.45 33.51
N VAL A 20 2.29 -33.61 34.50
CA VAL A 20 2.72 -32.20 34.53
C VAL A 20 3.76 -32.01 35.62
N GLY A 21 4.91 -31.47 35.27
CA GLY A 21 6.00 -31.23 36.22
C GLY A 21 7.02 -30.22 35.73
N PHE A 22 8.11 -30.10 36.49
CA PHE A 22 9.21 -29.20 36.20
C PHE A 22 10.54 -29.93 36.31
N GLY A 23 11.34 -29.93 35.23
CA GLY A 23 12.63 -30.60 35.18
C GLY A 23 12.50 -32.12 35.33
N ILE A 24 11.48 -32.71 34.71
CA ILE A 24 11.10 -34.12 34.89
C ILE A 24 11.71 -35.07 33.86
N HIS A 25 12.55 -34.61 32.93
CA HIS A 25 13.23 -35.48 31.94
C HIS A 25 13.79 -36.81 32.48
N GLN A 26 14.44 -36.82 33.65
CA GLN A 26 14.91 -38.08 34.27
C GLN A 26 13.76 -39.01 34.65
N TYR A 27 12.72 -38.47 35.29
CA TYR A 27 11.49 -39.21 35.60
C TYR A 27 10.81 -39.73 34.33
N ILE A 28 10.75 -38.92 33.26
CA ILE A 28 10.17 -39.32 31.97
C ILE A 28 10.89 -40.56 31.43
N CYS A 29 12.22 -40.53 31.35
CA CYS A 29 13.00 -41.66 30.85
C CYS A 29 12.79 -42.93 31.69
N THR A 30 12.80 -42.80 33.02
CA THR A 30 12.57 -43.93 33.93
C THR A 30 11.16 -44.50 33.82
N GLU A 31 10.11 -43.66 33.89
CA GLU A 31 8.72 -44.11 33.78
C GLU A 31 8.44 -44.78 32.43
N ILE A 32 9.00 -44.25 31.33
CA ILE A 32 8.82 -44.84 30.00
C ILE A 32 9.35 -46.28 29.96
N LEU A 33 10.52 -46.53 30.51
CA LEU A 33 11.13 -47.86 30.51
C LEU A 33 10.43 -48.84 31.46
N GLU A 34 9.97 -48.35 32.62
CA GLU A 34 9.29 -49.17 33.62
C GLU A 34 7.86 -49.55 33.18
N ASN A 35 7.09 -48.57 32.70
CA ASN A 35 5.66 -48.75 32.41
C ASN A 35 5.36 -49.10 30.95
N PHE A 36 6.24 -48.74 30.00
CA PHE A 36 6.01 -48.94 28.56
C PHE A 36 7.19 -49.63 27.88
N LYS A 37 7.44 -50.88 28.27
CA LYS A 37 8.50 -51.72 27.67
C LYS A 37 8.37 -51.82 26.14
N SER A 38 9.49 -51.64 25.45
CA SER A 38 9.65 -51.75 24.00
C SER A 38 11.10 -52.12 23.67
N SER A 39 11.33 -52.81 22.56
CA SER A 39 12.69 -53.05 22.04
C SER A 39 13.30 -51.79 21.41
N THR A 40 12.48 -50.88 20.89
CA THR A 40 12.92 -49.69 20.14
C THR A 40 12.10 -48.46 20.53
N TYR A 41 12.79 -47.42 21.00
CA TYR A 41 12.24 -46.09 21.21
C TYR A 41 12.78 -45.14 20.14
N VAL A 42 11.92 -44.29 19.56
CA VAL A 42 12.33 -43.34 18.53
C VAL A 42 11.91 -41.93 18.92
N VAL A 43 12.87 -41.02 19.12
CA VAL A 43 12.58 -39.60 19.34
C VAL A 43 12.58 -38.87 18.01
N ILE A 44 11.46 -38.25 17.66
CA ILE A 44 11.34 -37.40 16.47
C ILE A 44 11.19 -35.95 16.93
N THR A 45 12.01 -35.07 16.38
CA THR A 45 12.05 -33.64 16.73
C THR A 45 12.40 -32.78 15.52
N ASP A 46 12.39 -31.45 15.68
CA ASP A 46 12.79 -30.51 14.64
C ASP A 46 14.19 -29.91 14.87
N SER A 47 14.76 -29.29 13.84
CA SER A 47 16.10 -28.72 13.90
C SER A 47 16.25 -27.47 14.78
N ASN A 48 15.16 -26.87 15.28
CA ASN A 48 15.23 -25.80 16.29
C ASN A 48 15.35 -26.38 17.71
N ILE A 49 14.65 -27.50 17.98
CA ILE A 49 14.64 -28.15 19.30
C ILE A 49 15.85 -29.07 19.48
N ALA A 50 16.31 -29.74 18.42
CA ALA A 50 17.38 -30.72 18.51
C ALA A 50 18.66 -30.17 19.18
N PRO A 51 19.20 -28.99 18.82
CA PRO A 51 20.40 -28.44 19.43
C PRO A 51 20.25 -28.07 20.91
N LEU A 52 19.02 -27.91 21.40
CA LEU A 52 18.74 -27.44 22.76
C LEU A 52 18.55 -28.60 23.75
N TYR A 53 17.91 -29.69 23.32
CA TYR A 53 17.42 -30.72 24.25
C TYR A 53 17.73 -32.17 23.85
N LEU A 54 18.01 -32.45 22.58
CA LEU A 54 18.10 -33.83 22.09
C LEU A 54 19.23 -34.60 22.77
N GLU A 55 20.45 -34.06 22.80
CA GLU A 55 21.62 -34.71 23.40
C GLU A 55 21.41 -35.02 24.90
N LYS A 56 20.80 -34.08 25.64
CA LYS A 56 20.50 -34.26 27.07
C LYS A 56 19.47 -35.37 27.29
N ILE A 57 18.45 -35.46 26.44
CA ILE A 57 17.42 -36.49 26.53
C ILE A 57 17.99 -37.84 26.12
N GLU A 58 18.73 -37.92 25.02
CA GLU A 58 19.40 -39.14 24.57
C GLU A 58 20.35 -39.71 25.63
N SER A 59 21.19 -38.86 26.23
CA SER A 59 22.12 -39.28 27.29
C SER A 59 21.40 -39.78 28.54
N THR A 60 20.34 -39.09 28.97
CA THR A 60 19.50 -39.50 30.12
C THR A 60 18.79 -40.81 29.83
N PHE A 61 18.21 -40.97 28.65
CA PHE A 61 17.47 -42.15 28.24
C PHE A 61 18.38 -43.38 28.12
N ASN A 62 19.54 -43.23 27.47
CA ASN A 62 20.54 -44.30 27.37
C ASN A 62 21.09 -44.71 28.74
N LYS A 63 21.25 -43.75 29.66
CA LYS A 63 21.61 -44.05 31.04
C LYS A 63 20.50 -44.86 31.73
N SER A 64 19.24 -44.45 31.64
CA SER A 64 18.11 -45.19 32.23
C SER A 64 17.96 -46.60 31.64
N ILE A 65 18.22 -46.80 30.33
CA ILE A 65 18.26 -48.14 29.72
C ILE A 65 19.31 -49.03 30.40
N LYS A 66 20.54 -48.49 30.59
CA LYS A 66 21.63 -49.21 31.25
C LYS A 66 21.31 -49.51 32.71
N ASP A 67 20.79 -48.53 33.45
CA ASP A 67 20.47 -48.64 34.87
C ASP A 67 19.34 -49.67 35.10
N ALA A 68 18.33 -49.69 34.22
CA ALA A 68 17.23 -50.67 34.26
C ALA A 68 17.60 -52.05 33.67
N LYS A 69 18.81 -52.19 33.07
CA LYS A 69 19.24 -53.37 32.29
C LYS A 69 18.19 -53.80 31.24
N ALA A 70 17.57 -52.82 30.58
CA ALA A 70 16.55 -53.07 29.58
C ALA A 70 17.19 -53.47 28.23
N GLU A 71 16.66 -54.51 27.59
CA GLU A 71 17.02 -54.87 26.21
C GLU A 71 16.30 -53.97 25.21
N ALA A 72 16.71 -52.70 25.16
CA ALA A 72 16.12 -51.68 24.31
C ALA A 72 17.16 -50.80 23.63
N ARG A 73 16.83 -50.24 22.46
CA ARG A 73 17.61 -49.22 21.75
C ARG A 73 16.84 -47.91 21.59
N LEU A 74 17.57 -46.81 21.49
CA LEU A 74 17.06 -45.47 21.18
C LEU A 74 17.54 -45.04 19.78
N LEU A 75 16.62 -44.55 18.95
CA LEU A 75 16.90 -43.91 17.67
C LEU A 75 16.37 -42.48 17.68
N THR A 76 16.98 -41.60 16.89
CA THR A 76 16.54 -40.21 16.78
C THR A 76 16.48 -39.75 15.33
N TYR A 77 15.50 -38.90 15.03
CA TYR A 77 15.27 -38.37 13.68
C TYR A 77 14.87 -36.90 13.75
N VAL A 78 15.55 -36.05 12.97
CA VAL A 78 15.40 -34.59 12.99
C VAL A 78 14.85 -34.12 11.65
N ILE A 79 13.74 -33.37 11.69
CA ILE A 79 13.10 -32.82 10.50
C ILE A 79 13.21 -31.27 10.46
N PRO A 80 12.97 -30.63 9.30
CA PRO A 80 12.86 -29.17 9.25
C PRO A 80 11.67 -28.66 10.08
N PRO A 81 11.75 -27.46 10.68
CA PRO A 81 10.68 -26.90 11.51
C PRO A 81 9.57 -26.27 10.66
N GLY A 82 8.39 -26.08 11.28
CA GLY A 82 7.27 -25.35 10.69
C GLY A 82 6.24 -26.22 9.96
N GLU A 83 5.08 -25.64 9.66
CA GLU A 83 3.92 -26.38 9.13
C GLU A 83 4.19 -27.02 7.75
N SER A 84 5.14 -26.48 6.96
CA SER A 84 5.49 -27.07 5.66
C SER A 84 6.02 -28.50 5.75
N SER A 85 6.64 -28.86 6.88
CA SER A 85 7.07 -30.23 7.16
C SER A 85 5.88 -31.15 7.49
N LYS A 86 4.72 -30.59 7.80
CA LYS A 86 3.50 -31.33 8.12
C LYS A 86 2.76 -31.75 6.86
N CYS A 87 3.43 -32.46 5.95
CA CYS A 87 2.89 -32.81 4.63
C CYS A 87 3.04 -34.31 4.32
N ARG A 88 2.43 -34.76 3.22
CA ARG A 88 2.50 -36.17 2.77
C ARG A 88 3.93 -36.63 2.48
N ALA A 89 4.76 -35.75 1.92
CA ALA A 89 6.13 -36.09 1.55
C ALA A 89 6.98 -36.40 2.79
N MET A 90 6.95 -35.52 3.79
CA MET A 90 7.67 -35.74 5.05
C MET A 90 7.15 -36.96 5.82
N LYS A 91 5.82 -37.19 5.80
CA LYS A 91 5.24 -38.39 6.40
C LYS A 91 5.81 -39.67 5.76
N ALA A 92 5.83 -39.73 4.42
CA ALA A 92 6.38 -40.87 3.69
C ALA A 92 7.86 -41.09 4.01
N GLU A 93 8.64 -40.01 4.06
CA GLU A 93 10.07 -40.07 4.41
C GLU A 93 10.31 -40.67 5.80
N ILE A 94 9.55 -40.23 6.82
CA ILE A 94 9.65 -40.79 8.17
C ILE A 94 9.29 -42.28 8.17
N GLU A 95 8.21 -42.68 7.49
CA GLU A 95 7.76 -44.08 7.41
C GLU A 95 8.81 -44.98 6.74
N ASP A 96 9.37 -44.54 5.61
CA ASP A 96 10.41 -45.27 4.87
C ASP A 96 11.72 -45.36 5.69
N TRP A 97 12.08 -44.31 6.41
CA TRP A 97 13.21 -44.32 7.32
C TRP A 97 13.00 -45.30 8.49
N LEU A 98 11.81 -45.31 9.11
CA LEU A 98 11.47 -46.26 10.17
C LEU A 98 11.57 -47.73 9.68
N LEU A 99 11.11 -48.01 8.46
CA LEU A 99 11.26 -49.33 7.83
C LEU A 99 12.74 -49.68 7.61
N THR A 100 13.53 -48.73 7.13
CA THR A 100 14.98 -48.90 6.90
C THR A 100 15.73 -49.19 8.21
N GLN A 101 15.32 -48.56 9.32
CA GLN A 101 15.87 -48.82 10.65
C GLN A 101 15.38 -50.14 11.29
N SER A 102 14.60 -50.95 10.56
CA SER A 102 14.01 -52.19 11.04
C SER A 102 13.12 -51.99 12.29
N CYS A 103 12.37 -50.89 12.34
CA CYS A 103 11.40 -50.66 13.42
C CYS A 103 10.19 -51.61 13.26
N THR A 104 9.79 -52.26 14.36
CA THR A 104 8.73 -53.27 14.42
C THR A 104 7.48 -52.74 15.15
N ARG A 105 6.41 -53.55 15.23
CA ARG A 105 5.11 -53.16 15.83
C ARG A 105 5.19 -52.79 17.32
N ASP A 106 6.21 -53.25 18.05
CA ASP A 106 6.41 -52.91 19.45
C ASP A 106 7.10 -51.55 19.66
N THR A 107 7.60 -50.91 18.59
CA THR A 107 8.26 -49.60 18.62
C THR A 107 7.39 -48.54 19.30
N ILE A 108 8.02 -47.65 20.08
CA ILE A 108 7.36 -46.47 20.65
C ILE A 108 7.95 -45.21 20.03
N LEU A 109 7.11 -44.40 19.40
CA LEU A 109 7.50 -43.06 18.93
C LEU A 109 7.34 -42.03 20.05
N ILE A 110 8.30 -41.13 20.19
CA ILE A 110 8.30 -40.02 21.14
C ILE A 110 8.33 -38.73 20.32
N ALA A 111 7.20 -38.03 20.28
CA ALA A 111 7.07 -36.75 19.58
C ALA A 111 7.57 -35.63 20.49
N MET A 112 8.79 -35.14 20.24
CA MET A 112 9.41 -34.06 21.02
C MET A 112 9.41 -32.77 20.20
N GLY A 113 8.44 -31.89 20.44
CA GLY A 113 8.34 -30.65 19.68
C GLY A 113 7.06 -29.85 19.92
N GLY A 114 6.82 -28.89 19.03
CA GLY A 114 5.54 -28.17 18.97
C GLY A 114 4.41 -29.00 18.37
N GLY A 115 3.26 -28.37 18.13
CA GLY A 115 2.07 -29.06 17.64
C GLY A 115 2.27 -29.77 16.28
N VAL A 116 3.08 -29.19 15.40
CA VAL A 116 3.48 -29.80 14.12
C VAL A 116 4.09 -31.19 14.30
N ILE A 117 5.09 -31.30 15.19
CA ILE A 117 5.74 -32.58 15.49
C ILE A 117 4.75 -33.55 16.11
N GLY A 118 3.96 -33.07 17.07
CA GLY A 118 2.94 -33.89 17.74
C GLY A 118 1.92 -34.50 16.78
N ASP A 119 1.38 -33.69 15.86
CA ASP A 119 0.37 -34.13 14.89
C ASP A 119 0.97 -35.07 13.83
N LEU A 120 2.12 -34.72 13.27
CA LEU A 120 2.79 -35.50 12.23
C LEU A 120 3.21 -36.88 12.77
N VAL A 121 3.92 -36.90 13.90
CA VAL A 121 4.44 -38.13 14.51
C VAL A 121 3.30 -38.99 15.03
N GLY A 122 2.26 -38.38 15.60
CA GLY A 122 1.05 -39.10 15.98
C GLY A 122 0.38 -39.77 14.79
N TYR A 123 0.37 -39.13 13.61
CA TYR A 123 -0.26 -39.71 12.42
C TYR A 123 0.61 -40.80 11.78
N VAL A 124 1.93 -40.63 11.79
CA VAL A 124 2.88 -41.71 11.48
C VAL A 124 2.64 -42.91 12.40
N ALA A 125 2.50 -42.68 13.72
CA ALA A 125 2.23 -43.75 14.68
C ALA A 125 0.90 -44.45 14.41
N ALA A 126 -0.12 -43.73 13.96
CA ALA A 126 -1.44 -44.29 13.66
C ALA A 126 -1.43 -45.23 12.44
N SER A 127 -0.60 -44.97 11.42
CA SER A 127 -0.55 -45.77 10.19
C SER A 127 0.57 -46.80 10.14
N PHE A 128 1.75 -46.47 10.70
CA PHE A 128 2.92 -47.35 10.66
C PHE A 128 2.59 -48.70 11.31
N MET A 129 2.86 -49.79 10.59
CA MET A 129 2.53 -51.16 11.03
C MET A 129 1.08 -51.36 11.50
N ARG A 130 0.12 -50.60 10.92
CA ARG A 130 -1.30 -50.57 11.30
C ARG A 130 -1.56 -50.06 12.74
N GLY A 131 -0.72 -49.13 13.20
CA GLY A 131 -0.83 -48.52 14.52
C GLY A 131 0.22 -49.04 15.49
N ILE A 132 1.08 -48.14 15.94
CA ILE A 132 2.06 -48.34 17.02
C ILE A 132 1.85 -47.34 18.15
N ARG A 133 2.46 -47.63 19.30
CA ARG A 133 2.36 -46.81 20.50
C ARG A 133 3.16 -45.52 20.34
N PHE A 134 2.67 -44.40 20.88
CA PHE A 134 3.45 -43.16 20.90
C PHE A 134 3.22 -42.33 22.16
N ILE A 135 4.13 -41.39 22.39
CA ILE A 135 4.20 -40.49 23.54
C ILE A 135 4.36 -39.05 23.03
N GLN A 136 3.66 -38.11 23.67
CA GLN A 136 3.82 -36.68 23.41
C GLN A 136 4.76 -36.06 24.46
N MET A 137 5.76 -35.32 24.00
CA MET A 137 6.64 -34.48 24.81
C MET A 137 6.58 -33.04 24.28
N PRO A 138 5.49 -32.30 24.56
CA PRO A 138 5.27 -30.96 24.02
C PRO A 138 6.31 -29.95 24.53
N THR A 139 6.99 -29.26 23.61
CA THR A 139 8.02 -28.26 23.93
C THR A 139 7.57 -26.80 23.78
N THR A 140 6.34 -26.59 23.27
CA THR A 140 5.71 -25.26 23.15
C THR A 140 4.51 -25.17 24.08
N LEU A 141 4.23 -23.98 24.63
CA LEU A 141 3.05 -23.79 25.49
C LEU A 141 1.76 -24.20 24.78
N LEU A 142 1.62 -23.84 23.49
CA LEU A 142 0.49 -24.23 22.66
C LEU A 142 0.30 -25.76 22.62
N ALA A 143 1.38 -26.50 22.35
CA ALA A 143 1.30 -27.96 22.32
C ALA A 143 0.98 -28.56 23.69
N MET A 144 1.48 -27.96 24.79
CA MET A 144 1.23 -28.45 26.15
C MET A 144 -0.24 -28.40 26.55
N VAL A 145 -0.98 -27.39 26.11
CA VAL A 145 -2.36 -27.16 26.53
C VAL A 145 -3.41 -27.56 25.49
N ASP A 146 -3.02 -27.70 24.23
CA ASP A 146 -3.94 -27.92 23.12
C ASP A 146 -3.63 -29.19 22.30
N SER A 147 -2.65 -29.14 21.40
CA SER A 147 -2.48 -30.16 20.35
C SER A 147 -2.03 -31.52 20.87
N SER A 148 -1.23 -31.58 21.95
CA SER A 148 -0.81 -32.86 22.53
C SER A 148 -1.93 -33.62 23.25
N ILE A 149 -3.06 -32.95 23.51
CA ILE A 149 -4.17 -33.46 24.31
C ILE A 149 -5.40 -33.69 23.44
N GLY A 150 -5.78 -34.97 23.31
CA GLY A 150 -7.02 -35.41 22.67
C GLY A 150 -6.88 -36.23 21.40
N GLY A 151 -5.67 -36.69 21.10
CA GLY A 151 -5.42 -37.75 20.12
C GLY A 151 -5.68 -37.40 18.65
N LYS A 152 -5.91 -36.13 18.31
CA LYS A 152 -6.01 -35.73 16.91
C LYS A 152 -4.60 -35.64 16.33
N THR A 153 -4.39 -36.28 15.21
CA THR A 153 -3.11 -36.33 14.52
C THR A 153 -3.35 -36.18 13.02
N GLY A 154 -2.47 -35.53 12.28
CA GLY A 154 -2.73 -35.29 10.86
C GLY A 154 -1.66 -34.50 10.14
N ILE A 155 -1.91 -34.32 8.85
CA ILE A 155 -1.07 -33.57 7.91
C ILE A 155 -1.90 -32.63 7.04
N ASP A 156 -1.19 -31.65 6.47
CA ASP A 156 -1.74 -30.65 5.58
C ASP A 156 -1.65 -31.09 4.12
N THR A 157 -2.56 -30.55 3.32
CA THR A 157 -2.63 -30.75 1.88
C THR A 157 -2.76 -29.40 1.19
N PRO A 158 -2.47 -29.29 -0.13
CA PRO A 158 -2.73 -28.06 -0.88
C PRO A 158 -4.19 -27.56 -0.82
N LEU A 159 -5.14 -28.43 -0.45
CA LEU A 159 -6.56 -28.12 -0.30
C LEU A 159 -6.94 -27.66 1.12
N GLY A 160 -6.06 -27.79 2.11
CA GLY A 160 -6.33 -27.35 3.49
C GLY A 160 -5.53 -28.08 4.56
N LYS A 161 -5.56 -27.52 5.77
CA LYS A 161 -4.85 -28.02 6.95
C LYS A 161 -5.60 -29.16 7.64
N ASN A 162 -4.86 -30.13 8.19
CA ASN A 162 -5.40 -31.22 9.02
C ASN A 162 -6.54 -32.03 8.40
N LEU A 163 -6.74 -31.96 7.07
CA LEU A 163 -7.85 -32.66 6.39
C LEU A 163 -7.62 -34.18 6.30
N VAL A 164 -6.37 -34.63 6.46
CA VAL A 164 -5.98 -36.04 6.42
C VAL A 164 -5.28 -36.38 7.74
N GLY A 165 -5.85 -37.32 8.50
CA GLY A 165 -5.38 -37.63 9.84
C GLY A 165 -6.07 -38.84 10.48
N ALA A 166 -5.82 -39.05 11.78
CA ALA A 166 -6.42 -40.11 12.59
C ALA A 166 -6.66 -39.66 14.03
N PHE A 167 -7.66 -40.25 14.69
CA PHE A 167 -7.81 -40.23 16.14
C PHE A 167 -6.94 -41.34 16.75
N TRP A 168 -5.80 -40.98 17.31
CA TRP A 168 -4.83 -41.89 17.90
C TRP A 168 -4.32 -41.32 19.24
N GLN A 169 -4.75 -41.90 20.36
CA GLN A 169 -4.40 -41.39 21.69
C GLN A 169 -2.95 -41.73 22.06
N PRO A 170 -2.18 -40.77 22.60
CA PRO A 170 -0.86 -41.07 23.14
C PRO A 170 -0.98 -41.94 24.40
N LEU A 171 0.04 -42.77 24.66
CA LEU A 171 0.17 -43.49 25.93
C LEU A 171 0.33 -42.53 27.11
N ARG A 172 1.11 -41.48 26.88
CA ARG A 172 1.45 -40.43 27.85
C ARG A 172 1.64 -39.09 27.15
N VAL A 173 1.30 -38.03 27.88
CA VAL A 173 1.68 -36.66 27.56
C VAL A 173 2.54 -36.14 28.70
N TYR A 174 3.80 -35.83 28.42
CA TYR A 174 4.77 -35.34 29.40
C TYR A 174 4.96 -33.84 29.28
N VAL A 175 4.26 -33.07 30.12
CA VAL A 175 4.37 -31.61 30.16
C VAL A 175 5.48 -31.23 31.14
N ASP A 176 6.69 -31.05 30.61
CA ASP A 176 7.81 -30.48 31.35
C ASP A 176 7.88 -28.96 31.12
N MET A 177 7.52 -28.18 32.14
CA MET A 177 7.51 -26.71 32.06
C MET A 177 8.91 -26.10 31.89
N VAL A 178 9.99 -26.90 32.00
CA VAL A 178 11.35 -26.42 31.74
C VAL A 178 11.53 -25.96 30.28
N PHE A 179 10.81 -26.57 29.32
CA PHE A 179 10.92 -26.21 27.90
C PHE A 179 10.52 -24.76 27.61
N LEU A 180 9.67 -24.16 28.45
CA LEU A 180 9.27 -22.76 28.32
C LEU A 180 10.47 -21.82 28.45
N HIS A 181 11.54 -22.23 29.14
CA HIS A 181 12.74 -21.41 29.37
C HIS A 181 13.42 -20.94 28.07
N THR A 182 13.47 -21.81 27.05
CA THR A 182 14.09 -21.50 25.76
C THR A 182 13.07 -21.08 24.69
N LEU A 183 11.77 -21.10 25.01
CA LEU A 183 10.73 -20.78 24.06
C LEU A 183 10.70 -19.25 23.84
N PRO A 184 10.76 -18.75 22.58
CA PRO A 184 10.69 -17.32 22.32
C PRO A 184 9.41 -16.70 22.91
N PRO A 185 9.45 -15.46 23.46
CA PRO A 185 8.29 -14.84 24.11
C PRO A 185 7.01 -14.85 23.25
N ARG A 186 7.13 -14.59 21.94
CA ARG A 186 5.99 -14.64 21.00
C ARG A 186 5.35 -16.03 20.95
N GLN A 187 6.12 -17.11 21.05
CA GLN A 187 5.60 -18.48 21.05
C GLN A 187 4.98 -18.88 22.40
N VAL A 188 5.42 -18.27 23.51
CA VAL A 188 4.69 -18.40 24.79
C VAL A 188 3.36 -17.68 24.69
N ILE A 189 3.33 -16.44 24.20
CA ILE A 189 2.10 -15.65 24.00
C ILE A 189 1.12 -16.39 23.06
N ASN A 190 1.64 -17.01 21.99
CA ASN A 190 0.88 -17.87 21.09
C ASN A 190 0.13 -18.99 21.83
N GLY A 191 0.76 -19.63 22.82
CA GLY A 191 0.09 -20.64 23.66
C GLY A 191 -0.83 -20.06 24.73
N LEU A 192 -0.57 -18.85 25.23
CA LEU A 192 -1.45 -18.17 26.20
C LEU A 192 -2.82 -17.87 25.61
N SER A 193 -2.95 -17.67 24.30
CA SER A 193 -4.26 -17.46 23.67
C SER A 193 -5.20 -18.65 23.88
N GLU A 194 -4.68 -19.89 23.82
CA GLU A 194 -5.46 -21.11 24.04
C GLU A 194 -5.88 -21.28 25.50
N ILE A 195 -5.03 -20.83 26.43
CA ILE A 195 -5.37 -20.81 27.86
C ILE A 195 -6.48 -19.78 28.11
N ILE A 196 -6.37 -18.57 27.55
CA ILE A 196 -7.39 -17.52 27.65
C ILE A 196 -8.71 -17.99 27.02
N LYS A 197 -8.66 -18.60 25.82
CA LYS A 197 -9.82 -19.22 25.18
C LYS A 197 -10.51 -20.21 26.10
N THR A 198 -9.73 -21.12 26.68
CA THR A 198 -10.24 -22.17 27.56
C THR A 198 -10.91 -21.57 28.79
N ALA A 199 -10.30 -20.57 29.41
CA ALA A 199 -10.86 -19.87 30.55
C ALA A 199 -12.13 -19.09 30.19
N ALA A 200 -12.11 -18.35 29.07
CA ALA A 200 -13.23 -17.53 28.60
C ALA A 200 -14.48 -18.35 28.26
N MET A 201 -14.34 -19.62 27.85
CA MET A 201 -15.48 -20.48 27.52
C MET A 201 -15.93 -21.39 28.67
N TRP A 202 -15.11 -21.60 29.71
CA TRP A 202 -15.34 -22.68 30.70
C TRP A 202 -15.28 -22.27 32.16
N ASN A 203 -14.45 -21.29 32.54
CA ASN A 203 -14.27 -20.94 33.95
C ASN A 203 -13.87 -19.48 34.14
N GLU A 204 -14.81 -18.69 34.67
CA GLU A 204 -14.59 -17.26 34.95
C GLU A 204 -13.47 -17.01 35.96
N ASN A 205 -13.31 -17.86 36.98
CA ASN A 205 -12.26 -17.68 37.99
C ASN A 205 -10.86 -17.85 37.39
N ASP A 206 -10.70 -18.76 36.44
CA ASP A 206 -9.43 -18.92 35.71
C ASP A 206 -9.20 -17.74 34.76
N PHE A 207 -10.26 -17.21 34.17
CA PHE A 207 -10.17 -16.02 33.33
C PHE A 207 -9.74 -14.81 34.17
N GLN A 208 -10.34 -14.62 35.34
CA GLN A 208 -9.98 -13.56 36.28
C GLN A 208 -8.54 -13.72 36.81
N LEU A 209 -8.08 -14.96 37.00
CA LEU A 209 -6.69 -15.23 37.35
C LEU A 209 -5.73 -14.75 36.26
N LEU A 210 -6.04 -15.00 34.98
CA LEU A 210 -5.24 -14.50 33.84
C LEU A 210 -5.32 -12.98 33.73
N GLU A 211 -6.50 -12.41 33.89
CA GLU A 211 -6.75 -10.96 33.83
C GLU A 211 -5.90 -10.21 34.88
N ASN A 212 -5.83 -10.73 36.11
CA ASN A 212 -5.14 -10.07 37.22
C ASN A 212 -3.61 -10.28 37.24
N ASN A 213 -3.06 -11.18 36.43
CA ASN A 213 -1.63 -11.55 36.50
C ASN A 213 -0.85 -11.31 35.19
N SER A 214 -1.44 -10.64 34.21
CA SER A 214 -0.82 -10.39 32.89
C SER A 214 0.52 -9.64 33.00
N ALA A 215 0.58 -8.58 33.80
CA ALA A 215 1.81 -7.82 34.03
C ALA A 215 2.94 -8.68 34.63
N VAL A 216 2.61 -9.52 35.60
CA VAL A 216 3.57 -10.43 36.27
C VAL A 216 4.11 -11.47 35.29
N LEU A 217 3.24 -12.02 34.42
CA LEU A 217 3.63 -12.97 33.39
C LEU A 217 4.48 -12.32 32.30
N LEU A 218 4.11 -11.14 31.81
CA LEU A 218 4.87 -10.41 30.80
C LEU A 218 6.24 -9.95 31.31
N ASP A 219 6.34 -9.47 32.55
CA ASP A 219 7.62 -9.11 33.17
C ASP A 219 8.56 -10.32 33.19
N ALA A 220 8.07 -11.48 33.63
CA ALA A 220 8.85 -12.71 33.62
C ALA A 220 9.21 -13.16 32.18
N LEU A 221 8.33 -12.95 31.20
CA LEU A 221 8.59 -13.27 29.79
C LEU A 221 9.61 -12.34 29.13
N ASN A 222 9.72 -11.10 29.57
CA ASN A 222 10.65 -10.12 29.02
C ASN A 222 12.02 -10.16 29.70
N LYS A 223 12.15 -10.82 30.86
CA LYS A 223 13.46 -11.00 31.52
C LYS A 223 14.44 -11.76 30.61
N PRO A 224 15.67 -11.26 30.45
CA PRO A 224 16.72 -11.99 29.74
C PRO A 224 17.04 -13.30 30.49
N SER A 225 17.33 -14.36 29.73
CA SER A 225 17.72 -15.64 30.33
C SER A 225 19.12 -15.54 30.92
N VAL A 226 19.25 -15.82 32.22
CA VAL A 226 20.54 -15.92 32.92
C VAL A 226 20.98 -17.39 32.94
N PRO A 227 22.22 -17.73 32.50
CA PRO A 227 22.70 -19.10 32.54
C PRO A 227 22.64 -19.69 33.95
N GLY A 228 21.99 -20.85 34.11
CA GLY A 228 21.84 -21.54 35.39
C GLY A 228 20.58 -21.18 36.19
N GLU A 229 19.85 -20.13 35.81
CA GLU A 229 18.60 -19.73 36.46
C GLU A 229 17.38 -20.04 35.59
N TYR A 230 16.31 -20.53 36.21
CA TYR A 230 15.04 -20.70 35.51
C TYR A 230 14.30 -19.37 35.45
N LYS A 231 14.19 -18.82 34.24
CA LYS A 231 13.52 -17.55 33.92
C LYS A 231 12.16 -17.32 34.63
N PHE A 232 11.38 -18.38 34.85
CA PHE A 232 10.04 -18.28 35.42
C PHE A 232 9.94 -18.70 36.89
N ASP A 233 11.07 -18.80 37.62
CA ASP A 233 11.06 -19.34 38.99
C ASP A 233 10.14 -18.54 39.93
N SER A 234 10.16 -17.20 39.84
CA SER A 234 9.31 -16.31 40.65
C SER A 234 7.80 -16.46 40.37
N ILE A 235 7.41 -16.98 39.21
CA ILE A 235 6.01 -17.14 38.79
C ILE A 235 5.62 -18.60 38.61
N LYS A 236 6.50 -19.54 38.98
CA LYS A 236 6.33 -20.97 38.73
C LYS A 236 5.01 -21.54 39.28
N PRO A 237 4.55 -21.21 40.51
CA PRO A 237 3.25 -21.69 41.01
C PRO A 237 2.07 -21.17 40.17
N LEU A 238 2.14 -19.91 39.71
CA LEU A 238 1.11 -19.31 38.87
C LEU A 238 1.08 -19.97 37.48
N LEU A 239 2.25 -20.14 36.85
CA LEU A 239 2.37 -20.77 35.54
C LEU A 239 1.87 -22.22 35.56
N GLN A 240 2.22 -22.99 36.59
CA GLN A 240 1.70 -24.33 36.78
C GLN A 240 0.18 -24.34 36.94
N LYS A 241 -0.37 -23.40 37.71
CA LYS A 241 -1.83 -23.29 37.94
C LYS A 241 -2.59 -23.01 36.63
N ILE A 242 -2.16 -22.04 35.83
CA ILE A 242 -2.86 -21.69 34.57
C ILE A 242 -2.76 -22.79 33.51
N ILE A 243 -1.59 -23.42 33.38
CA ILE A 243 -1.38 -24.55 32.46
C ILE A 243 -2.24 -25.73 32.88
N LEU A 244 -2.21 -26.09 34.16
CA LEU A 244 -2.95 -27.23 34.69
C LEU A 244 -4.46 -27.03 34.56
N SER A 245 -4.97 -25.80 34.72
CA SER A 245 -6.40 -25.56 34.56
C SER A 245 -6.84 -25.79 33.11
N SER A 246 -6.11 -25.25 32.13
CA SER A 246 -6.41 -25.47 30.71
C SER A 246 -6.30 -26.96 30.33
N ILE A 247 -5.25 -27.65 30.80
CA ILE A 247 -5.09 -29.10 30.61
C ILE A 247 -6.28 -29.87 31.18
N ARG A 248 -6.71 -29.58 32.43
CA ARG A 248 -7.83 -30.27 33.07
C ARG A 248 -9.12 -30.11 32.30
N THR A 249 -9.45 -28.89 31.88
CA THR A 249 -10.64 -28.62 31.06
C THR A 249 -10.58 -29.38 29.75
N LYS A 250 -9.44 -29.35 29.03
CA LYS A 250 -9.27 -30.08 27.78
C LYS A 250 -9.42 -31.60 27.99
N CYS A 251 -8.80 -32.15 29.04
CA CYS A 251 -8.87 -33.57 29.38
C CYS A 251 -10.29 -34.01 29.75
N GLU A 252 -11.02 -33.19 30.51
CA GLU A 252 -12.41 -33.44 30.88
C GLU A 252 -13.31 -33.48 29.62
N VAL A 253 -13.21 -32.47 28.76
CA VAL A 253 -14.01 -32.40 27.52
C VAL A 253 -13.68 -33.56 26.58
N VAL A 254 -12.41 -33.92 26.41
CA VAL A 254 -11.99 -35.07 25.60
C VAL A 254 -12.48 -36.39 26.20
N THR A 255 -12.49 -36.51 27.53
CA THR A 255 -12.97 -37.73 28.21
C THR A 255 -14.48 -37.90 28.00
N LEU A 256 -15.23 -36.81 27.99
CA LEU A 256 -16.67 -36.81 27.77
C LEU A 256 -17.06 -36.94 26.29
N ASP A 257 -16.22 -36.45 25.38
CA ASP A 257 -16.48 -36.44 23.93
C ASP A 257 -15.19 -36.59 23.12
N GLU A 258 -14.68 -37.81 23.01
CA GLU A 258 -13.42 -38.09 22.33
C GLU A 258 -13.50 -37.80 20.82
N HIS A 259 -14.60 -38.15 20.15
CA HIS A 259 -14.67 -38.16 18.68
C HIS A 259 -15.37 -36.92 18.08
N GLU A 260 -15.49 -35.82 18.82
CA GLU A 260 -16.16 -34.59 18.39
C GLU A 260 -17.65 -34.74 18.04
N GLY A 261 -18.41 -35.50 18.84
CA GLY A 261 -19.85 -35.67 18.69
C GLY A 261 -20.71 -34.45 19.08
N GLY A 262 -20.18 -33.51 19.88
CA GLY A 262 -20.83 -32.22 20.13
C GLY A 262 -20.15 -31.36 21.20
N LEU A 263 -19.95 -31.89 22.40
CA LEU A 263 -19.36 -31.14 23.54
C LEU A 263 -17.93 -30.66 23.21
N ARG A 264 -17.13 -31.49 22.53
CA ARG A 264 -15.76 -31.15 22.12
C ARG A 264 -15.72 -30.01 21.10
N ASN A 265 -16.83 -29.70 20.43
CA ASN A 265 -16.89 -28.54 19.53
C ASN A 265 -16.71 -27.22 20.30
N LEU A 266 -17.07 -27.15 21.58
CA LEU A 266 -16.91 -25.94 22.41
C LEU A 266 -15.46 -25.50 22.55
N LEU A 267 -14.50 -26.43 22.47
CA LEU A 267 -13.07 -26.12 22.47
C LEU A 267 -12.64 -25.25 21.27
N ASN A 268 -13.49 -25.06 20.28
CA ASN A 268 -13.19 -24.29 19.07
C ASN A 268 -13.70 -22.84 19.15
N PHE A 269 -13.88 -22.27 20.35
CA PHE A 269 -14.12 -20.83 20.51
C PHE A 269 -12.97 -20.03 19.90
N GLY A 270 -13.31 -19.00 19.13
CA GLY A 270 -12.38 -18.19 18.33
C GLY A 270 -11.80 -18.89 17.09
N HIS A 271 -12.06 -20.18 16.88
CA HIS A 271 -11.42 -20.92 15.78
C HIS A 271 -12.19 -20.80 14.46
N SER A 272 -13.51 -20.59 14.46
CA SER A 272 -14.25 -20.50 13.18
C SER A 272 -13.79 -19.29 12.38
N ILE A 273 -13.75 -18.12 13.01
CA ILE A 273 -13.26 -16.91 12.36
C ILE A 273 -11.72 -16.88 12.36
N GLY A 274 -11.08 -17.36 13.43
CA GLY A 274 -9.62 -17.39 13.55
C GLY A 274 -8.95 -18.21 12.45
N HIS A 275 -9.41 -19.42 12.17
CA HIS A 275 -8.84 -20.24 11.09
C HIS A 275 -9.05 -19.65 9.70
N ALA A 276 -10.14 -18.91 9.47
CA ALA A 276 -10.37 -18.23 8.21
C ALA A 276 -9.31 -17.13 7.97
N TYR A 277 -8.98 -16.36 9.02
CA TYR A 277 -7.86 -15.42 8.97
C TYR A 277 -6.52 -16.13 8.82
N GLU A 278 -6.31 -17.22 9.57
CA GLU A 278 -5.09 -18.01 9.49
C GLU A 278 -4.82 -18.54 8.08
N ALA A 279 -5.85 -19.04 7.38
CA ALA A 279 -5.74 -19.53 6.01
C ALA A 279 -5.23 -18.47 5.02
N ILE A 280 -5.41 -17.17 5.32
CA ILE A 280 -4.93 -16.05 4.50
C ILE A 280 -3.58 -15.51 5.00
N LEU A 281 -3.41 -15.43 6.33
CA LEU A 281 -2.31 -14.72 6.99
C LEU A 281 -1.12 -15.63 7.36
N TYR A 282 -1.28 -16.95 7.24
CA TYR A 282 -0.19 -17.91 7.39
C TYR A 282 0.85 -17.75 6.26
N PRO A 283 2.15 -18.00 6.51
CA PRO A 283 2.80 -18.37 7.78
C PRO A 283 3.14 -17.20 8.73
N GLN A 284 2.87 -15.96 8.33
CA GLN A 284 3.43 -14.80 9.03
C GLN A 284 2.76 -14.50 10.38
N ILE A 285 1.46 -14.79 10.49
CA ILE A 285 0.68 -14.66 11.72
C ILE A 285 0.49 -16.05 12.35
N LEU A 286 0.79 -16.15 13.64
CA LEU A 286 0.74 -17.41 14.38
C LEU A 286 -0.71 -17.81 14.68
N HIS A 287 -0.94 -19.10 14.85
CA HIS A 287 -2.23 -19.69 15.21
C HIS A 287 -2.95 -18.93 16.33
N GLY A 288 -2.30 -18.76 17.48
CA GLY A 288 -2.88 -18.11 18.65
C GLY A 288 -3.16 -16.62 18.47
N GLU A 289 -2.45 -15.95 17.57
CA GLU A 289 -2.74 -14.57 17.17
C GLU A 289 -4.04 -14.52 16.32
N CYS A 290 -4.20 -15.45 15.39
CA CYS A 290 -5.43 -15.60 14.61
C CYS A 290 -6.62 -16.01 15.50
N VAL A 291 -6.43 -16.93 16.44
CA VAL A 291 -7.46 -17.34 17.41
C VAL A 291 -7.85 -16.17 18.33
N ALA A 292 -6.91 -15.32 18.74
CA ALA A 292 -7.23 -14.12 19.52
C ALA A 292 -8.16 -13.16 18.76
N ILE A 293 -7.87 -12.88 17.49
CA ILE A 293 -8.75 -12.09 16.60
C ILE A 293 -10.11 -12.79 16.46
N GLY A 294 -10.11 -14.10 16.25
CA GLY A 294 -11.32 -14.89 16.14
C GLY A 294 -12.18 -14.86 17.40
N MET A 295 -11.58 -14.94 18.59
CA MET A 295 -12.29 -14.87 19.88
C MET A 295 -13.03 -13.54 20.03
N VAL A 296 -12.39 -12.43 19.67
CA VAL A 296 -13.02 -11.09 19.72
C VAL A 296 -14.17 -11.02 18.72
N LYS A 297 -13.97 -11.48 17.48
CA LYS A 297 -15.02 -11.47 16.45
C LYS A 297 -16.21 -12.37 16.80
N GLU A 298 -15.96 -13.55 17.37
CA GLU A 298 -17.02 -14.45 17.83
C GLU A 298 -17.75 -13.88 19.07
N ALA A 299 -17.06 -13.14 19.94
CA ALA A 299 -17.69 -12.44 21.07
C ALA A 299 -18.51 -11.21 20.61
N GLU A 300 -18.03 -10.44 19.64
CA GLU A 300 -18.80 -9.37 18.98
C GLU A 300 -20.05 -9.93 18.30
N LEU A 301 -19.95 -11.09 17.65
CA LEU A 301 -21.09 -11.80 17.07
C LEU A 301 -22.10 -12.22 18.15
N ALA A 302 -21.63 -12.80 19.26
CA ALA A 302 -22.48 -13.15 20.39
C ALA A 302 -23.22 -11.94 20.98
N ARG A 303 -22.54 -10.78 21.05
CA ARG A 303 -23.10 -9.50 21.49
C ARG A 303 -24.15 -8.98 20.50
N TYR A 304 -23.85 -9.03 19.20
CA TYR A 304 -24.75 -8.62 18.12
C TYR A 304 -26.01 -9.49 18.03
N LEU A 305 -25.92 -10.77 18.41
CA LEU A 305 -27.07 -11.68 18.53
C LEU A 305 -27.89 -11.48 19.82
N GLY A 306 -27.47 -10.58 20.72
CA GLY A 306 -28.16 -10.30 21.99
C GLY A 306 -27.93 -11.34 23.08
N ILE A 307 -26.93 -12.20 22.92
CA ILE A 307 -26.64 -13.32 23.82
C ILE A 307 -25.57 -12.92 24.85
N LEU A 308 -24.54 -12.19 24.43
CA LEU A 308 -23.42 -11.77 25.27
C LEU A 308 -23.55 -10.29 25.65
N LYS A 309 -23.38 -9.98 26.94
CA LYS A 309 -23.35 -8.58 27.40
C LYS A 309 -22.10 -7.85 26.86
N PRO A 310 -22.20 -6.55 26.52
CA PRO A 310 -21.05 -5.77 26.02
C PRO A 310 -19.80 -5.81 26.91
N ASN A 311 -19.97 -5.86 28.23
CA ASN A 311 -18.85 -5.87 29.18
C ASN A 311 -17.98 -7.13 29.06
N ALA A 312 -18.55 -8.28 28.69
CA ALA A 312 -17.79 -9.50 28.48
C ALA A 312 -16.85 -9.39 27.26
N VAL A 313 -17.29 -8.73 26.18
CA VAL A 313 -16.42 -8.43 25.03
C VAL A 313 -15.26 -7.53 25.47
N GLY A 314 -15.56 -6.48 26.24
CA GLY A 314 -14.53 -5.58 26.79
C GLY A 314 -13.49 -6.29 27.66
N ARG A 315 -13.93 -7.20 28.55
CA ARG A 315 -13.05 -8.01 29.40
C ARG A 315 -12.16 -8.94 28.57
N LEU A 316 -12.72 -9.62 27.58
CA LEU A 316 -11.97 -10.50 26.67
C LEU A 316 -10.90 -9.71 25.90
N THR A 317 -11.29 -8.62 25.26
CA THR A 317 -10.39 -7.74 24.51
C THR A 317 -9.26 -7.22 25.40
N LYS A 318 -9.57 -6.76 26.62
CA LYS A 318 -8.57 -6.28 27.58
C LYS A 318 -7.58 -7.37 27.97
N CYS A 319 -8.09 -8.56 28.31
CA CYS A 319 -7.24 -9.69 28.68
C CYS A 319 -6.26 -10.02 27.55
N LEU A 320 -6.73 -10.14 26.30
CA LEU A 320 -5.88 -10.43 25.14
C LEU A 320 -4.82 -9.35 24.90
N VAL A 321 -5.20 -8.07 24.90
CA VAL A 321 -4.28 -6.94 24.75
C VAL A 321 -3.22 -6.95 25.85
N SER A 322 -3.60 -7.26 27.10
CA SER A 322 -2.67 -7.31 28.23
C SER A 322 -1.61 -8.41 28.12
N TYR A 323 -1.78 -9.39 27.21
CA TYR A 323 -0.78 -10.40 26.87
C TYR A 323 -0.10 -10.14 25.52
N ASN A 324 -0.24 -8.94 24.95
CA ASN A 324 0.27 -8.58 23.62
C ASN A 324 -0.33 -9.39 22.45
N LEU A 325 -1.52 -9.96 22.61
CA LEU A 325 -2.24 -10.65 21.52
C LEU A 325 -3.03 -9.63 20.67
N PRO A 326 -3.06 -9.80 19.34
CA PRO A 326 -3.86 -8.93 18.48
C PRO A 326 -5.34 -9.25 18.60
N ILE A 327 -6.16 -8.19 18.57
CA ILE A 327 -7.63 -8.26 18.64
C ILE A 327 -8.29 -7.96 17.29
N SER A 328 -7.51 -7.54 16.30
CA SER A 328 -7.97 -7.18 14.95
C SER A 328 -6.86 -7.39 13.93
N VAL A 329 -7.22 -7.68 12.68
CA VAL A 329 -6.27 -7.67 11.55
C VAL A 329 -5.68 -6.30 11.26
N ASN A 330 -6.28 -5.24 11.82
CA ASN A 330 -5.76 -3.88 11.74
C ASN A 330 -4.64 -3.58 12.74
N ASP A 331 -4.34 -4.51 13.67
CA ASP A 331 -3.24 -4.37 14.60
C ASP A 331 -1.92 -4.08 13.84
N PRO A 332 -1.15 -3.05 14.24
CA PRO A 332 0.10 -2.69 13.57
C PRO A 332 1.09 -3.85 13.45
N LYS A 333 1.15 -4.76 14.44
CA LYS A 333 2.02 -5.95 14.40
C LYS A 333 1.53 -6.94 13.35
N VAL A 334 0.21 -7.17 13.27
CA VAL A 334 -0.38 -8.06 12.26
C VAL A 334 -0.14 -7.52 10.86
N LYS A 335 -0.42 -6.23 10.62
CA LYS A 335 -0.14 -5.58 9.33
C LYS A 335 1.33 -5.68 8.94
N LYS A 336 2.23 -5.44 9.89
CA LYS A 336 3.69 -5.52 9.67
C LYS A 336 4.13 -6.95 9.33
N TYR A 337 3.74 -7.94 10.13
CA TYR A 337 4.16 -9.32 9.91
C TYR A 337 3.53 -9.92 8.66
N ALA A 338 2.25 -9.69 8.43
CA ALA A 338 1.53 -10.19 7.26
C ALA A 338 1.80 -9.38 5.98
N SER A 339 2.75 -8.45 5.97
CA SER A 339 3.09 -7.65 4.79
C SER A 339 1.88 -6.93 4.18
N PHE A 340 0.96 -6.45 5.02
CA PHE A 340 -0.29 -5.80 4.62
C PHE A 340 -1.22 -6.66 3.73
N LYS A 341 -1.10 -8.00 3.78
CA LYS A 341 -2.03 -8.93 3.12
C LYS A 341 -3.49 -8.57 3.46
N HIS A 342 -4.32 -8.38 2.44
CA HIS A 342 -5.74 -8.12 2.61
C HIS A 342 -6.52 -9.40 2.91
N CYS A 343 -7.53 -9.34 3.77
CA CYS A 343 -8.44 -10.45 4.08
C CYS A 343 -9.86 -10.13 3.59
N PRO A 344 -10.21 -10.39 2.30
CA PRO A 344 -11.55 -10.12 1.79
C PRO A 344 -12.61 -10.92 2.55
N VAL A 345 -13.73 -10.28 2.90
CA VAL A 345 -14.82 -10.92 3.67
C VAL A 345 -15.35 -12.16 2.98
N GLU A 346 -15.60 -12.13 1.66
CA GLU A 346 -16.11 -13.31 0.95
C GLU A 346 -15.12 -14.48 0.97
N LYS A 347 -13.80 -14.20 0.89
CA LYS A 347 -12.78 -15.25 1.01
C LYS A 347 -12.74 -15.85 2.42
N LEU A 348 -12.96 -15.04 3.46
CA LEU A 348 -13.13 -15.54 4.83
C LEU A 348 -14.36 -16.44 4.94
N ILE A 349 -15.50 -16.02 4.38
CA ILE A 349 -16.74 -16.83 4.36
C ILE A 349 -16.54 -18.16 3.63
N GLU A 350 -15.79 -18.17 2.53
CA GLU A 350 -15.42 -19.39 1.79
C GLU A 350 -14.55 -20.34 2.64
N TYR A 351 -13.50 -19.83 3.30
CA TYR A 351 -12.69 -20.66 4.22
C TYR A 351 -13.50 -21.17 5.41
N MET A 352 -14.43 -20.38 5.92
CA MET A 352 -15.34 -20.83 6.98
C MET A 352 -16.30 -21.92 6.50
N ALA A 353 -16.59 -22.05 5.20
CA ALA A 353 -17.51 -23.07 4.69
C ALA A 353 -16.96 -24.49 4.84
N VAL A 354 -15.64 -24.65 4.84
CA VAL A 354 -14.96 -25.94 5.05
C VAL A 354 -14.63 -26.22 6.53
N ASP A 355 -15.10 -25.38 7.46
CA ASP A 355 -14.97 -25.64 8.89
C ASP A 355 -15.67 -26.98 9.24
N LYS A 356 -14.90 -27.91 9.81
CA LYS A 356 -15.32 -29.25 10.23
C LYS A 356 -16.54 -29.29 11.16
N LYS A 357 -16.87 -28.18 11.84
CA LYS A 357 -18.06 -28.06 12.69
C LYS A 357 -19.35 -27.89 11.89
N ASN A 358 -19.27 -27.50 10.61
CA ASN A 358 -20.44 -27.16 9.82
C ASN A 358 -21.31 -28.37 9.49
N GLN A 359 -22.60 -28.13 9.27
CA GLN A 359 -23.55 -29.14 8.80
C GLN A 359 -24.11 -28.70 7.44
N GLY A 360 -23.55 -29.23 6.36
CA GLY A 360 -23.88 -28.79 5.01
C GLY A 360 -23.50 -27.32 4.81
N SER A 361 -24.45 -26.48 4.39
CA SER A 361 -24.24 -25.04 4.20
C SER A 361 -24.35 -24.20 5.48
N LYS A 362 -24.77 -24.80 6.62
CA LYS A 362 -24.98 -24.08 7.88
C LYS A 362 -23.67 -24.00 8.67
N LYS A 363 -23.17 -22.78 8.88
CA LYS A 363 -21.97 -22.51 9.67
C LYS A 363 -22.27 -22.63 11.17
N ARG A 364 -21.40 -23.32 11.92
CA ARG A 364 -21.52 -23.48 13.39
C ARG A 364 -20.36 -22.81 14.13
N ILE A 365 -20.68 -21.88 15.02
CA ILE A 365 -19.73 -21.04 15.78
C ILE A 365 -19.98 -21.23 17.28
N VAL A 366 -18.91 -21.24 18.10
CA VAL A 366 -19.08 -21.31 19.55
C VAL A 366 -19.44 -19.92 20.07
N ILE A 367 -20.62 -19.79 20.67
CA ILE A 367 -21.15 -18.52 21.17
C ILE A 367 -21.05 -18.48 22.68
N LEU A 368 -20.45 -17.41 23.22
CA LEU A 368 -20.42 -17.16 24.67
C LEU A 368 -21.74 -16.55 25.14
N LYS A 369 -22.19 -16.95 26.33
CA LYS A 369 -23.28 -16.32 27.07
C LYS A 369 -22.75 -15.40 28.16
N ALA A 370 -21.67 -15.81 28.81
CA ALA A 370 -20.88 -15.01 29.75
C ALA A 370 -19.41 -15.44 29.69
N ILE A 371 -18.51 -14.68 30.30
CA ILE A 371 -17.14 -15.17 30.51
C ILE A 371 -17.22 -16.41 31.40
N GLY A 372 -16.66 -17.52 30.93
CA GLY A 372 -16.71 -18.82 31.59
C GLY A 372 -17.94 -19.67 31.25
N GLU A 373 -18.85 -19.21 30.38
CA GLU A 373 -20.09 -19.94 30.04
C GLU A 373 -20.45 -19.80 28.54
N THR A 374 -20.63 -20.93 27.85
CA THR A 374 -21.14 -20.96 26.47
C THR A 374 -22.68 -20.93 26.44
N TYR A 375 -23.24 -20.37 25.37
CA TYR A 375 -24.69 -20.25 25.18
C TYR A 375 -25.39 -21.60 25.04
N GLU A 376 -24.82 -22.47 24.20
CA GLU A 376 -25.25 -23.84 24.01
C GLU A 376 -24.14 -24.80 24.45
N LYS A 377 -24.50 -26.07 24.69
CA LYS A 377 -23.53 -27.15 24.98
C LYS A 377 -22.86 -27.71 23.71
N HIS A 378 -22.98 -27.00 22.59
CA HIS A 378 -22.39 -27.29 21.29
C HIS A 378 -22.26 -25.97 20.49
N ALA A 379 -21.61 -26.02 19.33
CA ALA A 379 -21.52 -24.84 18.46
C ALA A 379 -22.89 -24.47 17.86
N THR A 380 -23.23 -23.19 17.91
CA THR A 380 -24.53 -22.63 17.49
C THR A 380 -24.53 -22.33 15.99
N VAL A 381 -25.64 -22.59 15.31
CA VAL A 381 -25.80 -22.23 13.90
C VAL A 381 -25.96 -20.72 13.79
N VAL A 382 -25.12 -20.06 12.98
CA VAL A 382 -25.19 -18.62 12.74
C VAL A 382 -25.35 -18.33 11.24
N SER A 383 -26.10 -17.29 10.90
CA SER A 383 -26.32 -16.91 9.50
C SER A 383 -25.06 -16.29 8.89
N ASP A 384 -24.85 -16.53 7.59
CA ASP A 384 -23.73 -15.90 6.87
C ASP A 384 -23.85 -14.37 6.84
N ASP A 385 -25.06 -13.82 6.89
CA ASP A 385 -25.28 -12.37 6.87
C ASP A 385 -24.82 -11.71 8.17
N ASP A 386 -25.04 -12.36 9.32
CA ASP A 386 -24.54 -11.88 10.61
C ASP A 386 -23.01 -11.99 10.68
N ILE A 387 -22.45 -13.09 10.17
CA ILE A 387 -20.98 -13.27 10.09
C ILE A 387 -20.38 -12.19 9.18
N ARG A 388 -20.94 -11.97 7.98
CA ARG A 388 -20.52 -10.89 7.07
C ARG A 388 -20.58 -9.54 7.75
N PHE A 389 -21.69 -9.24 8.44
CA PHE A 389 -21.83 -8.00 9.18
C PHE A 389 -20.66 -7.81 10.14
N ILE A 390 -20.34 -8.79 10.99
CA ILE A 390 -19.24 -8.71 11.96
C ILE A 390 -17.87 -8.54 11.29
N LEU A 391 -17.59 -9.30 10.22
CA LEU A 391 -16.31 -9.28 9.50
C LEU A 391 -16.10 -8.03 8.65
N SER A 392 -17.18 -7.39 8.19
CA SER A 392 -17.08 -6.18 7.36
C SER A 392 -16.62 -4.96 8.14
N ARG A 393 -15.77 -4.15 7.49
CA ARG A 393 -15.32 -2.84 7.99
C ARG A 393 -16.44 -1.80 7.93
N ASP A 394 -17.22 -1.81 6.85
CA ASP A 394 -18.24 -0.82 6.58
C ASP A 394 -19.64 -1.45 6.78
N VAL A 395 -20.65 -0.61 6.97
CA VAL A 395 -22.03 -1.05 7.20
C VAL A 395 -22.99 -0.37 6.23
N LYS A 396 -23.92 -1.14 5.68
CA LYS A 396 -25.09 -0.63 4.99
C LYS A 396 -26.29 -0.65 5.94
N VAL A 397 -26.91 0.52 6.10
CA VAL A 397 -28.08 0.74 6.96
C VAL A 397 -29.33 0.84 6.07
N ASP A 398 -30.32 -0.01 6.33
CA ASP A 398 -31.63 0.01 5.65
C ASP A 398 -32.59 1.03 6.29
N GLU A 399 -33.60 1.45 5.52
CA GLU A 399 -34.69 2.30 6.01
C GLU A 399 -35.46 1.61 7.15
N PHE A 400 -35.82 2.38 8.17
CA PHE A 400 -36.75 1.95 9.20
C PHE A 400 -38.20 2.06 8.69
N THR A 401 -38.88 0.91 8.60
CA THR A 401 -40.17 0.78 7.91
C THR A 401 -41.40 0.73 8.83
N LYS A 402 -41.21 0.58 10.15
CA LYS A 402 -42.33 0.41 11.09
C LYS A 402 -42.99 1.77 11.38
N SER A 403 -44.32 1.81 11.35
CA SER A 403 -45.10 3.04 11.58
C SER A 403 -45.34 3.35 13.06
N SER A 404 -45.24 2.36 13.93
CA SER A 404 -45.31 2.51 15.39
C SER A 404 -44.32 1.54 16.03
N TRP A 405 -43.63 1.99 17.06
CA TRP A 405 -42.61 1.24 17.79
C TRP A 405 -42.42 1.94 19.14
N ASP A 406 -42.48 1.19 20.25
CA ASP A 406 -42.22 1.73 21.60
C ASP A 406 -41.08 0.91 22.21
N VAL A 407 -39.98 1.58 22.55
CA VAL A 407 -38.71 0.94 22.91
C VAL A 407 -38.05 1.68 24.06
N VAL A 408 -37.46 0.93 24.97
CA VAL A 408 -36.59 1.46 26.02
C VAL A 408 -35.14 1.21 25.64
N VAL A 409 -34.33 2.26 25.52
CA VAL A 409 -32.89 2.15 25.23
C VAL A 409 -32.12 2.75 26.40
N THR A 410 -31.16 1.99 26.94
CA THR A 410 -30.23 2.49 27.96
C THR A 410 -28.86 2.70 27.29
N PRO A 411 -28.45 3.95 27.03
CA PRO A 411 -27.10 4.24 26.55
C PRO A 411 -26.04 3.78 27.56
N PRO A 412 -24.76 3.66 27.13
CA PRO A 412 -23.67 3.42 28.07
C PRO A 412 -23.45 4.64 28.97
N GLY A 413 -22.73 4.45 30.07
CA GLY A 413 -22.32 5.52 30.99
C GLY A 413 -21.68 6.73 30.32
N SER A 414 -21.83 7.90 30.94
CA SER A 414 -21.23 9.14 30.48
C SER A 414 -19.71 9.06 30.56
N LYS A 415 -19.04 9.30 29.43
CA LYS A 415 -17.57 9.39 29.37
C LYS A 415 -17.04 10.50 30.27
N SER A 416 -17.77 11.62 30.32
CA SER A 416 -17.41 12.82 31.08
C SER A 416 -17.48 12.58 32.60
N ILE A 417 -18.55 11.91 33.06
CA ILE A 417 -18.73 11.56 34.47
C ILE A 417 -17.79 10.42 34.85
N SER A 418 -17.63 9.39 34.00
CA SER A 418 -16.72 8.26 34.26
C SER A 418 -15.30 8.73 34.58
N ASN A 419 -14.74 9.64 33.75
CA ASN A 419 -13.39 10.17 33.99
C ASN A 419 -13.27 10.98 35.29
N ARG A 420 -14.29 11.78 35.63
CA ARG A 420 -14.30 12.53 36.89
C ARG A 420 -14.43 11.61 38.09
N ALA A 421 -15.34 10.64 38.03
CA ALA A 421 -15.54 9.65 39.07
C ALA A 421 -14.27 8.83 39.30
N LEU A 422 -13.56 8.43 38.25
CA LEU A 422 -12.24 7.78 38.34
C LEU A 422 -11.23 8.63 39.09
N VAL A 423 -11.07 9.90 38.71
CA VAL A 423 -10.12 10.81 39.38
C VAL A 423 -10.52 11.04 40.83
N LEU A 424 -11.79 11.35 41.12
CA LEU A 424 -12.27 11.61 42.48
C LEU A 424 -12.16 10.38 43.36
N ALA A 425 -12.58 9.21 42.87
CA ALA A 425 -12.48 7.95 43.60
C ALA A 425 -11.03 7.54 43.84
N ALA A 426 -10.14 7.80 42.88
CA ALA A 426 -8.73 7.50 43.06
C ALA A 426 -8.07 8.45 44.08
N MET A 427 -8.38 9.73 44.00
CA MET A 427 -7.85 10.73 44.93
C MET A 427 -8.46 10.60 46.34
N GLY A 428 -9.64 10.01 46.50
CA GLY A 428 -10.32 9.89 47.78
C GLY A 428 -9.83 8.78 48.70
N ASN A 429 -10.23 8.87 49.97
CA ASN A 429 -10.00 7.82 50.97
C ASN A 429 -11.10 6.77 50.91
N GLY A 430 -10.72 5.50 50.91
CA GLY A 430 -11.63 4.36 51.00
C GLY A 430 -11.93 3.71 49.64
N THR A 431 -12.88 2.78 49.64
CA THR A 431 -13.29 2.03 48.45
C THR A 431 -14.59 2.57 47.89
N CYS A 432 -14.64 2.82 46.58
CA CYS A 432 -15.83 3.23 45.84
C CYS A 432 -16.18 2.17 44.79
N ARG A 433 -17.44 1.74 44.72
CA ARG A 433 -17.95 0.87 43.65
C ARG A 433 -18.65 1.71 42.59
N LEU A 434 -18.07 1.79 41.40
CA LEU A 434 -18.61 2.52 40.25
C LEU A 434 -19.41 1.57 39.36
N THR A 435 -20.69 1.87 39.14
CA THR A 435 -21.58 1.10 38.25
C THR A 435 -21.97 1.91 37.01
N ASN A 436 -22.39 1.23 35.94
CA ASN A 436 -22.73 1.83 34.64
C ASN A 436 -21.57 2.68 34.04
N MET A 437 -20.31 2.34 34.33
CA MET A 437 -19.16 3.03 33.75
C MET A 437 -19.02 2.74 32.25
N LEU A 438 -18.61 3.73 31.47
CA LEU A 438 -18.21 3.50 30.09
C LEU A 438 -16.90 2.69 30.02
N HIS A 439 -16.97 1.50 29.43
CA HIS A 439 -15.79 0.74 29.01
C HIS A 439 -15.28 1.30 27.68
N SER A 440 -14.25 2.15 27.73
CA SER A 440 -13.63 2.78 26.55
C SER A 440 -12.12 2.93 26.75
N ASP A 441 -11.38 3.12 25.67
CA ASP A 441 -9.94 3.40 25.73
C ASP A 441 -9.62 4.59 26.65
N ASP A 442 -10.39 5.67 26.61
CA ASP A 442 -10.18 6.86 27.44
C ASP A 442 -10.23 6.54 28.94
N THR A 443 -11.23 5.77 29.39
CA THR A 443 -11.35 5.38 30.80
C THR A 443 -10.28 4.38 31.19
N GLN A 444 -9.82 3.53 30.26
CA GLN A 444 -8.66 2.65 30.50
C GLN A 444 -7.37 3.44 30.63
N PHE A 445 -7.06 4.37 29.72
CA PHE A 445 -5.88 5.23 29.83
C PHE A 445 -5.89 6.03 31.14
N MET A 446 -7.06 6.51 31.56
CA MET A 446 -7.23 7.16 32.86
C MET A 446 -6.89 6.21 34.02
N MET A 447 -7.46 5.00 34.04
CA MET A 447 -7.17 4.01 35.09
C MET A 447 -5.70 3.63 35.14
N SER A 448 -5.08 3.30 34.00
CA SER A 448 -3.67 2.93 33.92
C SER A 448 -2.75 4.06 34.42
N ALA A 449 -3.08 5.32 34.09
CA ALA A 449 -2.30 6.46 34.55
C ALA A 449 -2.48 6.71 36.06
N LEU A 450 -3.70 6.59 36.58
CA LEU A 450 -3.98 6.71 38.02
C LEU A 450 -3.29 5.60 38.83
N GLU A 451 -3.27 4.37 38.31
CA GLU A 451 -2.56 3.25 38.93
C GLU A 451 -1.03 3.46 38.89
N SER A 452 -0.49 3.94 37.76
CA SER A 452 0.94 4.25 37.60
C SER A 452 1.39 5.39 38.53
N LEU A 453 0.51 6.34 38.83
CA LEU A 453 0.72 7.40 39.82
C LEU A 453 0.55 6.90 41.26
N GLY A 454 0.18 5.64 41.49
CA GLY A 454 -0.12 5.10 42.83
C GLY A 454 -1.36 5.72 43.49
N ALA A 455 -2.22 6.38 42.69
CA ALA A 455 -3.42 7.04 43.19
C ALA A 455 -4.50 6.04 43.64
N ALA A 456 -4.64 4.92 42.93
CA ALA A 456 -5.60 3.88 43.25
C ALA A 456 -5.20 2.51 42.71
N THR A 457 -5.84 1.48 43.27
CA THR A 457 -5.88 0.14 42.67
C THR A 457 -7.30 -0.15 42.18
N PHE A 458 -7.41 -0.81 41.04
CA PHE A 458 -8.68 -1.10 40.37
C PHE A 458 -8.96 -2.60 40.35
N SER A 459 -10.20 -3.01 40.59
CA SER A 459 -10.65 -4.40 40.40
C SER A 459 -12.10 -4.42 39.91
N TRP A 460 -12.51 -5.48 39.22
CA TRP A 460 -13.87 -5.64 38.72
C TRP A 460 -14.67 -6.67 39.56
N GLU A 461 -15.94 -6.35 39.82
CA GLU A 461 -16.96 -7.22 40.44
C GLU A 461 -18.14 -7.40 39.44
N ASP A 462 -19.12 -8.27 39.78
CA ASP A 462 -20.38 -8.45 39.02
C ASP A 462 -20.21 -8.75 37.52
N GLY A 463 -19.26 -9.62 37.16
CA GLY A 463 -19.00 -9.97 35.76
C GLY A 463 -18.39 -8.84 34.92
N GLY A 464 -17.93 -7.75 35.56
CA GLY A 464 -17.39 -6.56 34.90
C GLY A 464 -18.35 -5.37 34.88
N GLU A 465 -19.51 -5.43 35.54
CA GLU A 465 -20.46 -4.31 35.64
C GLU A 465 -20.07 -3.28 36.71
N THR A 466 -19.33 -3.71 37.74
CA THR A 466 -18.94 -2.88 38.86
C THR A 466 -17.41 -2.72 38.89
N LEU A 467 -16.92 -1.50 38.76
CA LEU A 467 -15.51 -1.17 38.99
C LEU A 467 -15.31 -0.77 40.45
N VAL A 468 -14.50 -1.54 41.17
CA VAL A 468 -14.05 -1.23 42.52
C VAL A 468 -12.79 -0.39 42.44
N VAL A 469 -12.87 0.84 42.92
CA VAL A 469 -11.75 1.77 43.03
C VAL A 469 -11.35 1.90 44.49
N LYS A 470 -10.15 1.45 44.84
CA LYS A 470 -9.58 1.68 46.17
C LYS A 470 -8.65 2.88 46.11
N GLY A 471 -9.15 4.04 46.52
CA GLY A 471 -8.40 5.29 46.51
C GLY A 471 -7.34 5.37 47.62
N ASN A 472 -6.25 6.07 47.34
CA ASN A 472 -5.09 6.21 48.23
C ASN A 472 -5.03 7.57 48.94
N GLY A 473 -6.15 8.31 48.99
CA GLY A 473 -6.24 9.56 49.75
C GLY A 473 -5.31 10.68 49.27
N GLY A 474 -5.03 10.72 47.96
CA GLY A 474 -4.19 11.70 47.29
C GLY A 474 -2.68 11.49 47.46
N LYS A 475 -2.25 10.34 47.97
CA LYS A 475 -0.84 9.95 47.96
C LYS A 475 -0.45 9.50 46.55
N LEU A 476 0.39 10.29 45.90
CA LEU A 476 0.88 10.02 44.54
C LEU A 476 2.38 9.71 44.57
N ALA A 477 2.83 8.91 43.62
CA ALA A 477 4.22 8.55 43.40
C ALA A 477 4.63 8.90 41.96
N VAL A 478 5.94 9.07 41.75
CA VAL A 478 6.50 9.22 40.40
C VAL A 478 6.30 7.88 39.67
N PRO A 479 5.68 7.88 38.47
CA PRO A 479 5.52 6.66 37.70
C PRO A 479 6.88 6.15 37.18
N LYS A 480 7.00 4.84 36.96
CA LYS A 480 8.24 4.24 36.41
C LYS A 480 8.44 4.56 34.93
N GLU A 481 7.35 4.74 34.21
CA GLU A 481 7.30 5.02 32.77
C GLU A 481 6.47 6.29 32.52
N GLU A 482 6.54 6.82 31.30
CA GLU A 482 5.68 7.93 30.89
C GLU A 482 4.20 7.54 30.87
N LEU A 483 3.34 8.49 31.24
CA LEU A 483 1.89 8.32 31.23
C LEU A 483 1.37 8.50 29.80
N TYR A 484 1.26 7.40 29.06
CA TYR A 484 0.72 7.40 27.70
C TYR A 484 -0.82 7.35 27.69
N LEU A 485 -1.46 8.36 27.07
CA LEU A 485 -2.92 8.54 27.10
C LEU A 485 -3.61 8.39 25.73
N GLY A 486 -2.91 7.89 24.72
CA GLY A 486 -3.48 7.78 23.37
C GLY A 486 -4.06 9.12 22.88
N ASN A 487 -5.34 9.15 22.51
CA ASN A 487 -6.08 10.37 22.13
C ASN A 487 -7.08 10.84 23.21
N ALA A 488 -6.93 10.38 24.45
CA ALA A 488 -7.86 10.65 25.54
C ALA A 488 -7.74 12.08 26.08
N GLY A 489 -8.39 13.04 25.41
CA GLY A 489 -8.24 14.47 25.72
C GLY A 489 -8.75 14.86 27.10
N THR A 490 -9.82 14.22 27.58
CA THR A 490 -10.34 14.44 28.93
C THR A 490 -9.34 13.93 29.97
N ALA A 491 -8.78 12.73 29.76
CA ALA A 491 -7.77 12.17 30.65
C ALA A 491 -6.51 13.04 30.69
N ALA A 492 -6.00 13.48 29.54
CA ALA A 492 -4.81 14.32 29.47
C ALA A 492 -4.96 15.63 30.27
N ARG A 493 -6.10 16.32 30.12
CA ARG A 493 -6.35 17.57 30.84
C ARG A 493 -6.48 17.35 32.34
N PHE A 494 -7.21 16.33 32.78
CA PHE A 494 -7.40 16.05 34.21
C PHE A 494 -6.10 15.57 34.86
N LEU A 495 -5.39 14.64 34.21
CA LEU A 495 -4.13 14.12 34.72
C LEU A 495 -3.03 15.16 34.73
N THR A 496 -3.05 16.19 33.87
CA THR A 496 -2.09 17.31 33.97
C THR A 496 -2.17 17.99 35.35
N GLY A 497 -3.37 18.24 35.86
CA GLY A 497 -3.56 18.83 37.20
C GLY A 497 -3.22 17.87 38.33
N ILE A 498 -3.56 16.59 38.19
CA ILE A 498 -3.25 15.55 39.21
C ILE A 498 -1.76 15.22 39.26
N ALA A 499 -1.10 15.03 38.12
CA ALA A 499 0.32 14.73 38.04
C ALA A 499 1.19 15.90 38.50
N ALA A 500 0.71 17.14 38.39
CA ALA A 500 1.37 18.32 38.97
C ALA A 500 1.40 18.31 40.51
N LEU A 501 0.65 17.42 41.18
CA LEU A 501 0.73 17.23 42.64
C LEU A 501 1.86 16.28 43.07
N VAL A 502 2.52 15.59 42.13
CA VAL A 502 3.60 14.64 42.45
C VAL A 502 4.87 15.40 42.83
N SER A 503 5.35 15.22 44.07
CA SER A 503 6.64 15.76 44.49
C SER A 503 7.80 14.87 44.02
N SER A 504 8.53 15.27 42.98
CA SER A 504 9.75 14.55 42.55
C SER A 504 10.98 15.06 43.32
N LYS A 505 11.52 14.21 44.23
CA LYS A 505 12.72 14.56 45.02
C LYS A 505 14.04 14.16 44.34
N ASP A 506 14.03 13.10 43.53
CA ASP A 506 15.25 12.42 43.06
C ASP A 506 15.53 12.60 41.55
N GLY A 507 14.95 13.64 40.92
CA GLY A 507 15.12 13.91 39.48
C GLY A 507 14.34 12.97 38.55
N ALA A 508 13.54 12.06 39.11
CA ALA A 508 12.68 11.16 38.36
C ALA A 508 11.54 11.93 37.69
N LYS A 509 11.30 11.66 36.40
CA LYS A 509 10.40 12.49 35.59
C LYS A 509 8.97 12.00 35.57
N VAL A 510 8.02 12.93 35.69
CA VAL A 510 6.59 12.67 35.44
C VAL A 510 6.24 13.18 34.05
N VAL A 511 6.30 12.31 33.05
CA VAL A 511 6.02 12.68 31.66
C VAL A 511 4.60 12.27 31.28
N LEU A 512 3.81 13.21 30.75
CA LEU A 512 2.47 12.98 30.21
C LEU A 512 2.50 13.10 28.68
N THR A 513 2.08 12.05 27.98
CA THR A 513 2.15 11.98 26.51
C THR A 513 0.94 11.29 25.89
N GLY A 514 0.89 11.26 24.56
CA GLY A 514 -0.17 10.59 23.79
C GLY A 514 0.22 10.42 22.33
N ASN A 515 -0.76 10.08 21.49
CA ASN A 515 -0.53 9.92 20.06
C ASN A 515 -0.28 11.27 19.35
N HIS A 516 0.11 11.25 18.07
CA HIS A 516 0.39 12.46 17.30
C HIS A 516 -0.74 13.50 17.35
N ARG A 517 -2.02 13.07 17.31
CA ARG A 517 -3.17 13.98 17.42
C ARG A 517 -3.26 14.62 18.80
N MET A 518 -2.91 13.91 19.88
CA MET A 518 -2.85 14.48 21.22
C MET A 518 -1.73 15.50 21.37
N LYS A 519 -0.57 15.26 20.73
CA LYS A 519 0.59 16.17 20.73
C LYS A 519 0.35 17.50 19.99
N VAL A 520 -0.79 17.66 19.31
CA VAL A 520 -1.19 18.92 18.66
C VAL A 520 -2.43 19.55 19.29
N ARG A 521 -3.05 18.91 20.28
CA ARG A 521 -4.22 19.46 20.96
C ARG A 521 -3.78 20.51 22.00
N PRO A 522 -4.42 21.69 22.01
CA PRO A 522 -4.03 22.76 22.92
C PRO A 522 -4.26 22.36 24.38
N ILE A 523 -3.31 22.75 25.24
CA ILE A 523 -3.36 22.65 26.70
C ILE A 523 -2.75 23.88 27.41
N GLY A 524 -2.19 24.83 26.65
CA GLY A 524 -1.54 26.07 27.12
C GLY A 524 -2.16 26.72 28.35
N PRO A 525 -3.44 27.16 28.29
CA PRO A 525 -4.07 27.87 29.40
C PRO A 525 -4.07 27.12 30.74
N LEU A 526 -4.17 25.79 30.72
CA LEU A 526 -4.08 24.98 31.94
C LEU A 526 -2.66 24.96 32.49
N VAL A 527 -1.66 24.80 31.61
CA VAL A 527 -0.24 24.79 32.00
C VAL A 527 0.17 26.14 32.56
N ASP A 528 -0.29 27.24 31.94
CA ASP A 528 0.00 28.60 32.40
C ASP A 528 -0.57 28.84 33.80
N ALA A 529 -1.82 28.43 34.05
CA ALA A 529 -2.45 28.53 35.36
C ALA A 529 -1.73 27.71 36.45
N LEU A 530 -1.29 26.49 36.11
CA LEU A 530 -0.53 25.64 37.03
C LEU A 530 0.88 26.21 37.31
N ARG A 531 1.58 26.72 36.28
CA ARG A 531 2.88 27.40 36.43
C ARG A 531 2.79 28.64 37.28
N ALA A 532 1.76 29.47 37.07
CA ALA A 532 1.50 30.66 37.89
C ALA A 532 1.27 30.29 39.37
N ASN A 533 0.78 29.08 39.65
CA ASN A 533 0.60 28.56 41.01
C ASN A 533 1.82 27.76 41.54
N GLY A 534 2.97 27.84 40.86
CA GLY A 534 4.25 27.30 41.35
C GLY A 534 4.61 25.90 40.85
N CYS A 535 3.80 25.29 39.97
CA CYS A 535 4.14 24.01 39.37
C CYS A 535 5.18 24.18 38.25
N GLU A 536 6.26 23.41 38.29
CA GLU A 536 7.25 23.37 37.21
C GLU A 536 6.76 22.40 36.14
N ILE A 537 6.39 22.94 34.98
CA ILE A 537 5.89 22.17 33.83
C ILE A 537 6.70 22.56 32.61
N ASN A 538 7.28 21.62 31.86
CA ASN A 538 8.03 21.88 30.63
C ASN A 538 7.36 21.20 29.44
N TYR A 539 7.33 21.89 28.30
CA TYR A 539 6.96 21.29 27.02
C TYR A 539 8.17 20.58 26.44
N LEU A 540 8.04 19.30 26.15
CA LEU A 540 9.15 18.49 25.61
C LEU A 540 9.27 18.61 24.08
N GLU A 541 8.19 18.97 23.40
CA GLU A 541 8.13 19.14 21.95
C GLU A 541 7.57 20.54 21.60
N LYS A 542 6.35 20.61 21.06
CA LYS A 542 5.72 21.87 20.64
C LYS A 542 5.10 22.61 21.82
N GLN A 543 5.38 23.91 21.91
CA GLN A 543 4.74 24.80 22.88
C GLN A 543 3.21 24.75 22.79
N GLY A 544 2.56 24.68 23.95
CA GLY A 544 1.10 24.66 24.07
C GLY A 544 0.43 23.29 23.95
N SER A 545 1.17 22.19 23.75
CA SER A 545 0.64 20.83 23.57
C SER A 545 1.49 19.76 24.28
N LEU A 546 0.99 18.53 24.42
CA LEU A 546 1.79 17.40 24.93
C LEU A 546 2.96 17.07 23.98
N PRO A 547 4.05 16.42 24.44
CA PRO A 547 4.29 15.88 25.78
C PRO A 547 4.69 16.93 26.82
N LEU A 548 4.27 16.72 28.07
CA LEU A 548 4.59 17.57 29.23
C LEU A 548 5.48 16.83 30.22
N ASP A 549 6.54 17.48 30.68
CA ASP A 549 7.29 17.09 31.87
C ASP A 549 6.74 17.88 33.07
N LEU A 550 6.10 17.17 33.99
CA LEU A 550 5.36 17.70 35.14
C LEU A 550 6.15 17.51 36.45
N SER A 551 7.48 17.33 36.36
CA SER A 551 8.36 17.02 37.48
C SER A 551 8.60 18.21 38.41
N SER A 552 7.54 18.66 39.08
CA SER A 552 7.66 19.77 39.99
C SER A 552 8.22 19.33 41.34
N LYS A 553 9.15 20.13 41.88
CA LYS A 553 9.61 20.01 43.27
C LYS A 553 8.52 20.38 44.26
N ASN A 554 7.59 21.25 43.84
CA ASN A 554 6.52 21.79 44.66
C ASN A 554 5.18 21.27 44.12
N GLY A 555 4.30 20.79 45.00
CA GLY A 555 2.91 20.56 44.62
C GLY A 555 2.18 21.90 44.39
N LEU A 556 0.86 21.85 44.22
CA LEU A 556 0.04 23.04 44.04
C LEU A 556 0.13 23.94 45.29
N LYS A 557 0.59 25.19 45.12
CA LYS A 557 0.77 26.14 46.25
C LYS A 557 -0.56 26.51 46.90
N GLY A 558 -1.61 26.71 46.10
CA GLY A 558 -2.88 27.28 46.55
C GLY A 558 -2.93 28.81 46.40
N GLY A 559 -3.95 29.43 46.98
CA GLY A 559 -4.21 30.86 46.84
C GLY A 559 -5.01 31.20 45.57
N ILE A 560 -4.80 32.40 45.01
CA ILE A 560 -5.53 32.84 43.82
C ILE A 560 -4.93 32.18 42.57
N ILE A 561 -5.78 31.49 41.80
CA ILE A 561 -5.44 30.96 40.49
C ILE A 561 -6.34 31.64 39.46
N GLU A 562 -5.74 32.34 38.51
CA GLU A 562 -6.45 32.93 37.38
C GLU A 562 -6.36 32.00 36.18
N LEU A 563 -7.49 31.61 35.61
CA LEU A 563 -7.56 30.73 34.45
C LEU A 563 -8.41 31.35 33.35
N ALA A 564 -7.85 31.48 32.15
CA ALA A 564 -8.61 31.88 30.96
C ALA A 564 -9.60 30.77 30.57
N ALA A 565 -10.87 30.92 30.98
CA ALA A 565 -11.90 29.90 30.79
C ALA A 565 -12.57 29.93 29.40
N THR A 566 -12.01 30.70 28.47
CA THR A 566 -12.51 30.88 27.10
C THR A 566 -12.12 29.73 26.15
N VAL A 567 -11.35 28.73 26.60
CA VAL A 567 -10.85 27.66 25.72
C VAL A 567 -11.45 26.29 26.06
N SER A 568 -11.49 25.89 27.35
CA SER A 568 -12.04 24.60 27.75
C SER A 568 -12.46 24.56 29.22
N SER A 569 -13.71 24.16 29.50
CA SER A 569 -14.21 23.87 30.85
C SER A 569 -13.45 22.72 31.54
N GLN A 570 -12.75 21.88 30.78
CA GLN A 570 -11.97 20.78 31.31
C GLN A 570 -10.69 21.26 32.02
N TYR A 571 -10.16 22.43 31.65
CA TYR A 571 -9.04 23.06 32.39
C TYR A 571 -9.51 23.49 33.77
N VAL A 572 -10.70 24.12 33.84
CA VAL A 572 -11.35 24.47 35.10
C VAL A 572 -11.57 23.22 35.94
N SER A 573 -12.12 22.17 35.34
CA SER A 573 -12.39 20.89 36.02
C SER A 573 -11.11 20.25 36.57
N SER A 574 -10.00 20.31 35.82
CA SER A 574 -8.69 19.79 36.25
C SER A 574 -8.21 20.49 37.52
N ILE A 575 -8.24 21.82 37.54
CA ILE A 575 -7.84 22.60 38.72
C ILE A 575 -8.79 22.36 39.89
N LEU A 576 -10.12 22.34 39.66
CA LEU A 576 -11.10 22.05 40.70
C LEU A 576 -10.84 20.71 41.39
N MET A 577 -10.51 19.66 40.62
CA MET A 577 -10.29 18.31 41.17
C MET A 577 -8.96 18.16 41.91
N CYS A 578 -7.91 18.91 41.55
CA CYS A 578 -6.62 18.84 42.25
C CYS A 578 -6.48 19.86 43.40
N ALA A 579 -7.25 20.96 43.36
CA ALA A 579 -7.20 22.06 44.32
C ALA A 579 -7.34 21.68 45.80
N PRO A 580 -8.15 20.68 46.23
CA PRO A 580 -8.23 20.31 47.64
C PRO A 580 -6.90 19.83 48.24
N TYR A 581 -5.98 19.36 47.39
CA TYR A 581 -4.64 18.90 47.77
C TYR A 581 -3.58 20.00 47.71
N ALA A 582 -3.97 21.26 47.45
CA ALA A 582 -3.06 22.39 47.52
C ALA A 582 -2.59 22.69 48.95
N SER A 583 -1.45 23.37 49.08
CA SER A 583 -0.89 23.75 50.40
C SER A 583 -1.73 24.82 51.12
N GLN A 584 -2.50 25.62 50.37
CA GLN A 584 -3.43 26.62 50.87
C GLN A 584 -4.76 26.53 50.10
N PRO A 585 -5.90 26.97 50.69
CA PRO A 585 -7.17 26.99 49.98
C PRO A 585 -7.05 27.76 48.66
N VAL A 586 -7.73 27.28 47.63
CA VAL A 586 -7.66 27.86 46.28
C VAL A 586 -8.86 28.77 46.05
N THR A 587 -8.62 29.98 45.58
CA THR A 587 -9.63 30.85 44.98
C THR A 587 -9.40 30.83 43.47
N LEU A 588 -10.22 30.07 42.74
CA LEU A 588 -10.13 29.95 41.29
C LEU A 588 -10.98 31.05 40.64
N LYS A 589 -10.31 32.01 39.99
CA LYS A 589 -10.93 33.12 39.25
C LYS A 589 -10.89 32.82 37.76
N LEU A 590 -12.05 32.72 37.12
CA LEU A 590 -12.13 32.54 35.67
C LEU A 590 -12.09 33.91 34.98
N VAL A 591 -11.01 34.17 34.24
CA VAL A 591 -10.75 35.45 33.57
C VAL A 591 -11.01 35.36 32.07
N GLY A 592 -11.24 36.49 31.41
CA GLY A 592 -11.37 36.58 29.95
C GLY A 592 -12.80 36.49 29.38
N GLY A 593 -13.84 36.48 30.22
CA GLY A 593 -15.25 36.51 29.79
C GLY A 593 -16.09 35.38 30.34
N LYS A 594 -17.28 35.15 29.75
CA LYS A 594 -18.20 34.07 30.14
C LYS A 594 -17.50 32.70 29.96
N PRO A 595 -17.47 31.83 30.98
CA PRO A 595 -16.83 30.52 30.86
C PRO A 595 -17.58 29.64 29.86
N ILE A 596 -16.84 28.94 28.99
CA ILE A 596 -17.44 27.97 28.06
C ILE A 596 -18.09 26.84 28.87
N SER A 597 -19.39 26.64 28.66
CA SER A 597 -20.21 25.56 29.23
C SER A 597 -20.12 25.44 30.77
N GLN A 598 -20.67 26.44 31.47
CA GLN A 598 -20.86 26.47 32.94
C GLN A 598 -21.32 25.13 33.55
N LEU A 599 -22.18 24.39 32.87
CA LEU A 599 -22.72 23.10 33.34
C LEU A 599 -21.64 22.04 33.60
N TYR A 600 -20.50 22.06 32.89
CA TYR A 600 -19.39 21.15 33.19
C TYR A 600 -18.66 21.49 34.49
N ILE A 601 -18.63 22.78 34.84
CA ILE A 601 -18.08 23.27 36.11
C ILE A 601 -19.01 22.83 37.24
N ASP A 602 -20.31 23.06 37.07
CA ASP A 602 -21.35 22.68 38.03
C ASP A 602 -21.37 21.16 38.25
N MET A 603 -21.26 20.37 37.18
CA MET A 603 -21.10 18.90 37.24
C MET A 603 -19.88 18.52 38.08
N THR A 604 -18.73 19.16 37.87
CA THR A 604 -17.50 18.86 38.63
C THR A 604 -17.70 19.18 40.11
N ILE A 605 -18.30 20.33 40.43
CA ILE A 605 -18.58 20.75 41.81
C ILE A 605 -19.56 19.80 42.49
N ALA A 606 -20.65 19.42 41.81
CA ALA A 606 -21.63 18.47 42.32
C ALA A 606 -20.99 17.10 42.62
N MET A 607 -20.14 16.61 41.70
CA MET A 607 -19.39 15.38 41.92
C MET A 607 -18.40 15.52 43.08
N MET A 608 -17.66 16.63 43.19
CA MET A 608 -16.76 16.87 44.33
C MET A 608 -17.50 16.83 45.67
N ALA A 609 -18.72 17.39 45.74
CA ALA A 609 -19.55 17.36 46.93
C ALA A 609 -19.97 15.92 47.30
N SER A 610 -20.32 15.09 46.32
CA SER A 610 -20.60 13.66 46.52
C SER A 610 -19.40 12.85 47.05
N PHE A 611 -18.18 13.37 46.84
CA PHE A 611 -16.93 12.84 47.39
C PHE A 611 -16.42 13.66 48.60
N GLY A 612 -17.29 14.44 49.25
CA GLY A 612 -17.01 15.09 50.54
C GLY A 612 -16.32 16.46 50.50
N VAL A 613 -16.11 17.06 49.32
CA VAL A 613 -15.50 18.41 49.21
C VAL A 613 -16.52 19.40 48.64
N ASN A 614 -16.92 20.37 49.47
CA ASN A 614 -17.90 21.40 49.09
C ASN A 614 -17.19 22.67 48.59
N VAL A 615 -17.32 22.95 47.29
CA VAL A 615 -16.85 24.19 46.67
C VAL A 615 -17.93 25.26 46.81
N THR A 616 -17.56 26.45 47.29
CA THR A 616 -18.50 27.58 47.40
C THR A 616 -18.23 28.59 46.29
N LYS A 617 -19.25 28.92 45.49
CA LYS A 617 -19.19 30.03 44.53
C LYS A 617 -19.20 31.36 45.29
N SER A 618 -18.33 32.29 44.91
CA SER A 618 -18.26 33.63 45.50
C SER A 618 -19.57 34.40 45.24
N THR A 619 -20.09 35.05 46.27
CA THR A 619 -21.28 35.92 46.16
C THR A 619 -20.94 37.34 45.73
N THR A 620 -19.67 37.74 45.80
CA THR A 620 -19.20 39.11 45.53
C THR A 620 -18.41 39.22 44.23
N GLU A 621 -17.78 38.13 43.78
CA GLU A 621 -16.96 38.10 42.57
C GLU A 621 -17.52 37.05 41.61
N GLU A 622 -17.97 37.48 40.43
CA GLU A 622 -18.50 36.57 39.42
C GLU A 622 -17.44 35.56 38.95
N ASN A 623 -17.87 34.36 38.57
CA ASN A 623 -17.01 33.28 38.07
C ASN A 623 -15.79 32.95 38.96
N THR A 624 -15.96 33.15 40.28
CA THR A 624 -14.95 32.88 41.29
C THR A 624 -15.42 31.76 42.22
N TYR A 625 -14.56 30.76 42.43
CA TYR A 625 -14.85 29.57 43.23
C TYR A 625 -13.83 29.44 44.35
N ASN A 626 -14.31 29.24 45.58
CA ASN A 626 -13.47 28.98 46.74
C ASN A 626 -13.46 27.48 47.03
N ILE A 627 -12.28 26.86 46.93
CA ILE A 627 -12.06 25.43 47.14
C ILE A 627 -11.25 25.26 48.45
N PRO A 628 -11.80 24.56 49.45
CA PRO A 628 -11.09 24.32 50.70
C PRO A 628 -9.96 23.30 50.51
N CYS A 629 -8.89 23.41 51.30
CA CYS A 629 -7.97 22.29 51.48
C CYS A 629 -8.71 21.12 52.14
N GLY A 630 -8.48 19.90 51.65
CA GLY A 630 -9.15 18.71 52.15
C GLY A 630 -8.72 17.46 51.41
N LYS A 631 -9.33 16.34 51.78
CA LYS A 631 -9.18 15.06 51.09
C LYS A 631 -10.57 14.57 50.71
N TYR A 632 -10.72 14.04 49.51
CA TYR A 632 -11.98 13.40 49.12
C TYR A 632 -12.24 12.18 50.01
N GLN A 633 -13.51 11.92 50.31
CA GLN A 633 -14.00 10.74 51.01
C GLN A 633 -14.88 9.94 50.04
N ASN A 634 -14.48 8.72 49.73
CA ASN A 634 -15.18 7.92 48.75
C ASN A 634 -16.55 7.47 49.28
N PRO A 635 -17.65 7.70 48.53
CA PRO A 635 -18.90 7.02 48.80
C PRO A 635 -18.73 5.51 48.55
N PRO A 636 -19.46 4.63 49.26
CA PRO A 636 -19.31 3.18 49.07
C PRO A 636 -19.74 2.73 47.67
N HIS A 637 -20.72 3.42 47.07
CA HIS A 637 -21.26 3.17 45.74
C HIS A 637 -21.52 4.50 45.03
N TYR A 638 -21.24 4.54 43.73
CA TYR A 638 -21.53 5.68 42.86
C TYR A 638 -21.96 5.19 41.48
N GLU A 639 -23.21 5.44 41.10
CA GLU A 639 -23.75 5.09 39.79
C GLU A 639 -23.46 6.19 38.77
N ILE A 640 -22.84 5.83 37.65
CA ILE A 640 -22.56 6.76 36.56
C ILE A 640 -23.82 6.92 35.71
N GLU A 641 -24.30 8.15 35.52
CA GLU A 641 -25.41 8.41 34.59
C GLU A 641 -25.05 7.96 33.17
N SER A 642 -26.05 7.56 32.36
CA SER A 642 -25.85 7.35 30.91
C SER A 642 -25.28 8.58 30.21
N ASP A 643 -24.62 8.39 29.08
CA ASP A 643 -24.13 9.50 28.27
C ASP A 643 -25.29 10.25 27.62
N ALA A 644 -25.54 11.48 28.06
CA ALA A 644 -26.67 12.28 27.59
C ALA A 644 -26.53 12.67 26.10
N SER A 645 -25.31 12.91 25.62
CA SER A 645 -25.09 13.11 24.18
C SER A 645 -25.45 11.86 23.38
N SER A 646 -25.08 10.67 23.85
CA SER A 646 -25.44 9.40 23.19
C SER A 646 -26.94 9.12 23.28
N ALA A 647 -27.60 9.51 24.37
CA ALA A 647 -29.05 9.43 24.49
C ALA A 647 -29.80 10.21 23.39
N THR A 648 -29.17 11.22 22.77
CA THR A 648 -29.80 11.98 21.69
C THR A 648 -30.11 11.12 20.46
N TYR A 649 -29.31 10.09 20.14
CA TYR A 649 -29.50 9.27 18.94
C TYR A 649 -30.80 8.46 18.96
N PRO A 650 -31.10 7.61 19.97
CA PRO A 650 -32.37 6.87 20.02
C PRO A 650 -33.59 7.81 20.14
N LEU A 651 -33.45 8.94 20.85
CA LEU A 651 -34.51 9.96 20.90
C LEU A 651 -34.73 10.65 19.55
N ALA A 652 -33.67 10.87 18.78
CA ALA A 652 -33.76 11.39 17.40
C ALA A 652 -34.37 10.38 16.44
N ILE A 653 -34.13 9.06 16.62
CA ILE A 653 -34.83 8.02 15.85
C ILE A 653 -36.34 8.14 16.08
N ALA A 654 -36.79 8.26 17.33
CA ALA A 654 -38.19 8.50 17.65
C ALA A 654 -38.73 9.75 16.96
N ALA A 655 -37.98 10.87 17.02
CA ALA A 655 -38.35 12.14 16.41
C ALA A 655 -38.55 12.05 14.88
N ILE A 656 -37.61 11.46 14.14
CA ILE A 656 -37.67 11.42 12.67
C ILE A 656 -38.62 10.35 12.13
N THR A 657 -38.79 9.24 12.85
CA THR A 657 -39.63 8.11 12.40
C THR A 657 -41.08 8.21 12.87
N GLY A 658 -41.37 9.06 13.85
CA GLY A 658 -42.70 9.14 14.49
C GLY A 658 -42.98 8.00 15.47
N THR A 659 -41.94 7.35 15.97
CA THR A 659 -42.03 6.28 16.97
C THR A 659 -41.81 6.83 18.39
N LYS A 660 -41.87 5.95 19.40
CA LYS A 660 -41.65 6.27 20.82
C LYS A 660 -40.36 5.63 21.32
N CYS A 661 -39.54 6.42 22.01
CA CYS A 661 -38.36 5.91 22.70
C CYS A 661 -38.26 6.48 24.12
N THR A 662 -37.96 5.61 25.09
CA THR A 662 -37.69 5.98 26.49
C THR A 662 -36.23 5.70 26.84
N VAL A 663 -35.56 6.69 27.41
CA VAL A 663 -34.24 6.56 28.04
C VAL A 663 -34.42 6.66 29.56
N PRO A 664 -34.25 5.56 30.33
CA PRO A 664 -34.72 5.49 31.71
C PRO A 664 -33.81 6.17 32.76
N ASN A 665 -32.56 6.46 32.41
CA ASN A 665 -31.53 6.99 33.34
C ASN A 665 -30.93 8.34 32.90
N ILE A 666 -31.63 9.05 32.02
CA ILE A 666 -31.38 10.47 31.72
C ILE A 666 -32.69 11.22 31.88
N GLY A 667 -32.74 12.15 32.83
CA GLY A 667 -33.90 13.01 33.08
C GLY A 667 -33.49 14.44 33.42
N SER A 668 -34.43 15.21 33.96
CA SER A 668 -34.24 16.62 34.31
C SER A 668 -33.24 16.87 35.45
N ALA A 669 -32.93 15.85 36.27
CA ALA A 669 -31.92 15.94 37.33
C ALA A 669 -30.49 15.60 36.85
N SER A 670 -30.31 15.21 35.58
CA SER A 670 -29.00 14.86 35.03
C SER A 670 -28.02 16.02 35.13
N LEU A 671 -26.78 15.73 35.51
CA LEU A 671 -25.70 16.71 35.57
C LEU A 671 -25.21 17.14 34.17
N GLN A 672 -25.69 16.50 33.10
CA GLN A 672 -25.21 16.68 31.74
C GLN A 672 -26.10 17.65 30.96
N GLY A 673 -25.52 18.69 30.36
CA GLY A 673 -26.26 19.70 29.60
C GLY A 673 -27.06 19.13 28.43
N ASP A 674 -26.54 18.10 27.77
CA ASP A 674 -27.20 17.40 26.66
C ASP A 674 -28.53 16.72 27.07
N ALA A 675 -28.80 16.51 28.37
CA ALA A 675 -30.08 15.95 28.84
C ALA A 675 -31.28 16.86 28.51
N ARG A 676 -31.02 18.14 28.19
CA ARG A 676 -32.04 19.09 27.75
C ARG A 676 -32.41 18.97 26.27
N PHE A 677 -31.67 18.20 25.47
CA PHE A 677 -31.90 18.06 24.03
C PHE A 677 -33.36 17.72 23.68
N ALA A 678 -33.98 16.81 24.44
CA ALA A 678 -35.38 16.45 24.21
C ALA A 678 -36.33 17.64 24.47
N CYS A 679 -36.13 18.37 25.56
CA CYS A 679 -36.98 19.48 25.97
C CYS A 679 -36.78 20.75 25.14
N ASP A 680 -35.53 21.05 24.79
CA ASP A 680 -35.12 22.34 24.19
C ASP A 680 -35.00 22.26 22.66
N VAL A 681 -34.84 21.06 22.10
CA VAL A 681 -34.74 20.85 20.64
C VAL A 681 -35.93 20.04 20.12
N LEU A 682 -36.12 18.81 20.59
CA LEU A 682 -37.12 17.91 19.99
C LEU A 682 -38.57 18.35 20.25
N ARG A 683 -38.89 18.84 21.46
CA ARG A 683 -40.23 19.34 21.78
C ARG A 683 -40.61 20.55 20.91
N PRO A 684 -39.78 21.61 20.78
CA PRO A 684 -40.05 22.70 19.83
C PRO A 684 -40.20 22.24 18.38
N MET A 685 -39.48 21.19 17.95
CA MET A 685 -39.63 20.61 16.61
C MET A 685 -40.95 19.83 16.40
N GLY A 686 -41.78 19.71 17.45
CA GLY A 686 -43.11 19.09 17.39
C GLY A 686 -43.21 17.70 18.00
N CYS A 687 -42.18 17.22 18.71
CA CYS A 687 -42.25 15.95 19.43
C CYS A 687 -43.00 16.09 20.76
N THR A 688 -43.69 15.04 21.19
CA THR A 688 -44.20 14.91 22.56
C THR A 688 -43.07 14.42 23.45
N VAL A 689 -42.74 15.18 24.51
CA VAL A 689 -41.59 14.90 25.38
C VAL A 689 -42.01 14.89 26.84
N GLU A 690 -41.90 13.73 27.47
CA GLU A 690 -42.14 13.49 28.89
C GLU A 690 -40.78 13.24 29.57
N GLN A 691 -40.33 14.18 30.40
CA GLN A 691 -39.06 14.06 31.12
C GLN A 691 -39.34 14.08 32.62
N THR A 692 -39.01 12.99 33.31
CA THR A 692 -39.04 12.90 34.77
C THR A 692 -37.70 13.37 35.35
N ALA A 693 -37.47 13.19 36.65
CA ALA A 693 -36.16 13.45 37.26
C ALA A 693 -35.06 12.55 36.67
N THR A 694 -35.40 11.29 36.35
CA THR A 694 -34.42 10.26 35.98
C THR A 694 -34.60 9.71 34.57
N SER A 695 -35.75 9.89 33.92
CA SER A 695 -36.05 9.34 32.59
C SER A 695 -36.53 10.40 31.59
N THR A 696 -36.33 10.13 30.30
CA THR A 696 -36.80 10.97 29.19
C THR A 696 -37.46 10.09 28.13
N THR A 697 -38.71 10.38 27.80
CA THR A 697 -39.48 9.72 26.76
C THR A 697 -39.81 10.72 25.66
N VAL A 698 -39.54 10.34 24.40
CA VAL A 698 -39.85 11.13 23.21
C VAL A 698 -40.74 10.30 22.30
N GLN A 699 -41.85 10.89 21.88
CA GLN A 699 -42.70 10.41 20.80
C GLN A 699 -42.61 11.42 19.65
N GLY A 700 -42.07 10.98 18.50
CA GLY A 700 -41.99 11.85 17.32
C GLY A 700 -43.38 12.15 16.75
N PRO A 701 -43.54 13.29 16.05
CA PRO A 701 -44.76 13.55 15.30
C PRO A 701 -44.87 12.59 14.10
N PRO A 702 -46.01 12.53 13.39
CA PRO A 702 -46.14 11.71 12.19
C PRO A 702 -44.94 11.88 11.24
N LYS A 703 -44.39 10.77 10.73
CA LYS A 703 -43.17 10.75 9.88
C LYS A 703 -43.22 11.84 8.80
N GLY A 704 -42.20 12.70 8.77
CA GLY A 704 -42.08 13.81 7.81
C GLY A 704 -42.78 15.13 8.22
N THR A 705 -43.29 15.24 9.45
CA THR A 705 -43.97 16.46 9.94
C THR A 705 -43.18 17.26 11.00
N LEU A 706 -41.89 16.97 11.16
CA LEU A 706 -40.98 17.73 12.03
C LEU A 706 -40.85 19.18 11.56
N LYS A 707 -40.93 20.12 12.51
CA LYS A 707 -40.83 21.56 12.28
C LYS A 707 -39.38 22.03 12.41
N PRO A 708 -38.84 22.83 11.47
CA PRO A 708 -37.53 23.46 11.65
C PRO A 708 -37.59 24.54 12.74
N LEU A 709 -36.44 24.87 13.31
CA LEU A 709 -36.31 25.92 14.33
C LEU A 709 -35.43 27.05 13.78
N GLU A 710 -35.93 28.28 13.76
CA GLU A 710 -35.22 29.43 13.15
C GLU A 710 -33.77 29.59 13.66
N SER A 711 -33.58 29.38 14.97
CA SER A 711 -32.28 29.34 15.64
C SER A 711 -32.31 28.42 16.86
N ILE A 712 -31.21 27.70 17.07
CA ILE A 712 -30.93 26.85 18.23
C ILE A 712 -29.54 27.24 18.74
N ASP A 713 -29.46 27.78 19.94
CA ASP A 713 -28.20 27.96 20.65
C ASP A 713 -27.83 26.65 21.35
N MET A 714 -26.72 26.04 20.96
CA MET A 714 -26.23 24.80 21.53
C MET A 714 -24.97 24.98 22.38
N GLU A 715 -24.65 26.20 22.85
CA GLU A 715 -23.49 26.47 23.74
C GLU A 715 -23.46 25.53 24.98
N THR A 716 -24.63 25.17 25.51
CA THR A 716 -24.77 24.28 26.68
C THR A 716 -24.81 22.78 26.35
N MET A 717 -24.94 22.42 25.08
CA MET A 717 -25.07 21.03 24.59
C MET A 717 -24.34 20.86 23.24
N THR A 718 -23.15 21.44 23.11
CA THR A 718 -22.45 21.59 21.81
C THR A 718 -22.24 20.27 21.07
N ASP A 719 -22.26 19.17 21.82
CA ASP A 719 -21.91 17.83 21.40
C ASP A 719 -23.13 17.09 20.79
N ALA A 720 -24.35 17.54 21.11
CA ALA A 720 -25.62 17.08 20.52
C ALA A 720 -25.92 17.72 19.15
N PHE A 721 -25.12 18.69 18.70
CA PHE A 721 -25.37 19.41 17.44
C PHE A 721 -25.37 18.52 16.21
N LEU A 722 -24.56 17.45 16.23
CA LEU A 722 -24.48 16.46 15.17
C LEU A 722 -25.82 15.75 15.00
N THR A 723 -26.44 15.37 16.11
CA THR A 723 -27.78 14.80 16.14
C THR A 723 -28.83 15.83 15.74
N ALA A 724 -28.76 17.06 16.28
CA ALA A 724 -29.66 18.14 15.88
C ALA A 724 -29.61 18.40 14.36
N SER A 725 -28.41 18.33 13.77
CA SER A 725 -28.19 18.57 12.34
C SER A 725 -28.90 17.54 11.46
N VAL A 726 -28.85 16.27 11.83
CA VAL A 726 -29.55 15.21 11.07
C VAL A 726 -31.06 15.22 11.29
N VAL A 727 -31.54 15.66 12.46
CA VAL A 727 -32.99 15.88 12.68
C VAL A 727 -33.46 17.09 11.86
N ALA A 728 -32.70 18.19 11.87
CA ALA A 728 -32.97 19.40 11.08
C ALA A 728 -32.98 19.13 9.57
N ALA A 729 -32.14 18.21 9.09
CA ALA A 729 -32.07 17.81 7.68
C ALA A 729 -33.40 17.29 7.12
N VAL A 730 -34.30 16.79 7.97
CA VAL A 730 -35.63 16.27 7.59
C VAL A 730 -36.79 17.06 8.19
N ALA A 731 -36.51 18.21 8.82
CA ALA A 731 -37.51 19.08 9.41
C ALA A 731 -38.01 20.10 8.39
N CYS A 732 -38.97 19.71 7.54
CA CYS A 732 -39.47 20.53 6.44
C CYS A 732 -40.92 21.03 6.64
N ASN A 733 -41.53 20.81 7.81
CA ASN A 733 -42.92 21.21 8.06
C ASN A 733 -43.01 22.70 8.40
N VAL A 734 -43.08 23.53 7.35
CA VAL A 734 -43.31 24.98 7.43
C VAL A 734 -44.53 25.35 6.62
N SER A 735 -45.32 26.30 7.11
CA SER A 735 -46.46 26.85 6.38
C SER A 735 -46.04 27.83 5.28
N GLU A 736 -44.98 28.63 5.52
CA GLU A 736 -44.38 29.59 4.59
C GLU A 736 -42.88 29.77 4.89
N GLY A 737 -42.06 30.09 3.87
CA GLY A 737 -40.63 30.32 3.98
C GLY A 737 -39.74 29.10 3.76
N ASP A 738 -38.41 29.32 3.75
CA ASP A 738 -37.44 28.23 3.66
C ASP A 738 -37.38 27.47 5.00
N PRO A 739 -37.37 26.12 5.00
CA PRO A 739 -37.29 25.30 6.22
C PRO A 739 -35.86 25.29 6.80
N VAL A 740 -35.34 26.46 7.15
CA VAL A 740 -33.96 26.62 7.65
C VAL A 740 -33.90 26.48 9.17
N THR A 741 -32.97 25.65 9.64
CA THR A 741 -32.57 25.60 11.04
C THR A 741 -31.13 26.10 11.19
N ARG A 742 -30.91 27.06 12.08
CA ARG A 742 -29.56 27.58 12.41
C ARG A 742 -29.13 27.05 13.77
N ILE A 743 -27.99 26.39 13.82
CA ILE A 743 -27.39 25.91 15.06
C ILE A 743 -26.16 26.76 15.33
N THR A 744 -26.12 27.40 16.50
CA THR A 744 -25.09 28.37 16.92
C THR A 744 -24.44 27.94 18.23
N GLY A 745 -23.37 28.61 18.66
CA GLY A 745 -22.67 28.29 19.91
C GLY A 745 -21.80 27.02 19.86
N ILE A 746 -21.42 26.54 18.67
CA ILE A 746 -20.69 25.27 18.46
C ILE A 746 -19.30 25.44 17.82
N ALA A 747 -18.74 26.65 17.83
CA ALA A 747 -17.42 26.95 17.25
C ALA A 747 -16.30 25.97 17.71
N ASN A 748 -16.37 25.51 18.95
CA ASN A 748 -15.43 24.54 19.54
C ASN A 748 -15.41 23.16 18.85
N GLN A 749 -16.42 22.83 18.04
CA GLN A 749 -16.54 21.56 17.32
C GLN A 749 -15.60 21.46 16.11
N ARG A 750 -14.97 22.57 15.70
CA ARG A 750 -13.96 22.61 14.64
C ARG A 750 -12.63 21.94 15.00
N VAL A 751 -12.33 21.81 16.30
CA VAL A 751 -11.02 21.36 16.82
C VAL A 751 -11.09 20.05 17.62
N LYS A 752 -12.06 19.19 17.31
CA LYS A 752 -12.30 17.93 18.02
C LYS A 752 -11.55 16.75 17.36
N GLU A 753 -12.18 15.59 17.25
CA GLU A 753 -11.67 14.47 16.44
C GLU A 753 -11.37 14.94 15.01
N CYS A 754 -12.34 15.58 14.36
CA CYS A 754 -12.21 16.28 13.08
C CYS A 754 -12.80 17.72 13.17
N ASN A 755 -12.81 18.46 12.06
CA ASN A 755 -13.68 19.64 11.93
C ASN A 755 -15.11 19.16 11.70
N ARG A 756 -15.84 18.95 12.80
CA ARG A 756 -17.18 18.36 12.78
C ARG A 756 -18.20 19.21 12.01
N ILE A 757 -18.06 20.54 12.02
CA ILE A 757 -18.96 21.44 11.29
C ILE A 757 -18.79 21.20 9.78
N ALA A 758 -17.56 21.24 9.29
CA ALA A 758 -17.27 20.98 7.87
C ALA A 758 -17.66 19.54 7.46
N ALA A 759 -17.42 18.56 8.33
CA ALA A 759 -17.84 17.17 8.11
C ALA A 759 -19.37 17.06 7.96
N MET A 760 -20.14 17.74 8.82
CA MET A 760 -21.60 17.75 8.69
C MET A 760 -22.06 18.43 7.40
N VAL A 761 -21.46 19.56 7.01
CA VAL A 761 -21.79 20.23 5.75
C VAL A 761 -21.55 19.28 4.56
N HIS A 762 -20.38 18.66 4.51
CA HIS A 762 -19.98 17.77 3.42
C HIS A 762 -20.87 16.52 3.34
N GLU A 763 -21.08 15.83 4.46
CA GLU A 763 -21.81 14.56 4.47
C GLU A 763 -23.33 14.75 4.33
N LEU A 764 -23.91 15.85 4.83
CA LEU A 764 -25.32 16.20 4.57
C LEU A 764 -25.56 16.55 3.08
N ALA A 765 -24.59 17.20 2.44
CA ALA A 765 -24.69 17.52 1.01
C ALA A 765 -24.85 16.27 0.13
N LYS A 766 -24.24 15.14 0.54
CA LYS A 766 -24.40 13.85 -0.16
C LYS A 766 -25.82 13.29 -0.13
N PHE A 767 -26.61 13.62 0.89
CA PHE A 767 -28.04 13.32 0.93
C PHE A 767 -28.89 14.33 0.12
N GLY A 768 -28.25 15.32 -0.51
CA GLY A 768 -28.94 16.41 -1.21
C GLY A 768 -29.58 17.43 -0.27
N VAL A 769 -29.12 17.51 0.98
CA VAL A 769 -29.53 18.50 1.98
C VAL A 769 -28.64 19.72 1.82
N ARG A 770 -29.25 20.90 1.63
CA ARG A 770 -28.50 22.16 1.49
C ARG A 770 -28.08 22.64 2.87
N THR A 771 -26.78 22.88 3.05
CA THR A 771 -26.19 23.30 4.33
C THR A 771 -25.07 24.31 4.09
N GLY A 772 -24.61 24.96 5.16
CA GLY A 772 -23.41 25.78 5.12
C GLY A 772 -22.97 26.23 6.51
N GLU A 773 -21.77 26.77 6.58
CA GLU A 773 -21.13 27.12 7.84
C GLU A 773 -21.52 28.54 8.29
N LEU A 774 -21.70 28.71 9.59
CA LEU A 774 -21.68 30.00 10.27
C LEU A 774 -20.33 30.15 10.99
N GLU A 775 -19.96 31.36 11.35
CA GLU A 775 -18.73 31.63 12.13
C GLU A 775 -18.70 30.79 13.41
N ASP A 776 -19.83 30.72 14.10
CA ASP A 776 -20.02 29.98 15.36
C ASP A 776 -20.88 28.71 15.22
N GLY A 777 -21.18 28.27 14.00
CA GLY A 777 -22.32 27.36 13.78
C GLY A 777 -22.47 26.74 12.40
N ILE A 778 -23.68 26.27 12.13
CA ILE A 778 -24.12 25.67 10.86
C ILE A 778 -25.59 26.04 10.59
N TYR A 779 -25.96 26.23 9.33
CA TYR A 779 -27.36 26.32 8.92
C TYR A 779 -27.72 25.16 7.98
N ILE A 780 -28.94 24.65 8.12
CA ILE A 780 -29.42 23.44 7.43
C ILE A 780 -30.82 23.70 6.90
N PHE A 781 -31.02 23.50 5.59
CA PHE A 781 -32.33 23.55 4.98
C PHE A 781 -32.95 22.15 5.00
N GLY A 782 -33.93 21.96 5.87
CA GLY A 782 -34.67 20.71 6.00
C GLY A 782 -35.39 20.34 4.71
N LYS A 783 -35.44 19.05 4.39
CA LYS A 783 -36.02 18.55 3.15
C LYS A 783 -37.00 17.42 3.44
N ASN A 784 -37.96 17.20 2.54
CA ASN A 784 -38.80 16.02 2.62
C ASN A 784 -37.94 14.76 2.56
N TYR A 785 -38.10 13.85 3.52
CA TYR A 785 -37.30 12.63 3.60
C TYR A 785 -37.37 11.77 2.33
N LYS A 786 -38.49 11.83 1.58
CA LYS A 786 -38.68 11.13 0.30
C LYS A 786 -37.73 11.64 -0.80
N GLU A 787 -37.18 12.83 -0.64
CA GLU A 787 -36.29 13.49 -1.61
C GLU A 787 -34.81 13.43 -1.22
N LEU A 788 -34.47 12.69 -0.16
CA LEU A 788 -33.08 12.42 0.21
C LEU A 788 -32.42 11.54 -0.86
N LYS A 789 -31.23 11.95 -1.27
CA LYS A 789 -30.41 11.23 -2.25
C LYS A 789 -29.58 10.15 -1.57
N LYS A 790 -29.25 9.10 -2.32
CA LYS A 790 -28.27 8.09 -1.92
C LYS A 790 -26.86 8.68 -1.95
N PRO A 791 -26.10 8.63 -0.85
CA PRO A 791 -24.67 8.95 -0.87
C PRO A 791 -23.91 7.88 -1.69
N GLU A 792 -23.59 8.15 -2.95
CA GLU A 792 -22.99 7.15 -3.86
C GLU A 792 -21.63 6.63 -3.38
N GLU A 793 -20.80 7.52 -2.82
CA GLU A 793 -19.49 7.15 -2.24
C GLU A 793 -19.58 6.65 -0.79
N GLY A 794 -20.78 6.62 -0.22
CA GLY A 794 -20.99 6.38 1.21
C GLY A 794 -20.63 7.59 2.09
N ILE A 795 -20.83 7.41 3.40
CA ILE A 795 -20.59 8.41 4.42
C ILE A 795 -19.21 8.20 5.05
N TYR A 796 -18.37 9.22 4.95
CA TYR A 796 -17.07 9.21 5.62
C TYR A 796 -17.25 9.65 7.07
N THR A 797 -16.69 8.86 7.99
CA THR A 797 -16.85 9.08 9.43
C THR A 797 -15.73 9.93 10.04
N TYR A 798 -14.63 10.14 9.32
CA TYR A 798 -13.49 10.96 9.76
C TYR A 798 -12.87 10.52 11.10
N ASP A 799 -12.92 9.21 11.43
CA ASP A 799 -12.54 8.67 12.75
C ASP A 799 -13.33 9.33 13.91
N ASP A 800 -14.56 9.75 13.61
CA ASP A 800 -15.46 10.40 14.56
C ASP A 800 -16.75 9.59 14.72
N HIS A 801 -16.78 8.80 15.80
CA HIS A 801 -17.94 8.05 16.28
C HIS A 801 -19.27 8.79 16.19
N ARG A 802 -19.29 10.11 16.45
CA ARG A 802 -20.54 10.88 16.45
C ARG A 802 -21.07 11.14 15.05
N ILE A 803 -20.18 11.33 14.08
CA ILE A 803 -20.56 11.43 12.66
C ILE A 803 -21.23 10.11 12.23
N ALA A 804 -20.62 8.97 12.57
CA ALA A 804 -21.18 7.65 12.26
C ALA A 804 -22.57 7.44 12.88
N MET A 805 -22.73 7.72 14.18
CA MET A 805 -24.01 7.57 14.87
C MET A 805 -25.07 8.52 14.31
N SER A 806 -24.77 9.82 14.14
CA SER A 806 -25.72 10.78 13.55
C SER A 806 -26.17 10.39 12.14
N PHE A 807 -25.25 10.02 11.25
CA PHE A 807 -25.63 9.62 9.90
C PHE A 807 -26.30 8.25 9.84
N SER A 808 -26.04 7.35 10.80
CA SER A 808 -26.84 6.13 10.94
C SER A 808 -28.30 6.44 11.28
N VAL A 809 -28.56 7.48 12.09
CA VAL A 809 -29.92 7.96 12.37
C VAL A 809 -30.57 8.51 11.10
N LEU A 810 -29.90 9.39 10.35
CA LEU A 810 -30.43 9.92 9.08
C LEU A 810 -30.70 8.81 8.05
N SER A 811 -29.87 7.78 8.03
CA SER A 811 -30.01 6.63 7.12
C SER A 811 -31.32 5.87 7.32
N LEU A 812 -31.89 5.89 8.54
CA LEU A 812 -33.16 5.21 8.85
C LEU A 812 -34.38 5.83 8.19
N ILE A 813 -34.28 7.08 7.70
CA ILE A 813 -35.37 7.77 7.00
C ILE A 813 -35.05 8.03 5.52
N CYS A 814 -33.83 7.72 5.08
CA CYS A 814 -33.46 7.78 3.68
C CYS A 814 -34.15 6.63 2.91
N PRO A 815 -34.85 6.88 1.79
CA PRO A 815 -35.51 5.84 1.00
C PRO A 815 -34.53 4.81 0.41
N SER A 816 -33.24 5.14 0.37
CA SER A 816 -32.20 4.29 -0.18
C SER A 816 -31.24 3.83 0.92
N ARG A 817 -30.82 2.57 0.81
CA ARG A 817 -29.80 1.96 1.67
C ARG A 817 -28.52 2.79 1.66
N THR A 818 -28.06 3.19 2.84
CA THR A 818 -26.91 4.08 2.99
C THR A 818 -25.68 3.32 3.46
N LEU A 819 -24.53 3.55 2.82
CA LEU A 819 -23.23 3.02 3.23
C LEU A 819 -22.57 3.98 4.23
N ILE A 820 -22.17 3.48 5.39
CA ILE A 820 -21.36 4.19 6.38
C ILE A 820 -20.01 3.51 6.46
N ILE A 821 -18.95 4.28 6.21
CA ILE A 821 -17.58 3.80 6.14
C ILE A 821 -16.98 3.76 7.55
N ASP A 822 -16.24 2.70 7.86
CA ASP A 822 -15.61 2.48 9.16
C ASP A 822 -16.62 2.44 10.32
N LYS A 823 -17.35 1.32 10.41
CA LYS A 823 -18.35 1.11 11.47
C LYS A 823 -17.73 1.04 12.87
N ALA A 824 -16.44 0.68 12.98
CA ALA A 824 -15.76 0.44 14.25
C ALA A 824 -15.50 1.75 15.03
N CYS A 825 -15.52 2.91 14.35
CA CYS A 825 -15.30 4.19 15.02
C CYS A 825 -16.27 4.44 16.20
N VAL A 826 -17.49 3.87 16.18
CA VAL A 826 -18.48 4.01 17.28
C VAL A 826 -18.03 3.41 18.61
N GLU A 827 -17.06 2.47 18.60
CA GLU A 827 -16.53 1.78 19.77
C GLU A 827 -15.91 2.70 20.82
N LYS A 828 -15.58 3.93 20.43
CA LYS A 828 -15.05 4.95 21.35
C LYS A 828 -16.03 5.33 22.47
N THR A 829 -17.33 5.36 22.19
CA THR A 829 -18.34 5.78 23.18
C THR A 829 -19.55 4.86 23.23
N TRP A 830 -19.86 4.12 22.17
CA TRP A 830 -20.97 3.18 22.14
C TRP A 830 -20.67 1.95 21.27
N PRO A 831 -19.84 1.00 21.76
CA PRO A 831 -19.40 -0.19 21.01
C PRO A 831 -20.50 -1.05 20.39
N TYR A 832 -21.67 -1.06 21.02
CA TYR A 832 -22.83 -1.86 20.63
C TYR A 832 -23.94 -1.01 20.00
N TRP A 833 -23.61 0.17 19.44
CA TRP A 833 -24.58 1.03 18.76
C TRP A 833 -25.32 0.31 17.61
N TRP A 834 -24.58 -0.42 16.78
CA TRP A 834 -25.15 -1.19 15.68
C TRP A 834 -26.09 -2.29 16.19
N ASP A 835 -25.73 -2.91 17.32
CA ASP A 835 -26.53 -3.90 18.01
C ASP A 835 -27.86 -3.28 18.50
N VAL A 836 -27.85 -2.04 19.00
CA VAL A 836 -29.07 -1.31 19.39
C VAL A 836 -29.98 -1.05 18.19
N LEU A 837 -29.42 -0.61 17.06
CA LEU A 837 -30.19 -0.44 15.82
C LEU A 837 -30.82 -1.77 15.36
N HIS A 838 -30.05 -2.85 15.41
CA HIS A 838 -30.52 -4.16 15.00
C HIS A 838 -31.55 -4.76 15.96
N GLN A 839 -31.24 -4.84 17.26
CA GLN A 839 -32.03 -5.55 18.26
C GLN A 839 -33.21 -4.70 18.78
N SER A 840 -32.96 -3.44 19.16
CA SER A 840 -33.99 -2.59 19.77
C SER A 840 -34.91 -1.94 18.75
N PHE A 841 -34.38 -1.54 17.59
CA PHE A 841 -35.17 -0.94 16.51
C PHE A 841 -35.58 -1.96 15.42
N GLY A 842 -34.91 -3.10 15.29
CA GLY A 842 -35.22 -4.07 14.24
C GLY A 842 -34.75 -3.61 12.86
N VAL A 843 -33.71 -2.78 12.80
CA VAL A 843 -33.12 -2.29 11.55
C VAL A 843 -32.30 -3.40 10.91
N LYS A 844 -32.47 -3.59 9.61
CA LYS A 844 -31.62 -4.51 8.85
C LYS A 844 -30.28 -3.84 8.56
N LEU A 845 -29.20 -4.46 9.02
CA LEU A 845 -27.83 -4.04 8.75
C LEU A 845 -27.18 -5.08 7.85
N THR A 846 -26.32 -4.64 6.94
CA THR A 846 -25.55 -5.55 6.08
C THR A 846 -24.09 -5.10 6.07
N GLY A 847 -23.17 -6.04 6.28
CA GLY A 847 -21.75 -5.78 6.12
C GLY A 847 -21.43 -5.33 4.68
N ALA A 848 -20.54 -4.36 4.54
CA ALA A 848 -20.05 -3.92 3.24
C ALA A 848 -18.53 -3.87 3.22
N THR A 849 -17.99 -4.17 2.04
CA THR A 849 -16.62 -3.88 1.67
C THR A 849 -16.72 -2.78 0.64
N SER A 850 -16.30 -1.56 0.96
CA SER A 850 -16.07 -0.55 -0.09
C SER A 850 -15.14 -1.18 -1.13
N VAL A 851 -15.48 -1.02 -2.43
CA VAL A 851 -14.57 -1.41 -3.53
C VAL A 851 -13.27 -0.67 -3.27
N ALA A 852 -12.21 -1.44 -3.04
CA ALA A 852 -10.93 -0.99 -2.53
C ALA A 852 -10.59 0.44 -2.98
N SER A 853 -10.65 1.39 -2.04
CA SER A 853 -9.60 2.41 -2.04
C SER A 853 -8.36 1.65 -1.61
N ASP A 854 -7.67 1.08 -2.60
CA ASP A 854 -6.33 0.56 -2.42
C ASP A 854 -5.54 1.64 -1.66
N PRO A 855 -4.99 1.37 -0.47
CA PRO A 855 -4.18 2.35 0.26
C PRO A 855 -2.98 2.84 -0.57
N LEU A 856 -2.72 2.23 -1.72
CA LEU A 856 -1.80 2.66 -2.78
C LEU A 856 -2.19 3.98 -3.49
N LYS A 857 -3.01 4.85 -2.88
CA LYS A 857 -3.25 6.25 -3.31
C LYS A 857 -2.03 7.17 -3.15
N GLY A 858 -0.84 6.70 -3.53
CA GLY A 858 0.22 7.52 -4.12
C GLY A 858 0.16 7.53 -5.66
N SER A 859 -0.88 6.94 -6.26
CA SER A 859 -1.14 6.99 -7.70
C SER A 859 -1.31 8.44 -8.15
N ILE A 860 -0.33 8.96 -8.87
CA ILE A 860 -0.40 10.20 -9.65
C ILE A 860 -1.76 10.25 -10.38
N SER A 861 -2.53 11.33 -10.21
CA SER A 861 -3.75 11.48 -11.00
C SER A 861 -3.36 11.72 -12.45
N LYS A 862 -3.90 10.93 -13.37
CA LYS A 862 -3.55 10.98 -14.80
C LYS A 862 -3.77 12.38 -15.42
N ASN A 863 -4.68 13.17 -14.84
CA ASN A 863 -4.98 14.52 -15.29
C ASN A 863 -4.37 15.61 -14.41
N ALA A 864 -3.70 15.27 -13.30
CA ALA A 864 -3.15 16.28 -12.40
C ALA A 864 -2.17 17.20 -13.12
N SER A 865 -2.22 18.48 -12.77
CA SER A 865 -1.30 19.46 -13.29
C SER A 865 0.16 19.14 -12.91
N ILE A 866 1.08 19.63 -13.73
CA ILE A 866 2.53 19.41 -13.58
C ILE A 866 3.19 20.75 -13.28
N ILE A 867 3.93 20.83 -12.17
CA ILE A 867 4.69 22.03 -11.79
C ILE A 867 6.18 21.77 -12.03
N LEU A 868 6.82 22.62 -12.84
CA LEU A 868 8.24 22.52 -13.16
C LEU A 868 9.05 23.43 -12.24
N ILE A 869 10.01 22.83 -11.51
CA ILE A 869 10.98 23.52 -10.65
C ILE A 869 12.41 23.33 -11.18
N GLY A 870 13.33 24.20 -10.80
CA GLY A 870 14.74 24.11 -11.19
C GLY A 870 15.37 25.47 -11.44
N MET A 871 16.70 25.50 -11.56
CA MET A 871 17.47 26.74 -11.71
C MET A 871 17.00 27.58 -12.91
N ARG A 872 17.27 28.89 -12.84
CA ARG A 872 17.16 29.78 -14.01
C ARG A 872 18.04 29.22 -15.14
N GLY A 873 17.58 29.27 -16.39
CA GLY A 873 18.32 28.69 -17.53
C GLY A 873 18.27 27.15 -17.64
N ALA A 874 17.60 26.43 -16.73
CA ALA A 874 17.50 24.97 -16.81
C ALA A 874 16.59 24.46 -17.96
N GLY A 875 15.89 25.33 -18.69
CA GLY A 875 15.03 24.95 -19.81
C GLY A 875 13.57 24.65 -19.43
N LYS A 876 13.09 25.12 -18.27
CA LYS A 876 11.72 24.86 -17.77
C LYS A 876 10.62 25.26 -18.76
N THR A 877 10.68 26.46 -19.32
CA THR A 877 9.70 26.94 -20.30
C THR A 877 9.69 26.08 -21.56
N THR A 878 10.86 25.71 -22.08
CA THR A 878 10.99 24.81 -23.25
C THR A 878 10.40 23.43 -22.97
N ILE A 879 10.81 22.82 -21.84
CA ILE A 879 10.32 21.50 -21.42
C ILE A 879 8.82 21.54 -21.13
N GLY A 880 8.32 22.59 -20.48
CA GLY A 880 6.90 22.75 -20.18
C GLY A 880 6.03 22.84 -21.41
N LYS A 881 6.48 23.55 -22.46
CA LYS A 881 5.78 23.58 -23.75
C LYS A 881 5.77 22.20 -24.42
N ILE A 882 6.84 21.41 -24.31
CA ILE A 882 6.90 20.04 -24.82
C ILE A 882 5.89 19.15 -24.08
N ILE A 883 5.91 19.17 -22.75
CA ILE A 883 5.01 18.36 -21.91
C ILE A 883 3.54 18.74 -22.19
N ALA A 884 3.24 20.04 -22.21
CA ALA A 884 1.89 20.54 -22.44
C ALA A 884 1.35 20.08 -23.79
N LYS A 885 2.15 20.16 -24.85
CA LYS A 885 1.77 19.66 -26.17
C LYS A 885 1.52 18.15 -26.18
N GLN A 886 2.39 17.37 -25.55
CA GLN A 886 2.29 15.90 -25.57
C GLN A 886 1.09 15.38 -24.78
N LEU A 887 0.80 15.98 -23.62
CA LEU A 887 -0.32 15.59 -22.77
C LEU A 887 -1.63 16.31 -23.13
N ASN A 888 -1.61 17.19 -24.13
CA ASN A 888 -2.72 18.09 -24.47
C ASN A 888 -3.18 18.96 -23.28
N PHE A 889 -2.21 19.44 -22.49
CA PHE A 889 -2.40 20.34 -21.36
C PHE A 889 -2.13 21.79 -21.78
N LYS A 890 -2.61 22.74 -20.98
CA LYS A 890 -2.29 24.16 -21.18
C LYS A 890 -0.98 24.50 -20.47
N PHE A 891 -0.09 25.20 -21.18
CA PHE A 891 1.15 25.70 -20.58
C PHE A 891 0.94 27.09 -19.98
N LEU A 892 1.47 27.31 -18.78
CA LEU A 892 1.52 28.62 -18.10
C LEU A 892 2.93 28.85 -17.55
N ASP A 893 3.47 30.05 -17.71
CA ASP A 893 4.69 30.47 -17.00
C ASP A 893 4.25 31.31 -15.79
N LEU A 894 4.58 30.85 -14.57
CA LEU A 894 4.16 31.52 -13.34
C LEU A 894 4.82 32.89 -13.18
N ASP A 895 6.00 33.11 -13.79
CA ASP A 895 6.64 34.42 -13.81
C ASP A 895 5.81 35.40 -14.68
N GLU A 896 5.34 34.96 -15.85
CA GLU A 896 4.46 35.77 -16.73
C GLU A 896 3.10 36.05 -16.06
N LEU A 897 2.50 35.05 -15.42
CA LEU A 897 1.25 35.22 -14.65
C LEU A 897 1.41 36.19 -13.49
N LEU A 898 2.60 36.25 -12.88
CA LEU A 898 2.91 37.20 -11.81
C LEU A 898 3.06 38.62 -12.35
N GLU A 899 3.72 38.80 -13.50
CA GLU A 899 3.81 40.10 -14.20
C GLU A 899 2.43 40.62 -14.59
N ASP A 900 1.57 39.75 -15.14
CA ASP A 900 0.18 40.08 -15.47
C ASP A 900 -0.63 40.42 -14.20
N TYR A 901 -0.45 39.66 -13.11
CA TYR A 901 -1.16 39.89 -11.85
C TYR A 901 -0.76 41.20 -11.15
N LEU A 902 0.50 41.61 -11.29
CA LEU A 902 1.04 42.84 -10.71
C LEU A 902 1.04 44.04 -11.67
N GLU A 903 0.65 43.83 -12.94
CA GLU A 903 0.71 44.80 -14.04
C GLU A 903 2.10 45.47 -14.18
N MET A 904 3.17 44.73 -13.88
CA MET A 904 4.53 45.27 -13.77
C MET A 904 5.60 44.19 -14.03
N PRO A 905 6.67 44.47 -14.77
CA PRO A 905 7.77 43.51 -14.97
C PRO A 905 8.44 43.12 -13.65
N ILE A 906 8.85 41.85 -13.50
CA ILE A 906 9.48 41.32 -12.27
C ILE A 906 10.72 42.13 -11.87
N ALA A 907 11.50 42.60 -12.85
CA ALA A 907 12.67 43.44 -12.59
C ALA A 907 12.30 44.72 -11.82
N GLU A 908 11.17 45.33 -12.16
CA GLU A 908 10.66 46.52 -11.50
C GLU A 908 10.00 46.20 -10.16
N VAL A 909 9.30 45.07 -10.04
CA VAL A 909 8.76 44.57 -8.76
C VAL A 909 9.87 44.38 -7.74
N ILE A 910 10.97 43.72 -8.13
CA ILE A 910 12.14 43.51 -7.27
C ILE A 910 12.81 44.84 -6.93
N PHE A 911 12.93 45.77 -7.89
CA PHE A 911 13.50 47.09 -7.65
C PHE A 911 12.67 47.91 -6.65
N ARG A 912 11.34 47.87 -6.76
CA ARG A 912 10.42 48.66 -5.90
C ARG A 912 10.19 48.03 -4.52
N MET A 913 10.03 46.71 -4.45
CA MET A 913 9.54 46.01 -3.24
C MET A 913 10.59 45.12 -2.58
N GLY A 914 11.70 44.83 -3.26
CA GLY A 914 12.73 43.90 -2.78
C GLY A 914 12.40 42.42 -3.01
N TRP A 915 13.39 41.56 -2.73
CA TRP A 915 13.31 40.12 -3.00
C TRP A 915 12.30 39.38 -2.09
N ASP A 916 12.22 39.72 -0.81
CA ASP A 916 11.32 39.01 0.13
C ASP A 916 9.84 39.24 -0.21
N ALA A 917 9.48 40.47 -0.57
CA ALA A 917 8.13 40.80 -1.02
C ALA A 917 7.79 40.12 -2.35
N PHE A 918 8.74 40.10 -3.30
CA PHE A 918 8.61 39.36 -4.55
C PHE A 918 8.36 37.86 -4.32
N ARG A 919 9.08 37.23 -3.37
CA ARG A 919 8.87 35.81 -3.00
C ARG A 919 7.47 35.57 -2.43
N LEU A 920 6.95 36.49 -1.63
CA LEU A 920 5.58 36.38 -1.09
C LEU A 920 4.52 36.44 -2.20
N GLU A 921 4.71 37.28 -3.21
CA GLU A 921 3.80 37.32 -4.36
C GLU A 921 3.94 36.07 -5.25
N GLU A 922 5.16 35.56 -5.47
CA GLU A 922 5.42 34.28 -6.16
C GLU A 922 4.70 33.11 -5.44
N HIS A 923 4.71 33.09 -4.10
CA HIS A 923 3.98 32.10 -3.30
C HIS A 923 2.46 32.19 -3.48
N LYS A 924 1.89 33.41 -3.52
CA LYS A 924 0.45 33.61 -3.74
C LYS A 924 0.03 33.10 -5.11
N VAL A 925 0.80 33.37 -6.16
CA VAL A 925 0.54 32.88 -7.52
C VAL A 925 0.61 31.36 -7.58
N LEU A 926 1.62 30.73 -6.94
CA LEU A 926 1.71 29.28 -6.85
C LEU A 926 0.49 28.66 -6.15
N ARG A 927 0.05 29.23 -5.04
CA ARG A 927 -1.15 28.79 -4.30
C ARG A 927 -2.42 28.93 -5.14
N LYS A 928 -2.55 30.05 -5.83
CA LYS A 928 -3.67 30.31 -6.74
C LYS A 928 -3.69 29.26 -7.87
N PHE A 929 -2.55 29.00 -8.50
CA PHE A 929 -2.43 27.97 -9.55
C PHE A 929 -2.87 26.58 -9.06
N ILE A 930 -2.36 26.11 -7.92
CA ILE A 930 -2.73 24.79 -7.38
C ILE A 930 -4.23 24.68 -7.08
N THR A 931 -4.85 25.79 -6.64
CA THR A 931 -6.27 25.82 -6.28
C THR A 931 -7.18 25.91 -7.51
N GLU A 932 -6.84 26.75 -8.49
CA GLU A 932 -7.67 27.03 -9.67
C GLU A 932 -7.43 26.07 -10.84
N HIS A 933 -6.24 25.45 -10.89
CA HIS A 933 -5.79 24.61 -12.00
C HIS A 933 -5.26 23.26 -11.49
N PRO A 934 -6.05 22.47 -10.74
CA PRO A 934 -5.61 21.18 -10.21
C PRO A 934 -5.33 20.13 -11.31
N GLU A 935 -5.97 20.27 -12.48
CA GLU A 935 -5.88 19.32 -13.60
C GLU A 935 -5.69 20.01 -14.95
N GLY A 936 -4.93 19.38 -15.85
CA GLY A 936 -4.83 19.77 -17.26
C GLY A 936 -3.86 20.92 -17.58
N TYR A 937 -2.98 21.29 -16.65
CA TYR A 937 -2.01 22.37 -16.83
C TYR A 937 -0.56 21.93 -16.60
N VAL A 938 0.37 22.61 -17.26
CA VAL A 938 1.80 22.54 -16.99
C VAL A 938 2.28 23.95 -16.64
N ALA A 939 2.81 24.13 -15.43
CA ALA A 939 3.29 25.42 -14.94
C ALA A 939 4.82 25.44 -14.82
N ALA A 940 5.49 26.38 -15.49
CA ALA A 940 6.89 26.68 -15.22
C ALA A 940 7.00 27.68 -14.07
N SER A 941 7.73 27.33 -13.00
CA SER A 941 7.93 28.23 -11.85
C SER A 941 9.22 29.06 -11.95
N GLY A 942 9.29 30.16 -11.21
CA GLY A 942 10.53 30.90 -11.00
C GLY A 942 11.58 30.06 -10.26
N GLY A 943 12.87 30.28 -10.56
CA GLY A 943 13.95 29.47 -9.98
C GLY A 943 14.07 29.57 -8.46
N GLY A 944 13.50 30.61 -7.84
CA GLY A 944 13.54 30.80 -6.38
C GLY A 944 12.23 30.47 -5.66
N VAL A 945 11.23 29.90 -6.33
CA VAL A 945 9.95 29.53 -5.71
C VAL A 945 10.11 28.64 -4.47
N ILE A 946 11.18 27.84 -4.43
CA ILE A 946 11.49 26.92 -3.33
C ILE A 946 12.16 27.58 -2.12
N GLU A 947 12.52 28.86 -2.18
CA GLU A 947 13.24 29.55 -1.09
C GLU A 947 12.35 29.80 0.12
N MET A 948 11.03 29.91 -0.07
CA MET A 948 10.06 30.01 1.02
C MET A 948 9.64 28.63 1.53
N ASP A 949 9.64 28.47 2.85
CA ASP A 949 9.18 27.25 3.53
C ASP A 949 7.71 26.94 3.21
N GLU A 950 6.86 27.97 3.11
CA GLU A 950 5.45 27.85 2.76
C GLU A 950 5.25 27.31 1.34
N SER A 951 6.09 27.74 0.38
CA SER A 951 6.06 27.24 -0.99
C SER A 951 6.52 25.78 -1.06
N ARG A 952 7.55 25.40 -0.28
CA ARG A 952 7.98 24.00 -0.20
C ARG A 952 6.89 23.10 0.37
N ASN A 953 6.26 23.50 1.47
CA ASN A 953 5.14 22.78 2.07
C ASN A 953 3.96 22.62 1.09
N LEU A 954 3.66 23.67 0.33
CA LEU A 954 2.61 23.67 -0.67
C LEU A 954 2.92 22.68 -1.82
N LEU A 955 4.15 22.69 -2.35
CA LEU A 955 4.60 21.73 -3.37
C LEU A 955 4.59 20.28 -2.84
N SER A 956 5.06 20.06 -1.62
CA SER A 956 5.06 18.73 -1.00
C SER A 956 3.63 18.22 -0.74
N ASN A 957 2.69 19.09 -0.37
CA ASN A 957 1.28 18.71 -0.22
C ASN A 957 0.64 18.40 -1.58
N PHE A 958 0.94 19.20 -2.61
CA PHE A 958 0.50 18.91 -3.97
C PHE A 958 0.97 17.53 -4.45
N VAL A 959 2.22 17.14 -4.15
CA VAL A 959 2.72 15.78 -4.44
C VAL A 959 1.96 14.70 -3.66
N LYS A 960 1.69 14.93 -2.36
CA LYS A 960 0.91 13.99 -1.53
C LYS A 960 -0.53 13.81 -2.01
N GLU A 961 -1.10 14.83 -2.64
CA GLU A 961 -2.44 14.80 -3.24
C GLU A 961 -2.47 14.18 -4.64
N GLY A 962 -1.30 13.75 -5.17
CA GLY A 962 -1.17 13.05 -6.45
C GLY A 962 -0.71 13.94 -7.61
N GLY A 963 -0.31 15.18 -7.35
CA GLY A 963 0.29 16.10 -8.33
C GLY A 963 1.74 15.78 -8.68
N ILE A 964 2.20 16.23 -9.85
CA ILE A 964 3.60 16.06 -10.27
C ILE A 964 4.38 17.37 -10.08
N VAL A 965 5.45 17.31 -9.30
CA VAL A 965 6.47 18.36 -9.24
C VAL A 965 7.75 17.83 -9.91
N LEU A 966 8.02 18.32 -11.13
CA LEU A 966 9.14 17.87 -11.94
C LEU A 966 10.32 18.83 -11.81
N HIS A 967 11.41 18.36 -11.22
CA HIS A 967 12.67 19.10 -11.20
C HIS A 967 13.39 18.94 -12.54
N VAL A 968 13.49 20.02 -13.31
CA VAL A 968 14.23 20.10 -14.57
C VAL A 968 15.63 20.65 -14.30
N HIS A 969 16.66 19.91 -14.71
CA HIS A 969 18.06 20.27 -14.51
C HIS A 969 18.88 20.18 -15.79
N ARG A 970 19.93 21.01 -15.87
CA ARG A 970 20.91 21.08 -16.95
C ARG A 970 22.28 21.34 -16.31
N ASN A 971 23.36 20.89 -16.95
CA ASN A 971 24.72 21.11 -16.48
C ASN A 971 24.93 22.59 -16.08
N LEU A 972 25.47 22.80 -14.87
CA LEU A 972 25.59 24.13 -14.28
C LEU A 972 26.52 25.06 -15.07
N GLU A 973 27.58 24.54 -15.70
CA GLU A 973 28.50 25.35 -16.53
C GLU A 973 27.80 25.90 -17.77
N HIS A 974 26.87 25.14 -18.36
CA HIS A 974 26.05 25.62 -19.47
C HIS A 974 25.02 26.66 -19.02
N ILE A 975 24.45 26.48 -17.82
CA ILE A 975 23.58 27.50 -17.22
C ILE A 975 24.37 28.80 -17.04
N LYS A 976 25.62 28.74 -16.56
CA LYS A 976 26.49 29.92 -16.44
C LYS A 976 26.76 30.58 -17.80
N SER A 977 27.14 29.80 -18.81
CA SER A 977 27.38 30.32 -20.18
C SER A 977 26.13 30.97 -20.77
N TYR A 978 24.98 30.30 -20.73
CA TYR A 978 23.72 30.82 -21.26
C TYR A 978 23.26 32.10 -20.54
N LEU A 979 23.35 32.13 -19.21
CA LEU A 979 23.00 33.32 -18.43
C LEU A 979 23.98 34.48 -18.62
N SER A 980 25.19 34.23 -19.09
CA SER A 980 26.14 35.31 -19.46
C SER A 980 25.80 35.98 -20.80
N GLU A 981 25.04 35.31 -21.67
CA GLU A 981 24.62 35.82 -22.99
C GLU A 981 23.25 36.55 -22.96
N ASP A 982 22.35 36.20 -22.03
CA ASP A 982 21.00 36.77 -21.92
C ASP A 982 20.98 38.14 -21.17
N GLN A 983 20.78 39.23 -21.91
CA GLN A 983 20.67 40.60 -21.37
C GLN A 983 19.24 40.99 -20.93
N THR A 984 18.21 40.17 -21.20
CA THR A 984 16.80 40.59 -21.08
C THR A 984 16.22 40.55 -19.66
N ARG A 985 16.90 39.91 -18.71
CA ARG A 985 16.38 39.68 -17.35
C ARG A 985 17.45 39.98 -16.30
N PRO A 986 17.11 40.66 -15.18
CA PRO A 986 18.06 41.30 -14.26
C PRO A 986 19.17 40.36 -13.79
N THR A 987 20.40 40.89 -13.78
CA THR A 987 21.61 40.22 -13.28
C THR A 987 21.45 39.96 -11.78
N TYR A 988 21.89 38.78 -11.30
CA TYR A 988 21.92 38.50 -9.86
C TYR A 988 22.64 39.64 -9.14
N LYS A 989 22.09 40.05 -7.99
CA LYS A 989 22.77 40.97 -7.07
C LYS A 989 24.23 40.55 -6.89
N ASP A 990 25.08 41.55 -6.92
CA ASP A 990 26.46 41.60 -6.46
C ASP A 990 26.85 40.47 -5.46
N GLN A 991 27.94 39.76 -5.79
CA GLN A 991 28.79 38.89 -4.94
C GLN A 991 28.46 37.40 -4.70
N GLU A 992 27.25 36.86 -4.89
CA GLU A 992 27.04 35.39 -4.73
C GLU A 992 27.27 34.63 -6.05
N SER A 993 28.04 33.54 -6.00
CA SER A 993 28.28 32.69 -7.17
C SER A 993 27.04 31.86 -7.50
N ILE A 994 26.81 31.57 -8.79
CA ILE A 994 25.74 30.66 -9.25
C ILE A 994 25.87 29.26 -8.57
N ASP A 995 27.09 28.85 -8.23
CA ASP A 995 27.37 27.58 -7.55
C ASP A 995 26.80 27.55 -6.13
N ASP A 996 26.91 28.64 -5.37
CA ASP A 996 26.45 28.69 -3.98
C ASP A 996 24.92 28.69 -3.92
N VAL A 997 24.29 29.44 -4.82
CA VAL A 997 22.83 29.43 -4.98
C VAL A 997 22.34 28.04 -5.37
N TYR A 998 23.02 27.37 -6.31
CA TYR A 998 22.65 26.01 -6.71
C TYR A 998 22.81 25.01 -5.56
N LYS A 999 23.94 25.01 -4.85
CA LYS A 999 24.18 24.11 -3.70
C LYS A 999 23.08 24.24 -2.64
N ARG A 1000 22.68 25.48 -2.32
CA ARG A 1000 21.58 25.75 -1.38
C ARG A 1000 20.24 25.24 -1.90
N ARG A 1001 19.87 25.59 -3.14
CA ARG A 1001 18.56 25.25 -3.73
C ARG A 1001 18.42 23.79 -4.13
N HIS A 1002 19.51 23.08 -4.44
CA HIS A 1002 19.49 21.67 -4.86
C HIS A 1002 18.85 20.76 -3.79
N VAL A 1003 19.19 20.99 -2.52
CA VAL A 1003 18.60 20.27 -1.38
C VAL A 1003 17.08 20.50 -1.32
N TRP A 1004 16.63 21.74 -1.52
CA TRP A 1004 15.21 22.10 -1.51
C TRP A 1004 14.45 21.60 -2.74
N TYR A 1005 15.03 21.65 -3.94
CA TYR A 1005 14.42 21.03 -5.10
C TYR A 1005 14.25 19.52 -4.90
N ARG A 1006 15.22 18.87 -4.24
CA ARG A 1006 15.15 17.45 -3.91
C ARG A 1006 14.05 17.13 -2.90
N GLU A 1007 13.81 18.00 -1.93
CA GLU A 1007 12.71 17.89 -0.95
C GLU A 1007 11.33 18.00 -1.63
N CYS A 1008 11.16 18.94 -2.56
CA CYS A 1008 9.87 19.24 -3.18
C CYS A 1008 9.53 18.37 -4.39
N ARG A 1009 10.51 17.76 -5.07
CA ARG A 1009 10.28 17.04 -6.34
C ARG A 1009 9.55 15.72 -6.12
N SER A 1010 8.62 15.39 -7.01
CA SER A 1010 8.20 14.01 -7.22
C SER A 1010 9.12 13.32 -8.22
N HIS A 1011 9.49 13.98 -9.31
CA HIS A 1011 10.34 13.40 -10.37
C HIS A 1011 11.51 14.32 -10.77
N TYR A 1012 12.51 13.76 -11.45
CA TYR A 1012 13.74 14.46 -11.83
C TYR A 1012 14.14 14.18 -13.27
N PHE A 1013 14.29 15.24 -14.07
CA PHE A 1013 14.70 15.16 -15.46
C PHE A 1013 15.94 16.01 -15.71
N ILE A 1014 17.00 15.38 -16.21
CA ILE A 1014 18.21 16.05 -16.68
C ILE A 1014 18.16 16.14 -18.20
N SER A 1015 18.37 17.35 -18.74
CA SER A 1015 18.67 17.59 -20.15
C SER A 1015 20.19 17.46 -20.36
N PRO A 1016 20.69 16.40 -21.03
CA PRO A 1016 22.13 16.22 -21.21
C PRO A 1016 22.73 17.20 -22.21
N VAL A 1017 24.05 17.37 -22.15
CA VAL A 1017 24.83 18.16 -23.10
C VAL A 1017 25.11 17.33 -24.35
N LEU A 1018 24.67 17.80 -25.52
CA LEU A 1018 25.11 17.34 -26.85
C LEU A 1018 25.51 18.59 -27.65
N SER A 1019 26.40 18.46 -28.65
CA SER A 1019 26.91 19.59 -29.44
C SER A 1019 25.81 20.48 -30.04
N ASN A 1020 26.09 21.78 -30.18
CA ASN A 1020 25.13 22.89 -30.34
C ASN A 1020 24.04 22.77 -31.44
N GLN A 1021 24.20 21.90 -32.44
CA GLN A 1021 23.25 21.78 -33.57
C GLN A 1021 22.20 20.66 -33.43
N VAL A 1022 22.35 19.71 -32.48
CA VAL A 1022 21.63 18.41 -32.46
C VAL A 1022 20.58 18.31 -31.33
N ILE A 1023 20.20 19.43 -30.70
CA ILE A 1023 19.75 19.45 -29.31
C ILE A 1023 18.25 19.19 -29.11
N ASP A 1024 17.35 19.80 -29.89
CA ASP A 1024 15.95 19.89 -29.48
C ASP A 1024 15.14 18.59 -29.65
N GLU A 1025 15.38 17.82 -30.72
CA GLU A 1025 14.60 16.61 -31.01
C GLU A 1025 14.94 15.43 -30.08
N LYS A 1026 16.23 15.21 -29.78
CA LYS A 1026 16.65 14.16 -28.83
C LYS A 1026 16.11 14.43 -27.42
N ILE A 1027 16.06 15.70 -27.01
CA ILE A 1027 15.44 16.10 -25.74
C ILE A 1027 13.94 15.86 -25.77
N GLN A 1028 13.26 16.25 -26.86
CA GLN A 1028 11.82 16.03 -27.00
C GLN A 1028 11.47 14.53 -26.92
N TYR A 1029 12.25 13.68 -27.58
CA TYR A 1029 12.09 12.23 -27.52
C TYR A 1029 12.36 11.65 -26.11
N SER A 1030 13.47 12.07 -25.49
CA SER A 1030 13.83 11.67 -24.12
C SER A 1030 12.75 12.07 -23.10
N MET A 1031 12.20 13.28 -23.23
CA MET A 1031 11.10 13.77 -22.42
C MET A 1031 9.82 12.95 -22.65
N SER A 1032 9.49 12.65 -23.90
CA SER A 1032 8.31 11.87 -24.24
C SER A 1032 8.30 10.50 -23.56
N ARG A 1033 9.44 9.79 -23.63
CA ARG A 1033 9.61 8.51 -22.94
C ARG A 1033 9.47 8.62 -21.42
N PHE A 1034 10.10 9.65 -20.85
CA PHE A 1034 10.02 9.90 -19.42
C PHE A 1034 8.57 10.13 -18.98
N LEU A 1035 7.81 10.94 -19.73
CA LEU A 1035 6.39 11.18 -19.46
C LEU A 1035 5.56 9.92 -19.60
N ASP A 1036 5.81 9.07 -20.60
CA ASP A 1036 5.06 7.82 -20.76
C ASP A 1036 5.15 6.94 -19.52
N VAL A 1037 6.34 6.84 -18.92
CA VAL A 1037 6.53 6.10 -17.66
C VAL A 1037 5.83 6.82 -16.51
N VAL A 1038 6.13 8.10 -16.29
CA VAL A 1038 5.67 8.86 -15.12
C VAL A 1038 4.15 9.09 -15.10
N THR A 1039 3.50 9.13 -16.26
CA THR A 1039 2.04 9.32 -16.39
C THR A 1039 1.27 8.00 -16.60
N GLY A 1040 1.97 6.86 -16.65
CA GLY A 1040 1.35 5.55 -16.84
C GLY A 1040 0.85 5.27 -18.26
N SER A 1041 1.31 6.03 -19.26
CA SER A 1041 1.01 5.81 -20.68
C SER A 1041 1.90 4.73 -21.32
N SER A 1042 3.00 4.36 -20.65
CA SER A 1042 3.92 3.30 -21.09
C SER A 1042 3.24 1.93 -21.12
N GLN A 1043 3.26 1.30 -22.29
CA GLN A 1043 2.73 -0.06 -22.51
C GLN A 1043 3.84 -1.13 -22.56
N VAL A 1044 5.05 -0.84 -22.07
CA VAL A 1044 6.23 -1.69 -22.28
C VAL A 1044 6.03 -3.12 -21.76
N LEU A 1045 5.55 -3.29 -20.52
CA LEU A 1045 5.31 -4.63 -19.97
C LEU A 1045 4.24 -5.41 -20.74
N GLN A 1046 3.18 -4.73 -21.21
CA GLN A 1046 2.14 -5.37 -22.01
C GLN A 1046 2.67 -5.81 -23.38
N LYS A 1047 3.47 -4.97 -24.03
CA LYS A 1047 4.17 -5.32 -25.26
C LYS A 1047 5.06 -6.54 -25.08
N PHE A 1048 5.79 -6.64 -23.96
CA PHE A 1048 6.62 -7.80 -23.66
C PHE A 1048 5.81 -9.06 -23.38
N LYS A 1049 4.66 -8.95 -22.72
CA LYS A 1049 3.72 -10.08 -22.51
C LYS A 1049 3.15 -10.61 -23.83
N THR A 1050 2.86 -9.73 -24.80
CA THR A 1050 2.33 -10.13 -26.11
C THR A 1050 3.38 -10.68 -27.07
N LYS A 1051 4.66 -10.39 -26.82
CA LYS A 1051 5.75 -10.85 -27.69
C LYS A 1051 6.01 -12.34 -27.42
N LYS A 1052 6.17 -13.14 -28.48
CA LYS A 1052 6.54 -14.56 -28.37
C LYS A 1052 7.81 -14.73 -27.51
N ARG A 1053 8.78 -13.83 -27.68
CA ARG A 1053 10.06 -13.84 -26.96
C ARG A 1053 10.61 -12.43 -26.80
N SER A 1054 11.12 -12.10 -25.61
CA SER A 1054 11.78 -10.81 -25.35
C SER A 1054 13.16 -10.96 -24.71
N THR A 1055 14.05 -10.00 -24.97
CA THR A 1055 15.44 -10.01 -24.48
C THR A 1055 15.88 -8.66 -23.96
N PHE A 1056 16.87 -8.60 -23.07
CA PHE A 1056 17.49 -7.34 -22.69
C PHE A 1056 19.02 -7.44 -22.63
N LEU A 1057 19.71 -6.37 -23.01
CA LEU A 1057 21.15 -6.26 -22.95
C LEU A 1057 21.59 -5.75 -21.58
N THR A 1058 22.53 -6.42 -20.92
CA THR A 1058 23.12 -5.89 -19.67
C THR A 1058 24.34 -5.02 -19.96
N LEU A 1059 24.27 -3.74 -19.59
CA LEU A 1059 25.41 -2.80 -19.61
C LEU A 1059 26.14 -2.84 -18.27
N ASN A 1060 27.38 -3.31 -18.30
CA ASN A 1060 28.31 -3.43 -17.18
C ASN A 1060 29.52 -2.50 -17.35
N TYR A 1061 29.26 -1.23 -17.65
CA TYR A 1061 30.27 -0.20 -17.82
C TYR A 1061 30.48 0.61 -16.52
N PRO A 1062 31.70 1.05 -16.21
CA PRO A 1062 31.95 2.04 -15.16
C PRO A 1062 31.27 3.39 -15.42
N ARG A 1063 31.13 3.76 -16.70
CA ARG A 1063 30.46 4.96 -17.20
C ARG A 1063 29.68 4.62 -18.45
N ILE A 1064 28.40 5.01 -18.52
CA ILE A 1064 27.55 4.74 -19.68
C ILE A 1064 28.03 5.53 -20.91
N GLU A 1065 28.68 6.66 -20.71
CA GLU A 1065 29.28 7.46 -21.79
C GLU A 1065 30.19 6.62 -22.70
N ASP A 1066 30.94 5.69 -22.12
CA ASP A 1066 31.87 4.81 -22.83
C ASP A 1066 31.15 3.80 -23.74
N ALA A 1067 29.88 3.49 -23.43
CA ALA A 1067 29.06 2.59 -24.23
C ALA A 1067 28.40 3.29 -25.44
N LEU A 1068 28.22 4.62 -25.39
CA LEU A 1068 27.47 5.38 -26.39
C LEU A 1068 27.94 5.16 -27.84
N PRO A 1069 29.26 5.13 -28.15
CA PRO A 1069 29.74 4.92 -29.51
C PRO A 1069 29.36 3.55 -30.11
N THR A 1070 29.19 2.53 -29.26
CA THR A 1070 28.88 1.14 -29.68
C THR A 1070 27.42 0.77 -29.45
N LEU A 1071 26.61 1.65 -28.85
CA LEU A 1071 25.28 1.35 -28.34
C LEU A 1071 24.34 0.82 -29.43
N ARG A 1072 24.43 1.39 -30.64
CA ARG A 1072 23.64 0.95 -31.81
C ARG A 1072 23.95 -0.50 -32.21
N ASP A 1073 25.21 -0.90 -32.13
CA ASP A 1073 25.66 -2.25 -32.53
C ASP A 1073 25.32 -3.29 -31.46
N VAL A 1074 25.55 -2.96 -30.18
CA VAL A 1074 25.37 -3.94 -29.08
C VAL A 1074 23.91 -4.21 -28.73
N THR A 1075 22.99 -3.32 -29.11
CA THR A 1075 21.55 -3.43 -28.82
C THR A 1075 20.75 -4.08 -29.95
N VAL A 1076 21.40 -4.50 -31.03
CA VAL A 1076 20.78 -5.21 -32.14
C VAL A 1076 19.98 -6.42 -31.63
N GLY A 1077 18.70 -6.51 -32.03
CA GLY A 1077 17.76 -7.55 -31.61
C GLY A 1077 17.29 -7.51 -30.14
N CYS A 1078 17.73 -6.55 -29.33
CA CYS A 1078 17.33 -6.43 -27.92
C CYS A 1078 16.01 -5.65 -27.75
N ASP A 1079 15.25 -5.96 -26.69
CA ASP A 1079 13.98 -5.29 -26.37
C ASP A 1079 14.09 -4.27 -25.22
N ALA A 1080 15.12 -4.40 -24.38
CA ALA A 1080 15.40 -3.48 -23.28
C ALA A 1080 16.90 -3.45 -22.98
N ILE A 1081 17.30 -2.47 -22.16
CA ILE A 1081 18.68 -2.31 -21.70
C ILE A 1081 18.67 -2.28 -20.17
N GLU A 1082 19.47 -3.15 -19.55
CA GLU A 1082 19.73 -3.14 -18.12
C GLU A 1082 20.97 -2.32 -17.81
N VAL A 1083 20.84 -1.37 -16.88
CA VAL A 1083 21.95 -0.62 -16.30
C VAL A 1083 22.30 -1.23 -14.95
N ARG A 1084 23.50 -1.80 -14.85
CA ARG A 1084 24.06 -2.29 -13.59
C ARG A 1084 24.67 -1.12 -12.82
N VAL A 1085 23.87 -0.54 -11.94
CA VAL A 1085 24.24 0.65 -11.15
C VAL A 1085 25.38 0.33 -10.19
N ASP A 1086 25.46 -0.93 -9.75
CA ASP A 1086 26.57 -1.44 -8.95
C ASP A 1086 27.92 -1.48 -9.70
N TYR A 1087 27.92 -1.38 -11.04
CA TYR A 1087 29.16 -1.26 -11.84
C TYR A 1087 29.59 0.19 -12.07
N LEU A 1088 28.70 1.16 -11.88
CA LEU A 1088 29.00 2.57 -12.10
C LEU A 1088 30.06 3.05 -11.09
N LYS A 1089 31.08 3.75 -11.60
CA LYS A 1089 32.17 4.30 -10.79
C LYS A 1089 32.15 5.82 -10.81
N ASP A 1090 31.52 6.41 -9.80
CA ASP A 1090 31.55 7.86 -9.58
C ASP A 1090 32.95 8.31 -9.08
N PRO A 1091 33.69 9.14 -9.84
CA PRO A 1091 35.00 9.64 -9.42
C PRO A 1091 34.97 10.50 -8.16
N LYS A 1092 33.79 11.02 -7.78
CA LYS A 1092 33.59 11.86 -6.59
C LYS A 1092 33.13 11.06 -5.37
N SER A 1093 32.85 9.76 -5.50
CA SER A 1093 32.40 8.92 -4.39
C SER A 1093 33.56 8.52 -3.47
N SER A 1094 33.40 8.74 -2.17
CA SER A 1094 34.37 8.34 -1.14
C SER A 1094 34.17 6.92 -0.61
N ASN A 1095 32.96 6.36 -0.72
CA ASN A 1095 32.59 5.05 -0.18
C ASN A 1095 32.45 3.96 -1.28
N GLY A 1096 32.74 4.30 -2.53
CA GLY A 1096 32.61 3.40 -3.69
C GLY A 1096 31.18 3.23 -4.21
N ILE A 1097 30.17 3.82 -3.57
CA ILE A 1097 28.78 3.86 -4.04
C ILE A 1097 28.58 5.13 -4.85
N SER A 1098 28.09 5.00 -6.08
CA SER A 1098 27.84 6.15 -6.96
C SER A 1098 26.82 7.13 -6.37
N SER A 1099 27.09 8.43 -6.46
CA SER A 1099 26.16 9.46 -5.98
C SER A 1099 24.88 9.51 -6.84
N LEU A 1100 23.77 9.98 -6.25
CA LEU A 1100 22.51 10.09 -6.97
C LEU A 1100 22.60 10.95 -8.24
N ASP A 1101 23.31 12.08 -8.15
CA ASP A 1101 23.45 13.02 -9.28
C ASP A 1101 24.27 12.39 -10.41
N PHE A 1102 25.37 11.68 -10.08
CA PHE A 1102 26.15 10.95 -11.08
C PHE A 1102 25.29 9.89 -11.79
N VAL A 1103 24.52 9.09 -11.03
CA VAL A 1103 23.63 8.07 -11.62
C VAL A 1103 22.56 8.72 -12.50
N ALA A 1104 21.98 9.85 -12.08
CA ALA A 1104 20.98 10.58 -12.88
C ALA A 1104 21.57 11.06 -14.22
N GLU A 1105 22.81 11.55 -14.23
CA GLU A 1105 23.52 11.95 -15.46
C GLU A 1105 23.69 10.75 -16.40
N GLN A 1106 24.15 9.60 -15.89
CA GLN A 1106 24.32 8.38 -16.68
C GLN A 1106 23.01 7.90 -17.32
N ILE A 1107 21.91 7.89 -16.56
CA ILE A 1107 20.58 7.51 -17.06
C ILE A 1107 20.08 8.49 -18.11
N SER A 1108 20.32 9.80 -17.91
CA SER A 1108 19.91 10.83 -18.87
C SER A 1108 20.61 10.69 -20.23
N LEU A 1109 21.90 10.34 -20.23
CA LEU A 1109 22.70 10.11 -21.44
C LEU A 1109 22.25 8.85 -22.17
N LEU A 1110 21.93 7.77 -21.43
CA LEU A 1110 21.38 6.56 -22.01
C LEU A 1110 20.04 6.84 -22.71
N ARG A 1111 19.11 7.48 -22.00
CA ARG A 1111 17.75 7.76 -22.50
C ARG A 1111 17.76 8.63 -23.75
N CYS A 1112 18.72 9.54 -23.90
CA CYS A 1112 18.87 10.36 -25.10
C CYS A 1112 19.54 9.63 -26.28
N SER A 1113 20.18 8.49 -26.03
CA SER A 1113 20.94 7.74 -27.02
C SER A 1113 20.24 6.47 -27.50
N THR A 1114 19.14 6.07 -26.87
CA THR A 1114 18.38 4.86 -27.23
C THR A 1114 16.87 5.04 -27.13
N THR A 1115 16.13 4.23 -27.88
CA THR A 1115 14.68 4.11 -27.82
C THR A 1115 14.21 2.95 -26.93
N LEU A 1116 15.13 2.09 -26.48
CA LEU A 1116 14.81 0.89 -25.71
C LEU A 1116 14.49 1.21 -24.24
N PRO A 1117 13.49 0.54 -23.64
CA PRO A 1117 13.20 0.57 -22.21
C PRO A 1117 14.42 0.33 -21.32
N ILE A 1118 14.48 1.02 -20.18
CA ILE A 1118 15.60 0.97 -19.23
C ILE A 1118 15.21 0.16 -17.99
N ILE A 1119 16.02 -0.85 -17.67
CA ILE A 1119 15.95 -1.63 -16.43
C ILE A 1119 17.07 -1.14 -15.51
N PHE A 1120 16.70 -0.67 -14.32
CA PHE A 1120 17.64 -0.21 -13.31
C PHE A 1120 17.91 -1.33 -12.30
N THR A 1121 19.15 -1.79 -12.19
CA THR A 1121 19.51 -2.91 -11.32
C THR A 1121 20.64 -2.53 -10.35
N ILE A 1122 20.41 -2.81 -9.07
CA ILE A 1122 21.46 -2.89 -8.04
C ILE A 1122 21.54 -4.35 -7.61
N ARG A 1123 22.74 -4.95 -7.69
CA ARG A 1123 22.97 -6.35 -7.32
C ARG A 1123 23.99 -6.42 -6.20
N THR A 1124 23.65 -7.12 -5.12
CA THR A 1124 24.54 -7.25 -3.95
C THR A 1124 25.65 -8.26 -4.16
N ILE A 1125 26.75 -8.16 -3.39
CA ILE A 1125 27.88 -9.10 -3.43
C ILE A 1125 27.41 -10.53 -3.18
N SER A 1126 26.51 -10.76 -2.21
CA SER A 1126 25.98 -12.11 -1.93
C SER A 1126 25.16 -12.72 -3.07
N GLN A 1127 24.67 -11.89 -4.00
CA GLN A 1127 23.91 -12.30 -5.17
C GLN A 1127 24.68 -12.14 -6.49
N GLY A 1128 26.00 -11.95 -6.42
CA GLY A 1128 26.88 -11.93 -7.60
C GLY A 1128 27.02 -10.57 -8.28
N GLY A 1129 26.74 -9.49 -7.55
CA GLY A 1129 27.03 -8.11 -7.97
C GLY A 1129 28.18 -7.49 -7.20
N LEU A 1130 28.26 -6.16 -7.27
CA LEU A 1130 29.33 -5.37 -6.64
C LEU A 1130 28.83 -4.49 -5.48
N PHE A 1131 27.51 -4.44 -5.23
CA PHE A 1131 26.96 -3.58 -4.18
C PHE A 1131 27.11 -4.21 -2.79
N PRO A 1132 27.55 -3.47 -1.75
CA PRO A 1132 27.72 -4.04 -0.40
C PRO A 1132 26.39 -4.50 0.22
N ASN A 1133 26.39 -5.66 0.89
CA ASN A 1133 25.17 -6.25 1.48
C ASN A 1133 24.61 -5.43 2.66
N ASP A 1134 25.48 -4.69 3.36
CA ASP A 1134 25.19 -3.91 4.57
C ASP A 1134 24.72 -2.47 4.28
N LYS A 1135 24.56 -2.11 3.01
CA LYS A 1135 24.27 -0.74 2.53
C LYS A 1135 22.84 -0.57 2.04
N GLU A 1136 21.89 -1.13 2.79
CA GLU A 1136 20.47 -1.16 2.42
C GLU A 1136 19.84 0.23 2.28
N GLU A 1137 20.20 1.18 3.14
CA GLU A 1137 19.66 2.55 3.08
C GLU A 1137 20.10 3.29 1.81
N GLU A 1138 21.38 3.16 1.43
CA GLU A 1138 21.91 3.72 0.19
C GLU A 1138 21.28 3.04 -1.04
N ALA A 1139 21.06 1.72 -1.01
CA ALA A 1139 20.37 0.99 -2.07
C ALA A 1139 18.91 1.46 -2.23
N LYS A 1140 18.19 1.63 -1.11
CA LYS A 1140 16.82 2.16 -1.07
C LYS A 1140 16.75 3.54 -1.70
N GLU A 1141 17.69 4.43 -1.36
CA GLU A 1141 17.75 5.79 -1.91
C GLU A 1141 17.99 5.81 -3.43
N LEU A 1142 18.88 4.94 -3.94
CA LEU A 1142 19.13 4.78 -5.37
C LEU A 1142 17.91 4.22 -6.12
N MET A 1143 17.25 3.19 -5.58
CA MET A 1143 16.06 2.58 -6.19
C MET A 1143 14.86 3.54 -6.21
N LEU A 1144 14.63 4.29 -5.13
CA LEU A 1144 13.62 5.37 -5.13
C LEU A 1144 13.97 6.42 -6.18
N SER A 1145 15.24 6.76 -6.34
CA SER A 1145 15.67 7.74 -7.33
C SER A 1145 15.50 7.24 -8.77
N ALA A 1146 15.70 5.95 -9.04
CA ALA A 1146 15.43 5.35 -10.35
C ALA A 1146 13.98 5.53 -10.81
N MET A 1147 13.02 5.40 -9.89
CA MET A 1147 11.60 5.68 -10.16
C MET A 1147 11.40 7.15 -10.53
N ARG A 1148 12.06 8.07 -9.80
CA ARG A 1148 12.02 9.52 -10.07
C ARG A 1148 12.66 9.89 -11.40
N TYR A 1149 13.62 9.10 -11.87
CA TYR A 1149 14.28 9.28 -13.17
C TYR A 1149 13.43 8.77 -14.33
N GLY A 1150 12.29 8.11 -14.06
CA GLY A 1150 11.40 7.54 -15.06
C GLY A 1150 11.98 6.30 -15.73
N CYS A 1151 12.72 5.47 -14.98
CA CYS A 1151 13.12 4.14 -15.46
C CYS A 1151 11.88 3.24 -15.62
N ASP A 1152 11.81 2.47 -16.71
CA ASP A 1152 10.69 1.58 -17.01
C ASP A 1152 10.58 0.44 -15.97
N PHE A 1153 11.72 -0.13 -15.59
CA PHE A 1153 11.82 -1.20 -14.59
C PHE A 1153 12.87 -0.92 -13.52
N VAL A 1154 12.61 -1.38 -12.30
CA VAL A 1154 13.59 -1.42 -11.19
C VAL A 1154 13.66 -2.86 -10.66
N ASP A 1155 14.87 -3.44 -10.65
CA ASP A 1155 15.16 -4.76 -10.09
C ASP A 1155 15.46 -4.64 -8.59
N VAL A 1156 14.60 -5.25 -7.77
CA VAL A 1156 14.63 -5.20 -6.29
C VAL A 1156 14.92 -6.59 -5.76
N GLU A 1157 16.01 -6.74 -5.01
CA GLU A 1157 16.37 -8.02 -4.39
C GLU A 1157 15.44 -8.39 -3.22
N LEU A 1158 14.99 -9.65 -3.20
CA LEU A 1158 14.24 -10.27 -2.08
C LEU A 1158 15.10 -10.56 -0.84
N GLY A 1159 16.35 -10.07 -0.84
CA GLY A 1159 17.26 -10.13 0.30
C GLY A 1159 17.18 -8.89 1.21
N TRP A 1160 16.60 -7.79 0.71
CA TRP A 1160 16.36 -6.60 1.52
C TRP A 1160 15.30 -6.84 2.60
N SER A 1161 15.28 -5.99 3.63
CA SER A 1161 14.25 -6.06 4.66
C SER A 1161 12.85 -5.85 4.07
N SER A 1162 11.85 -6.47 4.68
CA SER A 1162 10.45 -6.28 4.27
C SER A 1162 10.00 -4.81 4.38
N GLU A 1163 10.64 -4.01 5.24
CA GLU A 1163 10.41 -2.58 5.37
C GLU A 1163 10.84 -1.82 4.11
N THR A 1164 12.08 -2.05 3.65
CA THR A 1164 12.60 -1.44 2.41
C THR A 1164 11.78 -1.84 1.19
N ILE A 1165 11.46 -3.13 1.04
CA ILE A 1165 10.62 -3.61 -0.08
C ILE A 1165 9.27 -2.91 -0.08
N ASN A 1166 8.63 -2.79 1.09
CA ASN A 1166 7.34 -2.12 1.21
C ASN A 1166 7.42 -0.62 0.89
N ILE A 1167 8.47 0.09 1.34
CA ILE A 1167 8.69 1.51 1.00
C ILE A 1167 8.82 1.68 -0.51
N LEU A 1168 9.62 0.84 -1.18
CA LEU A 1168 9.80 0.87 -2.63
C LEU A 1168 8.48 0.60 -3.37
N TYR A 1169 7.72 -0.40 -2.92
CA TYR A 1169 6.41 -0.72 -3.48
C TYR A 1169 5.42 0.44 -3.36
N GLN A 1170 5.39 1.13 -2.21
CA GLN A 1170 4.53 2.30 -1.99
C GLN A 1170 4.90 3.51 -2.87
N HIS A 1171 6.18 3.64 -3.26
CA HIS A 1171 6.68 4.77 -4.04
C HIS A 1171 6.87 4.45 -5.54
N LYS A 1172 6.54 3.23 -5.99
CA LYS A 1172 6.83 2.78 -7.37
C LYS A 1172 6.13 3.60 -8.46
N GLY A 1173 5.00 4.23 -8.14
CA GLY A 1173 4.15 4.90 -9.13
C GLY A 1173 3.79 3.94 -10.27
N TYR A 1174 4.18 4.31 -11.50
CA TYR A 1174 3.96 3.48 -12.70
C TYR A 1174 5.18 2.67 -13.14
N THR A 1175 6.35 2.87 -12.52
CA THR A 1175 7.54 2.05 -12.72
C THR A 1175 7.26 0.59 -12.33
N LYS A 1176 7.77 -0.35 -13.13
CA LYS A 1176 7.54 -1.78 -12.91
C LYS A 1176 8.63 -2.38 -12.02
N LEU A 1177 8.23 -3.22 -11.07
CA LEU A 1177 9.15 -3.87 -10.15
C LEU A 1177 9.46 -5.30 -10.57
N ILE A 1178 10.75 -5.59 -10.74
CA ILE A 1178 11.29 -6.94 -10.92
C ILE A 1178 11.77 -7.43 -9.55
N MET A 1179 11.02 -8.32 -8.90
CA MET A 1179 11.41 -8.90 -7.61
C MET A 1179 12.37 -10.07 -7.84
N SER A 1180 13.62 -9.93 -7.42
CA SER A 1180 14.70 -10.84 -7.80
C SER A 1180 15.35 -11.60 -6.64
N TRP A 1181 15.77 -12.84 -6.89
CA TRP A 1181 16.61 -13.63 -5.99
C TRP A 1181 17.58 -14.51 -6.78
N HIS A 1182 18.84 -14.56 -6.33
CA HIS A 1182 19.91 -15.35 -6.93
C HIS A 1182 20.49 -16.31 -5.88
N ASP A 1183 20.30 -17.61 -6.06
CA ASP A 1183 21.01 -18.63 -5.28
C ASP A 1183 22.31 -19.02 -6.00
N LEU A 1184 23.43 -18.52 -5.48
CA LEU A 1184 24.76 -18.86 -5.99
C LEU A 1184 25.31 -20.17 -5.41
N SER A 1185 24.71 -20.71 -4.36
CA SER A 1185 25.24 -21.90 -3.70
C SER A 1185 25.00 -23.17 -4.52
N GLY A 1186 23.95 -23.17 -5.35
CA GLY A 1186 23.54 -24.35 -6.13
C GLY A 1186 23.04 -25.49 -5.25
N THR A 1187 22.69 -25.19 -3.98
CA THR A 1187 22.20 -26.19 -3.01
C THR A 1187 20.68 -26.32 -3.05
N TRP A 1188 19.97 -25.30 -3.53
CA TRP A 1188 18.50 -25.32 -3.56
C TRP A 1188 17.99 -26.15 -4.73
N SER A 1189 17.06 -27.08 -4.45
CA SER A 1189 16.51 -27.99 -5.45
C SER A 1189 15.24 -27.43 -6.09
N TRP A 1190 15.17 -27.46 -7.42
CA TRP A 1190 13.94 -27.11 -8.15
C TRP A 1190 12.86 -28.20 -8.03
N ALA A 1191 13.27 -29.48 -7.95
CA ALA A 1191 12.36 -30.60 -7.63
C ALA A 1191 11.75 -30.51 -6.22
N ARG A 1192 12.51 -30.01 -5.24
CA ARG A 1192 12.07 -29.81 -3.84
C ARG A 1192 12.12 -28.33 -3.47
N PRO A 1193 11.21 -27.50 -4.01
CA PRO A 1193 11.38 -26.05 -4.07
C PRO A 1193 10.94 -25.35 -2.77
N HIS A 1194 11.31 -25.85 -1.59
CA HIS A 1194 10.82 -25.27 -0.33
C HIS A 1194 11.26 -23.82 -0.19
N GLU A 1195 12.56 -23.57 -0.34
CA GLU A 1195 13.16 -22.25 -0.26
C GLU A 1195 12.70 -21.34 -1.41
N TRP A 1196 12.58 -21.91 -2.62
CA TRP A 1196 12.06 -21.19 -3.78
C TRP A 1196 10.61 -20.73 -3.58
N MET A 1197 9.75 -21.57 -3.01
CA MET A 1197 8.34 -21.23 -2.75
C MET A 1197 8.21 -20.10 -1.73
N GLN A 1198 9.08 -20.04 -0.71
CA GLN A 1198 9.12 -18.91 0.22
C GLN A 1198 9.43 -17.60 -0.51
N LYS A 1199 10.37 -17.63 -1.47
CA LYS A 1199 10.71 -16.44 -2.29
C LYS A 1199 9.59 -16.07 -3.25
N VAL A 1200 8.95 -17.04 -3.88
CA VAL A 1200 7.77 -16.81 -4.74
C VAL A 1200 6.64 -16.16 -3.95
N GLU A 1201 6.34 -16.67 -2.75
CA GLU A 1201 5.28 -16.12 -1.89
C GLU A 1201 5.58 -14.65 -1.54
N LEU A 1202 6.80 -14.36 -1.07
CA LEU A 1202 7.21 -12.99 -0.78
C LEU A 1202 7.11 -12.08 -2.02
N ALA A 1203 7.63 -12.53 -3.17
CA ALA A 1203 7.64 -11.76 -4.40
C ALA A 1203 6.24 -11.46 -4.94
N SER A 1204 5.32 -12.44 -4.86
CA SER A 1204 3.96 -12.32 -5.38
C SER A 1204 3.15 -11.17 -4.75
N SER A 1205 3.57 -10.69 -3.58
CA SER A 1205 2.92 -9.56 -2.90
C SER A 1205 3.35 -8.20 -3.47
N TYR A 1206 4.44 -8.12 -4.23
CA TYR A 1206 5.06 -6.84 -4.64
C TYR A 1206 5.44 -6.76 -6.13
N ALA A 1207 5.57 -7.89 -6.82
CA ALA A 1207 6.17 -7.99 -8.15
C ALA A 1207 5.21 -7.60 -9.29
N ASP A 1208 5.73 -6.85 -10.27
CA ASP A 1208 5.18 -6.83 -11.64
C ASP A 1208 5.81 -7.96 -12.50
N VAL A 1209 7.02 -8.39 -12.15
CA VAL A 1209 7.79 -9.51 -12.73
C VAL A 1209 8.57 -10.21 -11.63
N ILE A 1210 8.61 -11.54 -11.61
CA ILE A 1210 9.44 -12.32 -10.68
C ILE A 1210 10.68 -12.83 -11.40
N LYS A 1211 11.86 -12.69 -10.79
CA LYS A 1211 13.15 -13.15 -11.33
C LYS A 1211 13.86 -14.08 -10.33
N LEU A 1212 13.92 -15.37 -10.61
CA LEU A 1212 14.64 -16.32 -9.75
C LEU A 1212 15.74 -17.00 -10.54
N VAL A 1213 16.96 -16.93 -10.01
CA VAL A 1213 18.16 -17.40 -10.69
C VAL A 1213 18.89 -18.41 -9.81
N GLY A 1214 19.02 -19.64 -10.29
CA GLY A 1214 19.77 -20.71 -9.61
C GLY A 1214 21.14 -20.95 -10.23
N MET A 1215 21.88 -21.91 -9.70
CA MET A 1215 23.10 -22.44 -10.30
C MET A 1215 22.87 -23.90 -10.72
N ALA A 1216 23.05 -24.21 -12.01
CA ALA A 1216 22.92 -25.59 -12.49
C ALA A 1216 24.23 -26.36 -12.29
N ASN A 1217 24.16 -27.47 -11.58
CA ASN A 1217 25.23 -28.43 -11.41
C ASN A 1217 25.21 -29.51 -12.51
N ASN A 1218 24.04 -29.77 -13.09
CA ASN A 1218 23.85 -30.76 -14.14
C ASN A 1218 22.70 -30.36 -15.10
N LEU A 1219 22.44 -31.18 -16.13
CA LEU A 1219 21.37 -30.90 -17.11
C LEU A 1219 19.96 -30.94 -16.50
N ASN A 1220 19.70 -31.88 -15.59
CA ASN A 1220 18.40 -32.13 -14.98
C ASN A 1220 17.87 -30.92 -14.20
N ASP A 1221 18.76 -30.15 -13.58
CA ASP A 1221 18.40 -28.92 -12.85
C ASP A 1221 17.65 -27.91 -13.74
N ASN A 1222 17.89 -27.93 -15.06
CA ASN A 1222 17.15 -27.09 -16.01
C ASN A 1222 15.74 -27.63 -16.31
N LEU A 1223 15.57 -28.96 -16.33
CA LEU A 1223 14.28 -29.60 -16.56
C LEU A 1223 13.38 -29.43 -15.33
N GLU A 1224 13.93 -29.63 -14.14
CA GLU A 1224 13.23 -29.36 -12.87
C GLU A 1224 12.80 -27.89 -12.76
N LEU A 1225 13.62 -26.95 -13.24
CA LEU A 1225 13.27 -25.53 -13.31
C LEU A 1225 12.06 -25.28 -14.22
N GLU A 1226 11.93 -25.97 -15.35
CA GLU A 1226 10.78 -25.82 -16.26
C GLU A 1226 9.50 -26.48 -15.71
N GLU A 1227 9.62 -27.60 -14.99
CA GLU A 1227 8.50 -28.14 -14.21
C GLU A 1227 8.05 -27.17 -13.11
N PHE A 1228 9.02 -26.55 -12.41
CA PHE A 1228 8.75 -25.49 -11.46
C PHE A 1228 8.06 -24.29 -12.12
N ARG A 1229 8.57 -23.79 -13.25
CA ARG A 1229 7.94 -22.70 -14.03
C ARG A 1229 6.49 -23.02 -14.36
N THR A 1230 6.22 -24.22 -14.87
CA THR A 1230 4.87 -24.65 -15.24
C THR A 1230 3.93 -24.66 -14.04
N ARG A 1231 4.39 -25.19 -12.89
CA ARG A 1231 3.62 -25.16 -11.64
C ARG A 1231 3.28 -23.73 -11.20
N ILE A 1232 4.25 -22.82 -11.26
CA ILE A 1232 4.03 -21.42 -10.85
C ILE A 1232 3.09 -20.69 -11.82
N THR A 1233 3.31 -20.78 -13.13
CA THR A 1233 2.45 -20.13 -14.14
C THR A 1233 1.00 -20.62 -14.07
N ASN A 1234 0.77 -21.89 -13.71
CA ASN A 1234 -0.58 -22.40 -13.48
C ASN A 1234 -1.24 -21.85 -12.21
N SER A 1235 -0.46 -21.33 -11.27
CA SER A 1235 -0.94 -20.79 -9.99
C SER A 1235 -1.05 -19.25 -9.95
N MET A 1236 -0.33 -18.52 -10.81
CA MET A 1236 -0.29 -17.06 -10.83
C MET A 1236 -0.05 -16.47 -12.23
N ASP A 1237 -0.63 -15.29 -12.50
CA ASP A 1237 -0.48 -14.54 -13.76
C ASP A 1237 0.58 -13.41 -13.67
N ILE A 1238 1.75 -13.74 -13.10
CA ILE A 1238 2.90 -12.83 -13.03
C ILE A 1238 4.00 -13.35 -13.95
N PRO A 1239 4.55 -12.54 -14.88
CA PRO A 1239 5.67 -12.95 -15.73
C PRO A 1239 6.89 -13.40 -14.93
N LEU A 1240 7.53 -14.47 -15.41
CA LEU A 1240 8.65 -15.11 -14.74
C LEU A 1240 9.92 -15.06 -15.59
N ILE A 1241 11.00 -14.56 -15.01
CA ILE A 1241 12.38 -14.66 -15.51
C ILE A 1241 13.06 -15.74 -14.66
N LEU A 1242 13.06 -16.99 -15.15
CA LEU A 1242 13.69 -18.12 -14.45
C LEU A 1242 14.79 -18.69 -15.33
N PHE A 1243 15.98 -18.82 -14.78
CA PHE A 1243 17.08 -19.53 -15.45
C PHE A 1243 18.16 -19.92 -14.43
N ASN A 1244 18.98 -20.88 -14.80
CA ASN A 1244 20.18 -21.26 -14.09
C ASN A 1244 21.42 -20.57 -14.70
N MET A 1245 22.38 -20.26 -13.85
CA MET A 1245 23.70 -19.77 -14.22
C MET A 1245 24.67 -20.92 -14.54
N GLY A 1246 25.86 -20.55 -15.03
CA GLY A 1246 26.91 -21.50 -15.35
C GLY A 1246 26.76 -22.12 -16.75
N ARG A 1247 27.70 -23.01 -17.10
CA ARG A 1247 27.72 -23.67 -18.42
C ARG A 1247 26.54 -24.64 -18.57
N PHE A 1248 26.21 -25.40 -17.52
CA PHE A 1248 25.04 -26.28 -17.51
C PHE A 1248 23.71 -25.51 -17.55
N GLY A 1249 23.69 -24.25 -17.08
CA GLY A 1249 22.50 -23.42 -17.07
C GLY A 1249 22.08 -22.85 -18.43
N GLN A 1250 22.92 -22.98 -19.48
CA GLN A 1250 22.63 -22.40 -20.80
C GLN A 1250 21.28 -22.85 -21.38
N LEU A 1251 20.88 -24.11 -21.16
CA LEU A 1251 19.60 -24.62 -21.63
C LEU A 1251 18.41 -23.82 -21.06
N SER A 1252 18.38 -23.58 -19.74
CA SER A 1252 17.30 -22.79 -19.13
C SER A 1252 17.23 -21.35 -19.66
N ARG A 1253 18.37 -20.74 -20.07
CA ARG A 1253 18.38 -19.42 -20.73
C ARG A 1253 17.76 -19.48 -22.13
N ILE A 1254 18.01 -20.56 -22.87
CA ILE A 1254 17.44 -20.81 -24.19
C ILE A 1254 15.92 -20.97 -24.09
N LEU A 1255 15.46 -21.74 -23.09
CA LEU A 1255 14.05 -22.02 -22.83
C LEU A 1255 13.29 -20.82 -22.23
N ASN A 1256 13.94 -19.96 -21.45
CA ASN A 1256 13.30 -18.74 -20.95
C ASN A 1256 12.89 -17.84 -22.11
N LYS A 1257 11.58 -17.53 -22.22
CA LYS A 1257 11.00 -16.77 -23.33
C LYS A 1257 10.81 -15.28 -23.00
N PHE A 1258 10.74 -14.93 -21.71
CA PHE A 1258 10.41 -13.57 -21.26
C PHE A 1258 11.64 -12.86 -20.69
N MET A 1259 11.98 -11.69 -21.25
CA MET A 1259 13.09 -10.82 -20.81
C MET A 1259 14.38 -11.60 -20.54
N THR A 1260 14.84 -12.38 -21.52
CA THR A 1260 16.09 -13.15 -21.38
C THR A 1260 17.30 -12.21 -21.43
N PRO A 1261 18.18 -12.20 -20.41
CA PRO A 1261 19.40 -11.39 -20.44
C PRO A 1261 20.39 -11.92 -21.49
N VAL A 1262 20.87 -11.03 -22.36
CA VAL A 1262 21.83 -11.31 -23.43
C VAL A 1262 23.11 -10.48 -23.28
N THR A 1263 24.15 -10.87 -24.01
CA THR A 1263 25.45 -10.18 -24.09
C THR A 1263 25.81 -9.88 -25.54
N HIS A 1264 26.80 -9.01 -25.78
CA HIS A 1264 27.37 -8.77 -27.11
C HIS A 1264 28.90 -8.87 -27.08
N PRO A 1265 29.59 -9.33 -28.16
CA PRO A 1265 31.05 -9.44 -28.19
C PRO A 1265 31.81 -8.13 -28.00
N LEU A 1266 31.20 -6.99 -28.37
CA LEU A 1266 31.78 -5.65 -28.16
C LEU A 1266 31.65 -5.15 -26.71
N LEU A 1267 30.96 -5.87 -25.82
CA LEU A 1267 30.89 -5.50 -24.41
C LEU A 1267 32.20 -5.87 -23.69
N PRO A 1268 32.60 -5.11 -22.64
CA PRO A 1268 33.86 -5.35 -21.93
C PRO A 1268 33.96 -6.75 -21.33
N SER A 1269 32.85 -7.30 -20.87
CA SER A 1269 32.73 -8.67 -20.35
C SER A 1269 31.27 -9.12 -20.34
N LYS A 1270 31.04 -10.43 -20.22
CA LYS A 1270 29.70 -10.96 -19.92
C LYS A 1270 29.33 -10.61 -18.48
N ALA A 1271 28.14 -10.06 -18.26
CA ALA A 1271 27.66 -9.71 -16.92
C ALA A 1271 27.41 -10.94 -16.02
N ALA A 1272 27.20 -12.11 -16.61
CA ALA A 1272 27.00 -13.37 -15.88
C ALA A 1272 27.50 -14.60 -16.67
N PRO A 1273 28.02 -15.64 -15.99
CA PRO A 1273 28.33 -16.92 -16.62
C PRO A 1273 27.13 -17.54 -17.35
N GLY A 1274 27.40 -18.09 -18.52
CA GLY A 1274 26.40 -18.74 -19.38
C GLY A 1274 25.59 -17.80 -20.29
N GLN A 1275 25.79 -16.48 -20.23
CA GLN A 1275 25.10 -15.54 -21.14
C GLN A 1275 25.47 -15.79 -22.62
N LEU A 1276 24.46 -15.68 -23.47
CA LEU A 1276 24.49 -15.88 -24.93
C LEU A 1276 24.20 -14.56 -25.64
N THR A 1277 24.71 -14.42 -26.87
CA THR A 1277 24.29 -13.33 -27.75
C THR A 1277 22.89 -13.58 -28.32
N VAL A 1278 22.23 -12.56 -28.87
CA VAL A 1278 20.94 -12.73 -29.56
C VAL A 1278 21.04 -13.77 -30.67
N LYS A 1279 22.10 -13.70 -31.48
CA LYS A 1279 22.38 -14.69 -32.54
C LYS A 1279 22.50 -16.11 -31.99
N GLN A 1280 23.34 -16.32 -30.97
CA GLN A 1280 23.53 -17.64 -30.35
C GLN A 1280 22.23 -18.17 -29.74
N LEU A 1281 21.45 -17.30 -29.11
CA LEU A 1281 20.16 -17.64 -28.51
C LEU A 1281 19.16 -18.08 -29.59
N ASN A 1282 19.10 -17.38 -30.72
CA ASN A 1282 18.24 -17.73 -31.83
C ASN A 1282 18.70 -19.03 -32.49
N GLU A 1283 19.99 -19.19 -32.81
CA GLU A 1283 20.54 -20.42 -33.38
C GLU A 1283 20.26 -21.65 -32.49
N ALA A 1284 20.44 -21.51 -31.17
CA ALA A 1284 20.12 -22.58 -30.24
C ALA A 1284 18.62 -22.90 -30.21
N ARG A 1285 17.75 -21.88 -30.29
CA ARG A 1285 16.30 -22.07 -30.39
C ARG A 1285 15.87 -22.70 -31.71
N VAL A 1286 16.56 -22.41 -32.81
CA VAL A 1286 16.36 -23.11 -34.08
C VAL A 1286 16.68 -24.59 -33.90
N LEU A 1287 17.82 -24.91 -33.29
CA LEU A 1287 18.28 -26.28 -33.10
C LEU A 1287 17.30 -27.13 -32.28
N ILE A 1288 16.63 -26.55 -31.29
CA ILE A 1288 15.66 -27.25 -30.43
C ILE A 1288 14.20 -27.12 -30.89
N GLY A 1289 13.95 -26.58 -32.09
CA GLY A 1289 12.60 -26.47 -32.64
C GLY A 1289 11.73 -25.37 -32.02
N GLU A 1290 12.33 -24.45 -31.26
CA GLU A 1290 11.65 -23.26 -30.73
C GLU A 1290 11.49 -22.19 -31.83
N ILE A 1291 12.45 -22.01 -32.73
CA ILE A 1291 12.29 -21.16 -33.93
C ILE A 1291 12.19 -22.06 -35.16
N LEU A 1292 11.06 -21.98 -35.87
CA LEU A 1292 10.87 -22.70 -37.13
C LEU A 1292 11.22 -21.79 -38.32
N PRO A 1293 11.76 -22.35 -39.42
CA PRO A 1293 11.92 -21.64 -40.69
C PRO A 1293 10.58 -21.10 -41.20
N GLU A 1294 10.60 -19.88 -41.71
CA GLU A 1294 9.46 -19.23 -42.37
C GLU A 1294 9.95 -18.65 -43.69
N LYS A 1295 9.07 -18.58 -44.68
CA LYS A 1295 9.36 -18.09 -46.03
C LYS A 1295 8.79 -16.70 -46.23
N PHE A 1296 9.65 -15.82 -46.74
CA PHE A 1296 9.33 -14.45 -47.10
C PHE A 1296 9.50 -14.24 -48.60
N PHE A 1297 8.68 -13.34 -49.16
CA PHE A 1297 8.64 -13.15 -50.61
C PHE A 1297 8.64 -11.67 -51.02
N LEU A 1298 9.16 -11.39 -52.22
CA LEU A 1298 8.86 -10.16 -52.96
C LEU A 1298 7.93 -10.48 -54.12
N PHE A 1299 6.74 -9.88 -54.15
CA PHE A 1299 5.80 -9.99 -55.27
C PHE A 1299 5.91 -8.80 -56.22
N GLY A 1300 6.01 -9.04 -57.53
CA GLY A 1300 6.09 -7.99 -58.56
C GLY A 1300 6.59 -8.50 -59.90
N LYS A 1301 6.60 -7.63 -60.93
CA LYS A 1301 7.20 -7.93 -62.24
C LYS A 1301 7.56 -6.64 -63.01
N PRO A 1302 8.79 -6.48 -63.52
CA PRO A 1302 9.99 -7.33 -63.32
C PRO A 1302 10.68 -7.03 -61.98
N ILE A 1303 11.13 -8.07 -61.26
CA ILE A 1303 11.82 -7.97 -59.95
C ILE A 1303 13.08 -8.84 -59.83
N LYS A 1304 13.48 -9.57 -60.87
CA LYS A 1304 14.74 -10.35 -60.89
C LYS A 1304 15.99 -9.58 -60.46
N HIS A 1305 16.00 -8.26 -60.66
CA HIS A 1305 17.11 -7.37 -60.33
C HIS A 1305 16.98 -6.72 -58.94
N SER A 1306 15.97 -7.09 -58.16
CA SER A 1306 15.73 -6.52 -56.83
C SER A 1306 16.82 -6.91 -55.85
N ARG A 1307 17.21 -5.97 -54.98
CA ARG A 1307 18.18 -6.19 -53.89
C ARG A 1307 17.53 -6.65 -52.58
N SER A 1308 16.19 -6.70 -52.50
CA SER A 1308 15.48 -7.13 -51.28
C SER A 1308 15.87 -8.54 -50.80
N PRO A 1309 16.07 -9.55 -51.68
CA PRO A 1309 16.52 -10.88 -51.23
C PRO A 1309 17.85 -10.85 -50.49
N ILE A 1310 18.83 -10.08 -50.97
CA ILE A 1310 20.14 -9.94 -50.32
C ILE A 1310 19.97 -9.22 -48.97
N LEU A 1311 19.22 -8.13 -48.95
CA LEU A 1311 18.94 -7.33 -47.74
C LEU A 1311 18.38 -8.21 -46.61
N HIS A 1312 17.25 -8.88 -46.85
CA HIS A 1312 16.55 -9.65 -45.83
C HIS A 1312 17.31 -10.90 -45.43
N SER A 1313 17.91 -11.63 -46.38
CA SER A 1313 18.71 -12.82 -46.07
C SER A 1313 19.91 -12.48 -45.19
N THR A 1314 20.58 -11.35 -45.45
CA THR A 1314 21.68 -10.86 -44.61
C THR A 1314 21.19 -10.51 -43.21
N ALA A 1315 20.04 -9.83 -43.08
CA ALA A 1315 19.47 -9.49 -41.78
C ALA A 1315 19.10 -10.75 -40.96
N TYR A 1316 18.53 -11.78 -41.59
CA TYR A 1316 18.23 -13.06 -40.93
C TYR A 1316 19.51 -13.77 -40.46
N GLU A 1317 20.54 -13.85 -41.31
CA GLU A 1317 21.82 -14.48 -40.99
C GLU A 1317 22.55 -13.81 -39.82
N LEU A 1318 22.54 -12.48 -39.77
CA LEU A 1318 23.19 -11.70 -38.71
C LEU A 1318 22.50 -11.87 -37.35
N LEU A 1319 21.20 -12.15 -37.34
CA LEU A 1319 20.40 -12.39 -36.13
C LEU A 1319 20.23 -13.89 -35.79
N GLY A 1320 20.81 -14.81 -36.58
CA GLY A 1320 20.69 -16.25 -36.36
C GLY A 1320 19.28 -16.79 -36.59
N LEU A 1321 18.51 -16.15 -37.48
CA LEU A 1321 17.15 -16.55 -37.83
C LEU A 1321 17.17 -17.46 -39.08
N PRO A 1322 16.36 -18.53 -39.12
CA PRO A 1322 16.41 -19.55 -40.17
C PRO A 1322 15.50 -19.23 -41.37
N HIS A 1323 15.08 -17.98 -41.52
CA HIS A 1323 14.09 -17.57 -42.52
C HIS A 1323 14.73 -17.39 -43.89
N THR A 1324 13.96 -17.64 -44.96
CA THR A 1324 14.40 -17.39 -46.34
C THR A 1324 13.62 -16.24 -46.96
N TYR A 1325 14.24 -15.52 -47.91
CA TYR A 1325 13.59 -14.45 -48.65
C TYR A 1325 13.83 -14.59 -50.15
N GLU A 1326 12.76 -14.70 -50.93
CA GLU A 1326 12.85 -14.98 -52.38
C GLU A 1326 12.04 -14.00 -53.23
N ALA A 1327 12.46 -13.78 -54.48
CA ALA A 1327 11.68 -13.03 -55.45
C ALA A 1327 10.67 -13.96 -56.16
N PHE A 1328 9.40 -13.60 -56.14
CA PHE A 1328 8.32 -14.33 -56.79
C PHE A 1328 7.73 -13.46 -57.92
N GLU A 1329 8.32 -13.60 -59.12
CA GLU A 1329 7.78 -12.97 -60.33
C GLU A 1329 6.51 -13.70 -60.78
N THR A 1330 5.42 -12.96 -60.92
CA THR A 1330 4.14 -13.46 -61.41
C THR A 1330 3.55 -12.50 -62.44
N ASP A 1331 2.71 -13.03 -63.33
CA ASP A 1331 1.94 -12.25 -64.30
C ASP A 1331 0.63 -11.71 -63.73
N THR A 1332 0.07 -12.37 -62.70
CA THR A 1332 -1.22 -11.99 -62.12
C THR A 1332 -1.15 -11.94 -60.60
N VAL A 1333 -1.80 -10.95 -59.99
CA VAL A 1333 -1.81 -10.84 -58.52
C VAL A 1333 -2.49 -12.04 -57.87
N ASP A 1334 -3.38 -12.74 -58.58
CA ASP A 1334 -4.11 -13.89 -58.06
C ASP A 1334 -3.23 -15.10 -57.74
N GLU A 1335 -2.09 -15.23 -58.41
CA GLU A 1335 -1.14 -16.31 -58.13
C GLU A 1335 -0.49 -16.19 -56.75
N VAL A 1336 -0.41 -14.98 -56.17
CA VAL A 1336 0.19 -14.79 -54.84
C VAL A 1336 -0.64 -15.44 -53.75
N GLN A 1337 -1.95 -15.65 -53.96
CA GLN A 1337 -2.84 -16.27 -52.96
C GLN A 1337 -2.37 -17.67 -52.55
N LYS A 1338 -1.76 -18.43 -53.48
CA LYS A 1338 -1.18 -19.75 -53.17
C LYS A 1338 -0.02 -19.64 -52.18
N VAL A 1339 0.77 -18.57 -52.29
CA VAL A 1339 1.92 -18.29 -51.41
C VAL A 1339 1.44 -17.78 -50.05
N LEU A 1340 0.44 -16.87 -50.04
CA LEU A 1340 -0.14 -16.31 -48.82
C LEU A 1340 -0.75 -17.38 -47.89
N ASN A 1341 -1.19 -18.52 -48.45
CA ASN A 1341 -1.79 -19.64 -47.72
C ASN A 1341 -0.77 -20.69 -47.25
N LEU A 1342 0.54 -20.51 -47.50
CA LEU A 1342 1.53 -21.51 -47.08
C LEU A 1342 1.60 -21.60 -45.54
N PRO A 1343 1.68 -22.82 -44.96
CA PRO A 1343 1.82 -23.01 -43.51
C PRO A 1343 3.10 -22.41 -42.92
N ASP A 1344 4.12 -22.17 -43.74
CA ASP A 1344 5.39 -21.54 -43.41
C ASP A 1344 5.49 -20.09 -43.93
N PHE A 1345 4.40 -19.48 -44.40
CA PHE A 1345 4.40 -18.07 -44.83
C PHE A 1345 4.68 -17.13 -43.64
N GLY A 1346 5.82 -16.41 -43.70
CA GLY A 1346 6.26 -15.44 -42.69
C GLY A 1346 5.93 -13.99 -43.03
N GLY A 1347 5.72 -13.67 -44.31
CA GLY A 1347 5.39 -12.32 -44.78
C GLY A 1347 5.85 -12.07 -46.21
N ALA A 1348 5.50 -10.91 -46.77
CA ALA A 1348 5.97 -10.54 -48.12
C ALA A 1348 6.04 -9.03 -48.31
N ASN A 1349 6.99 -8.57 -49.12
CA ASN A 1349 6.90 -7.26 -49.74
C ASN A 1349 6.19 -7.34 -51.09
N VAL A 1350 5.56 -6.24 -51.49
CA VAL A 1350 4.87 -6.09 -52.77
C VAL A 1350 5.40 -4.87 -53.48
N THR A 1351 5.74 -5.02 -54.75
CA THR A 1351 6.14 -3.92 -55.63
C THR A 1351 5.28 -3.88 -56.89
N ILE A 1352 5.60 -2.99 -57.81
CA ILE A 1352 4.86 -2.81 -59.06
C ILE A 1352 4.71 -4.15 -59.84
N PRO A 1353 3.57 -4.38 -60.51
CA PRO A 1353 2.37 -3.54 -60.55
C PRO A 1353 1.33 -3.83 -59.44
N TYR A 1354 1.63 -4.67 -58.44
CA TYR A 1354 0.61 -5.31 -57.60
C TYR A 1354 0.28 -4.61 -56.27
N LYS A 1355 0.93 -3.49 -55.94
CA LYS A 1355 0.72 -2.81 -54.65
C LYS A 1355 -0.75 -2.45 -54.35
N LEU A 1356 -1.53 -2.10 -55.37
CA LEU A 1356 -2.96 -1.80 -55.23
C LEU A 1356 -3.81 -3.08 -55.30
N SER A 1357 -3.53 -3.94 -56.27
CA SER A 1357 -4.38 -5.11 -56.53
C SER A 1357 -4.24 -6.22 -55.48
N VAL A 1358 -3.15 -6.24 -54.70
CA VAL A 1358 -2.95 -7.19 -53.59
C VAL A 1358 -3.85 -6.89 -52.38
N MET A 1359 -4.34 -5.66 -52.25
CA MET A 1359 -5.16 -5.21 -51.10
C MET A 1359 -6.41 -6.06 -50.91
N LYS A 1360 -6.93 -6.67 -52.00
CA LYS A 1360 -8.10 -7.56 -51.95
C LYS A 1360 -7.90 -8.83 -51.12
N PHE A 1361 -6.65 -9.17 -50.79
CA PHE A 1361 -6.31 -10.33 -49.96
C PHE A 1361 -6.07 -9.97 -48.49
N MET A 1362 -6.10 -8.69 -48.12
CA MET A 1362 -5.81 -8.25 -46.76
C MET A 1362 -7.08 -8.23 -45.92
N ASP A 1363 -7.03 -8.82 -44.72
CA ASP A 1363 -8.11 -8.76 -43.73
C ASP A 1363 -8.11 -7.40 -43.01
N GLU A 1364 -6.92 -6.82 -42.81
CA GLU A 1364 -6.73 -5.55 -42.12
C GLU A 1364 -5.75 -4.66 -42.88
N LEU A 1365 -5.90 -3.34 -42.77
CA LEU A 1365 -4.97 -2.36 -43.33
C LEU A 1365 -4.48 -1.41 -42.24
N SER A 1366 -3.18 -1.13 -42.23
CA SER A 1366 -2.62 0.02 -41.49
C SER A 1366 -3.20 1.34 -42.01
N ASP A 1367 -3.10 2.38 -41.19
CA ASP A 1367 -3.52 3.72 -41.57
C ASP A 1367 -2.69 4.24 -42.76
N GLU A 1368 -1.40 3.92 -42.80
CA GLU A 1368 -0.52 4.24 -43.91
C GLU A 1368 -0.91 3.51 -45.20
N ALA A 1369 -1.21 2.22 -45.16
CA ALA A 1369 -1.69 1.49 -46.35
C ALA A 1369 -3.03 2.03 -46.86
N ARG A 1370 -3.93 2.41 -45.94
CA ARG A 1370 -5.21 3.05 -46.28
C ARG A 1370 -4.99 4.43 -46.90
N PHE A 1371 -4.08 5.23 -46.34
CA PHE A 1371 -3.74 6.57 -46.82
C PHE A 1371 -3.17 6.54 -48.24
N PHE A 1372 -2.20 5.66 -48.51
CA PHE A 1372 -1.60 5.58 -49.84
C PHE A 1372 -2.46 4.81 -50.87
N GLY A 1373 -3.45 4.04 -50.42
CA GLY A 1373 -4.23 3.15 -51.28
C GLY A 1373 -3.37 2.04 -51.91
N ALA A 1374 -2.36 1.58 -51.18
CA ALA A 1374 -1.37 0.63 -51.66
C ALA A 1374 -0.72 -0.12 -50.48
N VAL A 1375 -0.55 -1.43 -50.64
CA VAL A 1375 0.16 -2.31 -49.70
C VAL A 1375 1.50 -2.68 -50.32
N ASN A 1376 2.58 -2.45 -49.58
CA ASN A 1376 3.93 -2.89 -49.95
C ASN A 1376 4.50 -3.95 -49.00
N THR A 1377 3.83 -4.22 -47.87
CA THR A 1377 4.27 -5.13 -46.81
C THR A 1377 3.07 -5.90 -46.29
N ILE A 1378 3.15 -7.22 -46.28
CA ILE A 1378 2.11 -8.13 -45.81
C ILE A 1378 2.62 -8.80 -44.53
N ILE A 1379 1.81 -8.75 -43.47
CA ILE A 1379 2.16 -9.24 -42.13
C ILE A 1379 1.14 -10.33 -41.74
N PRO A 1380 1.55 -11.60 -41.59
CA PRO A 1380 0.68 -12.67 -41.12
C PRO A 1380 0.58 -12.66 -39.59
N ILE A 1381 -0.64 -12.59 -39.07
CA ILE A 1381 -0.94 -12.68 -37.64
C ILE A 1381 -1.74 -13.97 -37.41
N ARG A 1382 -1.18 -14.91 -36.66
CA ARG A 1382 -1.88 -16.17 -36.32
C ARG A 1382 -2.52 -16.07 -34.94
N ILE A 1383 -3.85 -16.14 -34.91
CA ILE A 1383 -4.65 -16.15 -33.68
C ILE A 1383 -5.30 -17.54 -33.60
N GLY A 1384 -4.70 -18.44 -32.82
CA GLY A 1384 -5.04 -19.86 -32.87
C GLY A 1384 -4.79 -20.44 -34.26
N ASP A 1385 -5.78 -21.09 -34.85
CA ASP A 1385 -5.71 -21.67 -36.20
C ASP A 1385 -6.04 -20.64 -37.30
N LYS A 1386 -6.50 -19.43 -36.95
CA LYS A 1386 -6.88 -18.41 -37.93
C LYS A 1386 -5.69 -17.55 -38.33
N LEU A 1387 -5.41 -17.50 -39.62
CA LEU A 1387 -4.49 -16.54 -40.24
C LEU A 1387 -5.25 -15.25 -40.55
N VAL A 1388 -4.71 -14.12 -40.09
CA VAL A 1388 -5.17 -12.76 -40.42
C VAL A 1388 -4.02 -12.06 -41.15
N LEU A 1389 -4.28 -11.61 -42.38
CA LEU A 1389 -3.30 -10.90 -43.20
C LEU A 1389 -3.48 -9.39 -43.07
N ARG A 1390 -2.51 -8.73 -42.45
CA ARG A 1390 -2.48 -7.27 -42.33
C ARG A 1390 -1.59 -6.65 -43.40
N GLY A 1391 -2.16 -5.71 -44.16
CA GLY A 1391 -1.45 -4.91 -45.16
C GLY A 1391 -0.89 -3.62 -44.59
N ASP A 1392 0.38 -3.35 -44.88
CA ASP A 1392 1.13 -2.16 -44.49
C ASP A 1392 1.83 -1.49 -45.68
N ASN A 1393 2.22 -0.23 -45.50
CA ASN A 1393 3.00 0.53 -46.47
C ASN A 1393 4.23 1.19 -45.80
N THR A 1394 5.40 0.62 -46.06
CA THR A 1394 6.71 1.06 -45.54
C THR A 1394 7.49 1.96 -46.52
N ASP A 1395 6.94 2.35 -47.69
CA ASP A 1395 7.68 3.16 -48.68
C ASP A 1395 8.13 4.50 -48.07
N TRP A 1396 7.27 5.12 -47.24
CA TRP A 1396 7.58 6.36 -46.55
C TRP A 1396 8.68 6.18 -45.48
N ARG A 1397 8.83 4.98 -44.89
CA ARG A 1397 9.89 4.70 -43.90
C ARG A 1397 11.27 4.81 -44.52
N GLY A 1398 11.43 4.37 -45.76
CA GLY A 1398 12.69 4.52 -46.48
C GLY A 1398 13.14 5.98 -46.54
N ILE A 1399 12.22 6.88 -46.90
CA ILE A 1399 12.50 8.32 -47.01
C ILE A 1399 12.66 8.93 -45.61
N TYR A 1400 11.69 8.74 -44.73
CA TYR A 1400 11.69 9.30 -43.37
C TYR A 1400 12.93 8.89 -42.59
N ASP A 1401 13.27 7.60 -42.53
CA ASP A 1401 14.41 7.11 -41.77
C ASP A 1401 15.74 7.55 -42.41
N THR A 1402 15.79 7.80 -43.73
CA THR A 1402 16.97 8.36 -44.42
C THR A 1402 17.18 9.81 -44.02
N PHE A 1403 16.13 10.64 -44.08
CA PHE A 1403 16.19 12.02 -43.62
C PHE A 1403 16.50 12.10 -42.14
N ALA A 1404 15.80 11.33 -41.29
CA ALA A 1404 16.02 11.34 -39.84
C ALA A 1404 17.48 11.00 -39.48
N ASN A 1405 18.12 10.09 -40.23
CA ASN A 1405 19.54 9.78 -40.06
C ASN A 1405 20.45 10.88 -40.64
N ALA A 1406 20.14 11.40 -41.83
CA ALA A 1406 20.96 12.40 -42.52
C ALA A 1406 20.92 13.78 -41.85
N LEU A 1407 19.79 14.17 -41.27
CA LEU A 1407 19.66 15.42 -40.53
C LEU A 1407 20.50 15.44 -39.25
N ASP A 1408 20.87 14.27 -38.71
CA ASP A 1408 21.63 14.13 -37.46
C ASP A 1408 21.05 15.01 -36.32
N GLY A 1409 19.72 15.12 -36.24
CA GLY A 1409 18.98 15.92 -35.26
C GLY A 1409 18.72 17.39 -35.63
N VAL A 1410 19.09 17.83 -36.83
CA VAL A 1410 18.61 19.11 -37.40
C VAL A 1410 17.13 19.00 -37.74
N SER A 1411 16.30 19.89 -37.20
CA SER A 1411 14.85 19.84 -37.45
C SER A 1411 14.48 20.47 -38.79
N LEU A 1412 13.55 19.84 -39.51
CA LEU A 1412 12.95 20.39 -40.73
C LEU A 1412 11.68 21.22 -40.45
N ARG A 1413 11.39 21.49 -39.18
CA ARG A 1413 10.20 22.24 -38.77
C ARG A 1413 10.18 23.64 -39.37
N ASP A 1414 9.03 24.03 -39.93
CA ASP A 1414 8.80 25.36 -40.52
C ASP A 1414 9.74 25.71 -41.70
N THR A 1415 10.40 24.69 -42.27
CA THR A 1415 11.23 24.83 -43.47
C THR A 1415 10.44 24.56 -44.75
N ASN A 1416 11.06 24.85 -45.90
CA ASN A 1416 10.55 24.51 -47.21
C ASN A 1416 11.22 23.24 -47.77
N GLY A 1417 10.43 22.36 -48.38
CA GLY A 1417 10.92 21.19 -49.09
C GLY A 1417 10.58 21.21 -50.58
N LEU A 1418 11.29 20.45 -51.39
CA LEU A 1418 11.04 20.29 -52.83
C LEU A 1418 10.93 18.80 -53.18
N VAL A 1419 9.90 18.44 -53.94
CA VAL A 1419 9.76 17.12 -54.56
C VAL A 1419 9.85 17.28 -56.07
N ILE A 1420 10.80 16.57 -56.68
CA ILE A 1420 11.03 16.57 -58.13
C ILE A 1420 10.44 15.28 -58.71
N GLY A 1421 9.43 15.42 -59.57
CA GLY A 1421 8.66 14.33 -60.15
C GLY A 1421 7.32 14.11 -59.46
N ALA A 1422 6.27 13.84 -60.25
CA ALA A 1422 4.91 13.59 -59.78
C ALA A 1422 4.48 12.12 -59.97
N GLY A 1423 5.41 11.18 -59.77
CA GLY A 1423 5.18 9.74 -59.87
C GLY A 1423 4.64 9.11 -58.57
N GLY A 1424 4.47 7.79 -58.51
CA GLY A 1424 3.95 7.10 -57.32
C GLY A 1424 4.78 7.35 -56.04
N THR A 1425 6.10 7.42 -56.17
CA THR A 1425 7.04 7.69 -55.06
C THR A 1425 6.90 9.11 -54.49
N SER A 1426 6.40 10.08 -55.27
CA SER A 1426 6.20 11.46 -54.81
C SER A 1426 5.24 11.55 -53.63
N ARG A 1427 4.24 10.67 -53.55
CA ARG A 1427 3.31 10.62 -52.41
C ARG A 1427 4.02 10.23 -51.11
N ALA A 1428 4.89 9.22 -51.16
CA ALA A 1428 5.69 8.82 -50.00
C ALA A 1428 6.67 9.93 -49.59
N ALA A 1429 7.24 10.67 -50.56
CA ALA A 1429 8.10 11.81 -50.31
C ALA A 1429 7.36 12.94 -49.59
N ILE A 1430 6.21 13.38 -50.13
CA ILE A 1430 5.36 14.42 -49.52
C ILE A 1430 4.93 14.02 -48.11
N TYR A 1431 4.47 12.78 -47.94
CA TYR A 1431 4.09 12.25 -46.63
C TYR A 1431 5.24 12.28 -45.61
N SER A 1432 6.44 11.88 -46.04
CA SER A 1432 7.63 11.85 -45.19
C SER A 1432 8.09 13.25 -44.80
N LEU A 1433 8.16 14.19 -45.76
CA LEU A 1433 8.55 15.58 -45.50
C LEU A 1433 7.57 16.27 -44.53
N HIS A 1434 6.27 16.07 -44.72
CA HIS A 1434 5.27 16.59 -43.79
C HIS A 1434 5.42 15.97 -42.38
N ARG A 1435 5.65 14.64 -42.28
CA ARG A 1435 5.94 13.98 -40.98
C ARG A 1435 7.26 14.45 -40.34
N LEU A 1436 8.23 14.92 -41.12
CA LEU A 1436 9.48 15.54 -40.64
C LEU A 1436 9.30 17.01 -40.23
N GLY A 1437 8.13 17.61 -40.47
CA GLY A 1437 7.79 18.97 -40.06
C GLY A 1437 7.96 20.04 -41.14
N VAL A 1438 8.24 19.67 -42.39
CA VAL A 1438 8.30 20.63 -43.51
C VAL A 1438 6.94 21.29 -43.69
N SER A 1439 6.91 22.62 -43.60
CA SER A 1439 5.67 23.40 -43.57
C SER A 1439 5.14 23.80 -44.94
N ARG A 1440 6.02 23.84 -45.96
CA ARG A 1440 5.66 24.18 -47.34
C ARG A 1440 6.43 23.25 -48.29
N ILE A 1441 5.71 22.55 -49.15
CA ILE A 1441 6.30 21.56 -50.05
C ILE A 1441 6.10 22.00 -51.51
N TYR A 1442 7.20 22.32 -52.19
CA TYR A 1442 7.18 22.62 -53.62
C TYR A 1442 7.18 21.32 -54.43
N LEU A 1443 6.36 21.24 -55.48
CA LEU A 1443 6.27 20.10 -56.38
C LEU A 1443 6.58 20.53 -57.82
N LEU A 1444 7.66 20.00 -58.38
CA LEU A 1444 8.10 20.29 -59.75
C LEU A 1444 8.05 19.02 -60.59
N ASN A 1445 7.43 19.08 -61.77
CA ASN A 1445 7.36 17.94 -62.70
C ASN A 1445 7.31 18.42 -64.15
N ARG A 1446 7.79 17.60 -65.09
CA ARG A 1446 7.74 17.90 -66.54
C ARG A 1446 6.31 18.11 -67.05
N THR A 1447 5.33 17.43 -66.48
CA THR A 1447 3.92 17.53 -66.88
C THR A 1447 3.11 18.12 -65.74
N LEU A 1448 2.67 19.37 -65.91
CA LEU A 1448 1.95 20.13 -64.88
C LEU A 1448 0.67 19.43 -64.40
N ALA A 1449 -0.09 18.81 -65.32
CA ALA A 1449 -1.31 18.07 -64.98
C ALA A 1449 -1.07 16.90 -64.00
N ASN A 1450 0.12 16.29 -64.02
CA ASN A 1450 0.46 15.23 -63.06
C ASN A 1450 0.75 15.79 -61.66
N SER A 1451 1.29 17.01 -61.57
CA SER A 1451 1.51 17.67 -60.27
C SER A 1451 0.19 17.97 -59.56
N TYR A 1452 -0.82 18.49 -60.29
CA TYR A 1452 -2.16 18.72 -59.74
C TYR A 1452 -2.80 17.43 -59.23
N ARG A 1453 -2.69 16.33 -60.00
CA ARG A 1453 -3.20 15.00 -59.57
C ARG A 1453 -2.52 14.46 -58.30
N VAL A 1454 -1.28 14.85 -58.02
CA VAL A 1454 -0.61 14.48 -56.77
C VAL A 1454 -1.08 15.37 -55.64
N GLN A 1455 -1.17 16.69 -55.86
CA GLN A 1455 -1.67 17.66 -54.87
C GLN A 1455 -3.09 17.31 -54.41
N ASP A 1456 -4.00 16.95 -55.32
CA ASP A 1456 -5.40 16.61 -55.04
C ASP A 1456 -5.58 15.40 -54.09
N VAL A 1457 -4.55 14.57 -53.90
CA VAL A 1457 -4.58 13.41 -53.01
C VAL A 1457 -4.33 13.80 -51.55
N PHE A 1458 -3.65 14.92 -51.31
CA PHE A 1458 -3.27 15.36 -49.97
C PHE A 1458 -4.25 16.40 -49.44
N PRO A 1459 -4.53 16.40 -48.13
CA PRO A 1459 -5.31 17.46 -47.53
C PRO A 1459 -4.57 18.82 -47.55
N PRO A 1460 -5.30 19.95 -47.47
CA PRO A 1460 -4.72 21.29 -47.66
C PRO A 1460 -3.60 21.68 -46.68
N ASP A 1461 -3.55 21.04 -45.51
CA ASP A 1461 -2.56 21.25 -44.46
C ASP A 1461 -1.14 20.82 -44.87
N TYR A 1462 -1.00 19.96 -45.89
CA TYR A 1462 0.30 19.61 -46.48
C TYR A 1462 0.96 20.76 -47.25
N ASN A 1463 0.22 21.84 -47.53
CA ASN A 1463 0.73 23.09 -48.11
C ASN A 1463 1.63 22.88 -49.34
N ILE A 1464 1.10 22.14 -50.32
CA ILE A 1464 1.83 21.78 -51.55
C ILE A 1464 1.69 22.91 -52.57
N HIS A 1465 2.81 23.43 -53.09
CA HIS A 1465 2.87 24.46 -54.12
C HIS A 1465 3.46 23.90 -55.42
N ILE A 1466 2.69 23.96 -56.51
CA ILE A 1466 3.14 23.44 -57.81
C ILE A 1466 3.97 24.49 -58.53
N ILE A 1467 5.17 24.10 -58.99
CA ILE A 1467 6.03 24.95 -59.80
C ILE A 1467 5.78 24.67 -61.29
N ASP A 1468 5.29 25.68 -62.01
CA ASP A 1468 5.18 25.65 -63.47
C ASP A 1468 6.48 26.14 -64.12
N SER A 1469 7.25 25.20 -64.68
CA SER A 1469 8.51 25.50 -65.35
C SER A 1469 8.38 26.39 -66.58
N ASP A 1470 7.18 26.54 -67.16
CA ASP A 1470 6.96 27.42 -68.32
C ASP A 1470 6.63 28.86 -67.93
N ASN A 1471 6.15 29.11 -66.71
CA ASN A 1471 5.59 30.41 -66.30
C ASN A 1471 6.19 31.02 -65.02
N ILE A 1472 7.17 30.38 -64.37
CA ILE A 1472 7.73 30.92 -63.12
C ILE A 1472 8.68 32.12 -63.36
N PRO A 1473 8.44 33.29 -62.72
CA PRO A 1473 9.37 34.41 -62.75
C PRO A 1473 10.69 34.06 -62.05
N SER A 1474 11.82 34.52 -62.58
CA SER A 1474 13.14 34.30 -61.96
C SER A 1474 13.26 34.85 -60.55
N GLU A 1475 12.52 35.92 -60.23
CA GLU A 1475 12.47 36.51 -58.89
C GLU A 1475 11.87 35.54 -57.86
N GLU A 1476 10.83 34.80 -58.22
CA GLU A 1476 10.16 33.85 -57.32
C GLU A 1476 11.08 32.67 -56.98
N LEU A 1477 11.83 32.14 -57.96
CA LEU A 1477 12.82 31.08 -57.74
C LEU A 1477 13.91 31.49 -56.75
N SER A 1478 14.41 32.73 -56.85
CA SER A 1478 15.46 33.25 -55.97
C SER A 1478 14.99 33.59 -54.55
N SER A 1479 13.69 33.59 -54.28
CA SER A 1479 13.11 33.86 -52.95
C SER A 1479 12.94 32.61 -52.09
N VAL A 1480 12.99 31.41 -52.67
CA VAL A 1480 12.68 30.15 -51.98
C VAL A 1480 13.96 29.46 -51.48
N THR A 1481 14.20 29.49 -50.18
CA THR A 1481 15.27 28.71 -49.54
C THR A 1481 14.76 27.32 -49.17
N LEU A 1482 15.44 26.25 -49.63
CA LEU A 1482 15.06 24.85 -49.43
C LEU A 1482 15.96 24.14 -48.40
N SER A 1483 15.38 23.31 -47.53
CA SER A 1483 16.12 22.51 -46.53
C SER A 1483 16.08 21.01 -46.84
N ALA A 1484 15.10 20.55 -47.63
CA ALA A 1484 14.92 19.14 -47.96
C ALA A 1484 14.48 18.97 -49.42
N VAL A 1485 15.19 18.15 -50.19
CA VAL A 1485 14.84 17.88 -51.59
C VAL A 1485 14.74 16.38 -51.83
N VAL A 1486 13.67 15.94 -52.48
CA VAL A 1486 13.48 14.54 -52.88
C VAL A 1486 13.27 14.45 -54.39
N SER A 1487 14.25 13.89 -55.10
CA SER A 1487 14.09 13.50 -56.49
C SER A 1487 13.42 12.13 -56.58
N THR A 1488 12.35 12.05 -57.37
CA THR A 1488 11.58 10.82 -57.63
C THR A 1488 11.54 10.45 -59.11
N ILE A 1489 12.34 11.12 -59.93
CA ILE A 1489 12.47 10.84 -61.35
C ILE A 1489 13.48 9.72 -61.60
N PRO A 1490 13.29 8.89 -62.64
CA PRO A 1490 14.33 7.96 -63.09
C PRO A 1490 15.60 8.69 -63.53
N ALA A 1491 16.78 8.15 -63.19
CA ALA A 1491 18.08 8.79 -63.45
C ALA A 1491 18.50 8.78 -64.93
N ASP A 1492 17.84 7.97 -65.77
CA ASP A 1492 18.11 7.78 -67.20
C ASP A 1492 17.28 8.70 -68.11
N ILE A 1493 16.31 9.44 -67.55
CA ILE A 1493 15.44 10.32 -68.34
C ILE A 1493 16.08 11.71 -68.44
N GLU A 1494 16.36 12.13 -69.67
CA GLU A 1494 16.80 13.49 -69.96
C GLU A 1494 15.67 14.49 -69.67
N LEU A 1495 15.96 15.45 -68.78
CA LEU A 1495 15.02 16.49 -68.39
C LEU A 1495 14.92 17.55 -69.50
N PRO A 1496 13.72 18.09 -69.80
CA PRO A 1496 13.61 19.25 -70.66
C PRO A 1496 14.48 20.39 -70.11
N GLU A 1497 15.18 21.10 -71.00
CA GLU A 1497 16.16 22.13 -70.64
C GLU A 1497 15.61 23.17 -69.65
N LYS A 1498 14.34 23.57 -69.81
CA LYS A 1498 13.63 24.46 -68.89
C LYS A 1498 13.42 23.88 -67.48
N VAL A 1499 13.11 22.59 -67.38
CA VAL A 1499 12.94 21.93 -66.07
C VAL A 1499 14.29 21.79 -65.39
N ALA A 1500 15.33 21.42 -66.14
CA ALA A 1500 16.70 21.32 -65.64
C ALA A 1500 17.23 22.67 -65.12
N SER A 1501 16.96 23.78 -65.84
CA SER A 1501 17.36 25.12 -65.42
C SER A 1501 16.64 25.57 -64.14
N VAL A 1502 15.33 25.30 -64.02
CA VAL A 1502 14.55 25.58 -62.81
C VAL A 1502 15.06 24.78 -61.61
N ILE A 1503 15.37 23.48 -61.79
CA ILE A 1503 15.94 22.64 -60.72
C ILE A 1503 17.26 23.25 -60.23
N LYS A 1504 18.17 23.61 -61.15
CA LYS A 1504 19.47 24.19 -60.78
C LYS A 1504 19.31 25.52 -60.03
N ALA A 1505 18.35 26.35 -60.43
CA ALA A 1505 18.05 27.61 -59.75
C ALA A 1505 17.51 27.40 -58.32
N LEU A 1506 16.60 26.44 -58.13
CA LEU A 1506 16.06 26.09 -56.81
C LEU A 1506 17.13 25.49 -55.89
N LEU A 1507 17.95 24.57 -56.41
CA LEU A 1507 19.01 23.93 -55.64
C LEU A 1507 20.12 24.92 -55.22
N ALA A 1508 20.30 26.02 -55.94
CA ALA A 1508 21.27 27.05 -55.59
C ALA A 1508 20.87 27.83 -54.33
N ASN A 1509 19.58 27.86 -53.98
CA ASN A 1509 19.06 28.54 -52.79
C ASN A 1509 18.78 27.53 -51.67
N LYS A 1510 19.85 27.03 -51.05
CA LYS A 1510 19.78 26.03 -49.97
C LYS A 1510 19.88 26.67 -48.58
N ALA A 1511 19.23 26.05 -47.60
CA ALA A 1511 19.51 26.29 -46.19
C ALA A 1511 20.80 25.56 -45.76
N ASP A 1512 21.43 26.04 -44.70
CA ASP A 1512 22.55 25.31 -44.07
C ASP A 1512 22.11 23.92 -43.62
N GLY A 1513 22.90 22.90 -43.97
CA GLY A 1513 22.58 21.50 -43.67
C GLY A 1513 21.50 20.87 -44.57
N GLY A 1514 21.13 21.51 -45.69
CA GLY A 1514 20.15 20.97 -46.64
C GLY A 1514 20.46 19.54 -47.09
N VAL A 1515 19.45 18.67 -47.06
CA VAL A 1515 19.56 17.25 -47.46
C VAL A 1515 18.87 17.02 -48.81
N PHE A 1516 19.60 16.41 -49.73
CA PHE A 1516 19.11 16.02 -51.05
C PHE A 1516 19.04 14.50 -51.13
N LEU A 1517 17.85 13.92 -51.33
CA LEU A 1517 17.65 12.49 -51.55
C LEU A 1517 17.24 12.25 -53.00
N ASP A 1518 18.01 11.46 -53.74
CA ASP A 1518 17.52 10.90 -55.01
C ASP A 1518 17.02 9.49 -54.79
N MET A 1519 15.75 9.22 -55.12
CA MET A 1519 15.17 7.88 -55.00
C MET A 1519 15.67 6.93 -56.09
N ALA A 1520 16.28 7.44 -57.15
CA ALA A 1520 17.00 6.60 -58.10
C ALA A 1520 18.30 6.06 -57.47
N TYR A 1521 18.56 4.77 -57.67
CA TYR A 1521 19.74 4.08 -57.12
C TYR A 1521 20.62 3.41 -58.20
N LYS A 1522 20.29 3.61 -59.49
CA LYS A 1522 21.11 3.18 -60.63
C LYS A 1522 21.20 4.35 -61.63
N PRO A 1523 22.39 4.98 -61.79
CA PRO A 1523 23.63 4.78 -61.03
C PRO A 1523 23.51 5.22 -59.55
N LEU A 1524 24.49 4.85 -58.70
CA LEU A 1524 24.53 5.25 -57.28
C LEU A 1524 24.67 6.77 -57.11
N HIS A 1525 25.43 7.41 -58.01
CA HIS A 1525 25.53 8.86 -58.13
C HIS A 1525 24.82 9.29 -59.41
N THR A 1526 23.64 9.88 -59.27
CA THR A 1526 22.83 10.35 -60.40
C THR A 1526 23.31 11.72 -60.90
N PRO A 1527 22.97 12.11 -62.14
CA PRO A 1527 23.28 13.46 -62.63
C PRO A 1527 22.72 14.58 -61.73
N LEU A 1528 21.52 14.39 -61.17
CA LEU A 1528 20.94 15.37 -60.23
C LEU A 1528 21.69 15.41 -58.89
N MET A 1529 22.12 14.25 -58.38
CA MET A 1529 22.99 14.22 -57.20
C MET A 1529 24.33 14.91 -57.44
N ALA A 1530 24.90 14.82 -58.65
CA ALA A 1530 26.11 15.55 -59.00
C ALA A 1530 25.87 17.07 -58.95
N VAL A 1531 24.77 17.56 -59.53
CA VAL A 1531 24.37 18.98 -59.45
C VAL A 1531 24.16 19.42 -58.00
N ALA A 1532 23.47 18.61 -57.18
CA ALA A 1532 23.26 18.91 -55.77
C ALA A 1532 24.58 18.89 -54.97
N SER A 1533 25.48 17.94 -55.26
CA SER A 1533 26.80 17.85 -54.63
C SER A 1533 27.69 19.03 -55.00
N ASP A 1534 27.66 19.50 -56.25
CA ASP A 1534 28.36 20.71 -56.71
C ASP A 1534 27.87 21.97 -55.99
N LEU A 1535 26.60 21.96 -55.55
CA LEU A 1535 25.97 23.00 -54.74
C LEU A 1535 26.04 22.69 -53.23
N GLU A 1536 26.93 21.78 -52.83
CA GLU A 1536 27.22 21.42 -51.43
C GLU A 1536 26.00 20.91 -50.63
N TRP A 1537 25.06 20.22 -51.26
CA TRP A 1537 24.00 19.50 -50.55
C TRP A 1537 24.52 18.23 -49.90
N LYS A 1538 23.93 17.82 -48.76
CA LYS A 1538 24.15 16.48 -48.21
C LYS A 1538 23.34 15.46 -49.03
N CYS A 1539 24.01 14.81 -49.98
CA CYS A 1539 23.37 13.87 -50.89
C CYS A 1539 23.21 12.46 -50.29
N CYS A 1540 21.97 11.97 -50.23
CA CYS A 1540 21.60 10.59 -49.93
C CYS A 1540 21.14 9.89 -51.22
N ASN A 1541 21.45 8.60 -51.35
CA ASN A 1541 21.08 7.79 -52.51
C ASN A 1541 19.85 6.90 -52.22
N GLY A 1542 19.14 6.51 -53.28
CA GLY A 1542 17.93 5.71 -53.16
C GLY A 1542 18.17 4.29 -52.62
N LEU A 1543 19.42 3.81 -52.63
CA LEU A 1543 19.77 2.50 -52.08
C LEU A 1543 19.66 2.51 -50.55
N GLU A 1544 20.03 3.62 -49.91
CA GLU A 1544 19.84 3.81 -48.47
C GLU A 1544 18.34 3.77 -48.10
N ALA A 1545 17.51 4.52 -48.84
CA ALA A 1545 16.06 4.52 -48.63
C ALA A 1545 15.46 3.12 -48.82
N LEU A 1546 15.92 2.38 -49.83
CA LEU A 1546 15.50 0.98 -50.06
C LEU A 1546 15.86 0.08 -48.87
N VAL A 1547 17.08 0.21 -48.32
CA VAL A 1547 17.51 -0.61 -47.18
C VAL A 1547 16.70 -0.28 -45.94
N ARG A 1548 16.48 1.00 -45.62
CA ARG A 1548 15.70 1.42 -44.46
C ARG A 1548 14.24 0.97 -44.54
N GLN A 1549 13.63 1.06 -45.73
CA GLN A 1549 12.30 0.52 -46.00
C GLN A 1549 12.24 -1.00 -45.75
N GLY A 1550 13.23 -1.75 -46.24
CA GLY A 1550 13.31 -3.20 -46.04
C GLY A 1550 13.46 -3.56 -44.56
N LEU A 1551 14.30 -2.84 -43.83
CA LEU A 1551 14.50 -3.07 -42.39
C LEU A 1551 13.27 -2.71 -41.54
N ALA A 1552 12.47 -1.72 -41.96
CA ALA A 1552 11.16 -1.46 -41.34
C ALA A 1552 10.21 -2.66 -41.51
N SER A 1553 10.19 -3.26 -42.70
CA SER A 1553 9.40 -4.48 -42.97
C SER A 1553 9.90 -5.66 -42.14
N PHE A 1554 11.23 -5.85 -42.05
CA PHE A 1554 11.87 -6.87 -41.21
C PHE A 1554 11.45 -6.74 -39.74
N HIS A 1555 11.41 -5.51 -39.20
CA HIS A 1555 11.00 -5.26 -37.83
C HIS A 1555 9.53 -5.64 -37.60
N LEU A 1556 8.64 -5.34 -38.55
CA LEU A 1556 7.22 -5.70 -38.45
C LEU A 1556 6.99 -7.21 -38.43
N TRP A 1557 7.84 -7.99 -39.10
CA TRP A 1557 7.73 -9.46 -39.11
C TRP A 1557 8.35 -10.13 -37.89
N THR A 1558 9.53 -9.67 -37.47
CA THR A 1558 10.34 -10.36 -36.44
C THR A 1558 10.22 -9.74 -35.06
N GLY A 1559 9.79 -8.48 -34.97
CA GLY A 1559 9.89 -7.65 -33.77
C GLY A 1559 11.33 -7.39 -33.33
N MET A 1560 12.32 -7.53 -34.22
CA MET A 1560 13.74 -7.31 -33.96
C MET A 1560 14.28 -6.19 -34.83
N THR A 1561 15.28 -5.46 -34.33
CA THR A 1561 16.04 -4.49 -35.12
C THR A 1561 17.30 -5.15 -35.66
N ALA A 1562 17.53 -5.06 -36.97
CA ALA A 1562 18.70 -5.59 -37.64
C ALA A 1562 19.81 -4.52 -37.80
N PRO A 1563 21.09 -4.92 -37.94
CA PRO A 1563 22.21 -4.00 -38.06
C PRO A 1563 22.22 -3.31 -39.44
N PHE A 1564 21.91 -2.02 -39.48
CA PHE A 1564 21.79 -1.26 -40.74
C PHE A 1564 23.09 -1.27 -41.56
N ASP A 1565 24.23 -0.93 -40.97
CA ASP A 1565 25.49 -0.76 -41.72
C ASP A 1565 25.95 -2.05 -42.38
N ALA A 1566 25.89 -3.18 -41.66
CA ALA A 1566 26.27 -4.49 -42.20
C ALA A 1566 25.36 -4.92 -43.36
N VAL A 1567 24.05 -4.65 -43.26
CA VAL A 1567 23.09 -4.95 -44.33
C VAL A 1567 23.30 -4.01 -45.53
N TYR A 1568 23.52 -2.72 -45.28
CA TYR A 1568 23.74 -1.72 -46.32
C TYR A 1568 24.99 -2.02 -47.14
N GLN A 1569 26.11 -2.34 -46.48
CA GLN A 1569 27.34 -2.75 -47.17
C GLN A 1569 27.10 -4.00 -48.03
N LYS A 1570 26.37 -4.99 -47.51
CA LYS A 1570 26.09 -6.22 -48.27
C LYS A 1570 25.20 -6.01 -49.50
N VAL A 1571 24.37 -4.97 -49.48
CA VAL A 1571 23.50 -4.59 -50.60
C VAL A 1571 24.27 -3.78 -51.67
N ILE A 1572 25.32 -3.07 -51.26
CA ILE A 1572 26.25 -2.38 -52.16
C ILE A 1572 27.11 -3.37 -52.94
N GLU A 1573 27.64 -4.40 -52.25
CA GLU A 1573 28.32 -5.56 -52.86
C GLU A 1573 27.48 -6.24 -53.96
#